data_AF-A0A940CC98-F1
#
_entry.id   AF-A0A940CC98-F1
#
_cell.length_a   1.000
_cell.length_b   1.000
_cell.length_c   1.000
_cell.angle_alpha   90.00
_cell.angle_beta   90.00
_cell.angle_gamma   90.00
#
_symmetry.space_group_name_H-M   'P 1'
#
loop_
_entity.id
_entity.type
_entity.pdbx_description
1 polymer ?
#
loop_
_entity_poly.entity_id
_entity_poly.type
_entity_poly.pdbx_seq_one_letter_code
_entity_poly.pdbx_strand_id
1 'polypeptide(L)'
;MYHVVIAIQCISIFLLMEECWIIFRYWRGRLHSCLFFACAATLINNVGYLLELQSGSKDAYLAALRFSYFGRVWIPFSLLLFIAELVGTKIPEAVRIVLAAISTVTYVFVFTLDQNTMFYTDTGFFIYGDFPYFLRHDGLWHHVWNVLIVLYLLYGITLLIRGYKNSKSRNAQKRYFMILLAVFTEGFFAVIQMIKPFMVNHFYDFTMIGYSLGSLFMLIAIFRYRLLDTEMIAREYVIDELSEGIFAIDENGSLVFSNKPALELFPEIEDGTQDVIDRLGSAISEGKPLAMNGRIFSAQAMPLGENGVSAGVLYSLTDDTEHYHYMEQLEEQKRIADDANKAKSSFLANMSHEIRTPINAVLGMDEMILRESREKSILSYAHDIQTAGRTLLSLINDILDFSKIEEGRMEILPTQYELSSLVGDVGNMIRERARRKGLAFEIDVDSNIPYVLYGDDIRIRQILLNLLTNAVKYTEKGRVRLELGYEKCSDDEIDLRFSISDTGIGMKEEDMDSLFSPFERIEESRNRAVEGTGLGMSIVKQLLALMGSKLDVKSEYGKGSEFSFTIRQKVIKWSPVGDYSTRYENGIDNAQYRELFHAPDASVLVVDDTEVNLDVIRNLLKRTMINVDTASSGREALVCVQRRSYDMIFIDHMMPDIDGIETLRLIRETLQDPPVCIALTANAVSGAREIYLNAGFADYLSKPVDGKHLEEMIRSYLPKDKMQSVEDERSQPRDLEKTILVVDDDEVICRATKEILGNEYRVESCMNAREAVSVASKTHPSLILLDINMSEMNGFEVFQKLKEDNETSEIPVMYITADEDREKEVLVFKNGAQDLIRKPFSPEVLRQRCKRVIALDMYQKNLQGEVVKQTDRAERLNREMMLALSRAVDAKDHYTNGHSERVAKYSAEIAKRMGKSTAFQDMIYGLGLLHDIGKIGIPEEIINKTSKLTDEEFAQIKEHTVIGYGILKNISDMPELATAARSHHEKYDGSGYPDKLAGEDIPEIARIICVADCYDAMTSTRTYSKPKEQSVVRDEIIRCKGKHFDPVIADVMISMIDDDKNFIMNERGGIPGWLADIPQISIDQGISNCGDISGFLSVLKVFHQTAAGKADEIEKLMKQDDIEGYTIKVHALKSSARIIGAGELSALAKELEDAGKRSDVSFIDEKTPVLLERYRALDKKLEAFDEQRIKLRVLSDDMRREAICTMAEIAESMDYGMMEELISDLKKYDLSPDDRSLVEQIEDMLMKLDWDGITSLIASPGR
;
A
#
# COMPACT_ATOMS: atom_id res chain seq x y z
N MET A 1 43.07 12.99 96.91
CA MET A 1 42.02 12.39 96.03
C MET A 1 40.78 13.27 96.01
N TYR A 2 40.18 13.62 97.15
CA TYR A 2 39.05 14.56 97.25
C TYR A 2 39.21 15.86 96.43
N HIS A 3 40.28 16.64 96.65
CA HIS A 3 40.54 17.86 95.88
C HIS A 3 40.73 17.62 94.38
N VAL A 4 41.23 16.44 93.99
CA VAL A 4 41.40 16.06 92.57
C VAL A 4 40.04 15.79 91.93
N VAL A 5 39.14 15.09 92.65
CA VAL A 5 37.77 14.84 92.18
C VAL A 5 37.00 16.15 92.04
N ILE A 6 37.10 17.06 93.01
CA ILE A 6 36.51 18.40 92.92
C ILE A 6 37.06 19.17 91.72
N ALA A 7 38.38 19.18 91.52
CA ALA A 7 39.00 19.87 90.39
C ALA A 7 38.48 19.31 89.04
N ILE A 8 38.38 17.99 88.91
CA ILE A 8 37.79 17.34 87.72
C ILE A 8 36.32 17.75 87.54
N GLN A 9 35.52 17.79 88.61
CA GLN A 9 34.12 18.23 88.53
C GLN A 9 34.01 19.69 88.07
N CYS A 10 34.84 20.59 88.60
CA CYS A 10 34.83 22.00 88.18
C CYS A 10 35.19 22.15 86.70
N ILE A 11 36.18 21.39 86.21
CA ILE A 11 36.55 21.37 84.78
C ILE A 11 35.40 20.82 83.93
N SER A 12 34.79 19.71 84.35
CA SER A 12 33.63 19.10 83.68
C SER A 12 32.46 20.07 83.54
N ILE A 13 32.10 20.75 84.64
CA ILE A 13 31.04 21.75 84.66
C ILE A 13 31.37 22.90 83.71
N PHE A 14 32.61 23.38 83.68
CA PHE A 14 33.03 24.44 82.76
C PHE A 14 32.93 24.00 81.29
N LEU A 15 33.42 22.81 80.94
CA LEU A 15 33.31 22.26 79.58
C LEU A 15 31.86 22.10 79.15
N LEU A 16 31.00 21.55 80.01
CA LEU A 16 29.57 21.37 79.74
C LEU A 16 28.83 22.71 79.60
N MET A 17 29.24 23.76 80.35
CA MET A 17 28.71 25.11 80.19
C MET A 17 29.07 25.71 78.83
N GLU A 18 30.33 25.55 78.40
CA GLU A 18 30.80 25.96 77.08
C GLU A 18 30.06 25.21 75.97
N GLU A 19 29.92 23.88 76.09
CA GLU A 19 29.13 23.07 75.14
C GLU A 19 27.68 23.53 75.03
N CYS A 20 27.00 23.71 76.17
CA CYS A 20 25.64 24.22 76.21
C CYS A 20 25.53 25.59 75.53
N TRP A 21 26.48 26.50 75.79
CA TRP A 21 26.50 27.84 75.20
C TRP A 21 26.71 27.80 73.69
N ILE A 22 27.62 26.95 73.20
CA ILE A 22 27.87 26.77 71.76
C ILE A 22 26.62 26.23 71.06
N ILE A 23 26.02 25.15 71.60
CA ILE A 23 24.83 24.55 71.01
C ILE A 23 23.68 25.58 70.97
N PHE A 24 23.53 26.36 72.04
CA PHE A 24 22.52 27.41 72.11
C PHE A 24 22.75 28.51 71.07
N ARG A 25 24.00 28.94 70.88
CA ARG A 25 24.37 29.97 69.89
C ARG A 25 24.09 29.53 68.44
N TYR A 26 24.28 28.25 68.14
CA TYR A 26 24.10 27.69 66.79
C TYR A 26 22.77 26.93 66.63
N TRP A 27 21.80 27.14 67.51
CA TRP A 27 20.54 26.40 67.53
C TRP A 27 19.74 26.62 66.24
N ARG A 28 19.60 25.57 65.42
CA ARG A 28 18.85 25.64 64.15
C ARG A 28 17.76 24.59 63.97
N GLY A 29 17.67 23.55 64.82
CA GLY A 29 16.67 22.50 64.63
C GLY A 29 16.64 21.43 65.72
N ARG A 30 15.86 20.37 65.47
CA ARG A 30 15.55 19.31 66.44
C ARG A 30 16.77 18.56 66.98
N LEU A 31 17.76 18.30 66.12
CA LEU A 31 19.04 17.69 66.52
C LEU A 31 19.76 18.51 67.60
N HIS A 32 19.76 19.85 67.45
CA HIS A 32 20.36 20.76 68.43
C HIS A 32 19.60 20.74 69.75
N SER A 33 18.26 20.70 69.68
CA SER A 33 17.40 20.60 70.87
C SER A 33 17.68 19.33 71.66
N CYS A 34 17.83 18.18 71.00
CA CYS A 34 18.13 16.91 71.66
C CYS A 34 19.51 16.90 72.30
N LEU A 35 20.53 17.41 71.59
CA LEU A 35 21.89 17.51 72.11
C LEU A 35 21.96 18.47 73.31
N PHE A 36 21.32 19.64 73.20
CA PHE A 36 21.24 20.62 74.28
C PHE A 36 20.60 20.02 75.54
N PHE A 37 19.49 19.28 75.38
CA PHE A 37 18.81 18.63 76.49
C PHE A 37 19.70 17.58 77.18
N ALA A 38 20.49 16.81 76.40
CA ALA A 38 21.45 15.87 76.96
C ALA A 38 22.58 16.58 77.74
N CYS A 39 23.21 17.60 77.14
CA CYS A 39 24.25 18.38 77.80
C CYS A 39 23.74 19.08 79.08
N ALA A 40 22.52 19.65 79.05
CA ALA A 40 21.90 20.31 80.20
C ALA A 40 21.60 19.31 81.34
N ALA A 41 21.08 18.12 81.03
CA ALA A 41 20.85 17.07 82.03
C ALA A 41 22.17 16.61 82.68
N THR A 42 23.23 16.44 81.88
CA THR A 42 24.57 16.10 82.37
C THR A 42 25.15 17.22 83.23
N LEU A 43 24.98 18.48 82.84
CA LEU A 43 25.42 19.65 83.63
C LEU A 43 24.74 19.69 84.99
N ILE A 44 23.41 19.54 85.05
CA ILE A 44 22.64 19.49 86.30
C ILE A 44 23.15 18.36 87.21
N ASN A 45 23.38 17.17 86.65
CA ASN A 45 23.90 16.03 87.40
C ASN A 45 25.29 16.32 88.00
N ASN A 46 26.20 16.91 87.23
CA ASN A 46 27.56 17.26 87.69
C ASN A 46 27.53 18.36 88.76
N VAL A 47 26.69 19.39 88.61
CA VAL A 47 26.49 20.44 89.63
C VAL A 47 25.92 19.83 90.92
N GLY A 48 24.92 18.96 90.81
CA GLY A 48 24.36 18.26 91.97
C GLY A 48 25.37 17.37 92.67
N TYR A 49 26.21 16.67 91.90
CA TYR A 49 27.26 15.83 92.49
C TYR A 49 28.36 16.65 93.18
N LEU A 50 28.71 17.83 92.65
CA LEU A 50 29.60 18.77 93.34
C LEU A 50 29.01 19.21 94.69
N LEU A 51 27.70 19.47 94.75
CA LEU A 51 26.99 19.78 95.99
C LEU A 51 26.95 18.59 96.96
N GLU A 52 26.82 17.36 96.45
CA GLU A 52 26.92 16.13 97.27
C GLU A 52 28.29 16.05 97.96
N LEU A 53 29.38 16.34 97.24
CA LEU A 53 30.75 16.32 97.75
C LEU A 53 31.04 17.43 98.78
N GLN A 54 30.24 18.50 98.81
CA GLN A 54 30.40 19.66 99.71
C GLN A 54 29.40 19.66 100.89
N SER A 55 28.54 18.65 100.98
CA SER A 55 27.46 18.62 101.97
C SER A 55 27.97 18.31 103.38
N GLY A 56 27.69 19.19 104.34
CA GLY A 56 28.08 19.02 105.75
C GLY A 56 27.04 18.31 106.63
N SER A 57 25.84 18.00 106.11
CA SER A 57 24.76 17.34 106.85
C SER A 57 24.00 16.34 105.98
N LYS A 58 23.29 15.40 106.62
CA LYS A 58 22.43 14.42 105.93
C LYS A 58 21.37 15.10 105.07
N ASP A 59 20.71 16.14 105.58
CA ASP A 59 19.66 16.86 104.86
C ASP A 59 20.21 17.63 103.64
N ALA A 60 21.37 18.27 103.80
CA ALA A 60 22.05 18.95 102.69
C ALA A 60 22.46 17.95 101.59
N TYR A 61 22.97 16.78 101.99
CA TYR A 61 23.35 15.71 101.07
C TYR A 61 22.14 15.15 100.33
N LEU A 62 21.02 14.89 101.02
CA LEU A 62 19.78 14.41 100.39
C LEU A 62 19.20 15.44 99.42
N ALA A 63 19.27 16.73 99.74
CA ALA A 63 18.86 17.79 98.82
C ALA A 63 19.75 17.84 97.57
N ALA A 64 21.08 17.77 97.74
CA ALA A 64 22.03 17.71 96.64
C ALA A 64 21.85 16.47 95.77
N LEU A 65 21.59 15.32 96.40
CA LEU A 65 21.30 14.05 95.73
C LEU A 65 20.04 14.13 94.87
N ARG A 66 18.95 14.69 95.41
CA ARG A 66 17.70 14.93 94.65
C ARG A 66 17.97 15.82 93.44
N PHE A 67 18.76 16.88 93.61
CA PHE A 67 19.13 17.77 92.52
C PHE A 67 20.02 17.08 91.46
N SER A 68 20.99 16.26 91.88
CA SER A 68 21.82 15.48 90.94
C SER A 68 20.95 14.51 90.11
N TYR A 69 20.02 13.81 90.76
CA TYR A 69 19.11 12.88 90.09
C TYR A 69 18.07 13.55 89.19
N PHE A 70 17.78 14.83 89.40
CA PHE A 70 16.97 15.60 88.46
C PHE A 70 17.63 15.69 87.09
N GLY A 71 18.97 15.71 87.02
CA GLY A 71 19.70 15.58 85.75
C GLY A 71 19.93 14.11 85.37
N ARG A 72 20.46 13.31 86.32
CA ARG A 72 21.00 11.95 86.09
C ARG A 72 20.02 11.02 85.38
N VAL A 73 18.74 11.11 85.72
CA VAL A 73 17.72 10.20 85.22
C VAL A 73 17.36 10.49 83.76
N TRP A 74 17.59 11.72 83.27
CA TRP A 74 17.28 12.10 81.90
C TRP A 74 18.45 11.92 80.92
N ILE A 75 19.69 11.73 81.42
CA ILE A 75 20.88 11.58 80.58
C ILE A 75 20.73 10.41 79.57
N PRO A 76 20.37 9.18 79.96
CA PRO A 76 20.30 8.06 79.01
C PRO A 76 19.21 8.26 77.94
N PHE A 77 18.06 8.80 78.36
CA PHE A 77 16.93 9.06 77.46
C PHE A 77 17.25 10.16 76.44
N SER A 78 17.81 11.27 76.90
CA SER A 78 18.17 12.43 76.06
C SER A 78 19.27 12.09 75.06
N LEU A 79 20.30 11.35 75.50
CA LEU A 79 21.38 10.88 74.64
C LEU A 79 20.87 9.91 73.56
N LEU A 80 19.94 8.99 73.90
CA LEU A 80 19.33 8.11 72.90
C LEU A 80 18.52 8.89 71.86
N LEU A 81 17.73 9.88 72.28
CA LEU A 81 16.98 10.73 71.35
C LEU A 81 17.90 11.48 70.40
N PHE A 82 19.01 12.02 70.91
CA PHE A 82 20.02 12.68 70.10
C PHE A 82 20.64 11.73 69.06
N ILE A 83 21.06 10.53 69.47
CA ILE A 83 21.65 9.53 68.57
C ILE A 83 20.65 9.08 67.50
N ALA A 84 19.39 8.84 67.88
CA ALA A 84 18.34 8.44 66.94
C ALA A 84 18.05 9.51 65.90
N GLU A 85 17.97 10.78 66.32
CA GLU A 85 17.81 11.93 65.42
C GLU A 85 19.03 12.09 64.48
N LEU A 86 20.26 11.91 65.00
CA LEU A 86 21.50 12.00 64.23
C LEU A 86 21.61 10.92 63.13
N VAL A 87 21.09 9.72 63.39
CA VAL A 87 21.11 8.59 62.44
C VAL A 87 19.85 8.61 61.55
N GLY A 88 18.88 9.47 61.82
CA GLY A 88 17.60 9.53 61.09
C GLY A 88 16.65 8.38 61.40
N THR A 89 16.83 7.69 62.54
CA THR A 89 15.96 6.58 62.96
C THR A 89 14.80 7.10 63.81
N LYS A 90 13.56 6.89 63.36
CA LYS A 90 12.37 7.30 64.11
C LYS A 90 12.08 6.30 65.25
N ILE A 91 12.18 6.75 66.50
CA ILE A 91 11.69 5.99 67.66
C ILE A 91 10.16 6.15 67.74
N PRO A 92 9.38 5.06 67.75
CA PRO A 92 7.93 5.12 67.87
C PRO A 92 7.49 5.97 69.06
N GLU A 93 6.44 6.76 68.88
CA GLU A 93 5.97 7.70 69.90
C GLU A 93 5.57 6.99 71.21
N ALA A 94 4.90 5.84 71.12
CA ALA A 94 4.56 5.01 72.28
C ALA A 94 5.81 4.61 73.09
N VAL A 95 6.90 4.23 72.40
CA VAL A 95 8.16 3.85 73.07
C VAL A 95 8.81 5.06 73.74
N ARG A 96 8.82 6.23 73.09
CA ARG A 96 9.34 7.47 73.70
C ARG A 96 8.58 7.85 74.96
N ILE A 97 7.25 7.76 74.95
CA ILE A 97 6.40 8.05 76.11
C ILE A 97 6.70 7.09 77.25
N VAL A 98 6.80 5.78 76.98
CA VAL A 98 7.12 4.77 78.00
C VAL A 98 8.49 5.02 78.63
N LEU A 99 9.52 5.29 77.82
CA LEU A 99 10.88 5.56 78.31
C LEU A 99 10.96 6.86 79.14
N ALA A 100 10.24 7.90 78.75
CA ALA A 100 10.12 9.14 79.52
C ALA A 100 9.35 8.91 80.84
N ALA A 101 8.30 8.08 80.82
CA ALA A 101 7.55 7.70 82.02
C ALA A 101 8.43 6.93 83.01
N ILE A 102 9.24 5.96 82.54
CA ILE A 102 10.17 5.22 83.40
C ILE A 102 11.20 6.16 84.04
N SER A 103 11.72 7.12 83.28
CA SER A 103 12.63 8.15 83.79
C SER A 103 11.94 9.01 84.86
N THR A 104 10.70 9.44 84.63
CA THR A 104 9.92 10.20 85.60
C THR A 104 9.64 9.41 86.88
N VAL A 105 9.22 8.14 86.76
CA VAL A 105 8.96 7.24 87.91
C VAL A 105 10.23 7.02 88.73
N THR A 106 11.37 6.85 88.04
CA THR A 106 12.67 6.69 88.70
C THR A 106 13.03 7.93 89.52
N TYR A 107 12.82 9.13 88.95
CA TYR A 107 13.02 10.37 89.69
C TYR A 107 12.07 10.49 90.89
N VAL A 108 10.79 10.11 90.77
CA VAL A 108 9.83 10.13 91.88
C VAL A 108 10.27 9.21 93.03
N PHE A 109 10.75 7.99 92.73
CA PHE A 109 11.26 7.09 93.76
C PHE A 109 12.50 7.66 94.47
N VAL A 110 13.38 8.34 93.75
CA VAL A 110 14.54 9.04 94.34
C VAL A 110 14.12 10.28 95.13
N PHE A 111 13.11 11.01 94.66
CA PHE A 111 12.63 12.20 95.33
C PHE A 111 12.00 11.86 96.69
N THR A 112 11.27 10.74 96.75
CA THR A 112 10.55 10.25 97.93
C THR A 112 11.33 9.23 98.76
N LEU A 113 12.68 9.23 98.71
CA LEU A 113 13.54 8.29 99.45
C LEU A 113 13.28 8.22 100.96
N ASP A 114 12.75 9.28 101.58
CA ASP A 114 12.40 9.28 103.00
C ASP A 114 11.10 8.51 103.30
N GLN A 115 10.32 8.18 102.26
CA GLN A 115 8.98 7.60 102.34
C GLN A 115 8.88 6.22 101.65
N ASN A 116 9.88 5.80 100.89
CA ASN A 116 9.89 4.53 100.16
C ASN A 116 11.27 3.87 100.18
N THR A 117 11.29 2.54 100.09
CA THR A 117 12.52 1.73 99.99
C THR A 117 12.76 1.17 98.59
N MET A 118 12.05 1.68 97.57
CA MET A 118 12.05 1.13 96.22
C MET A 118 13.38 1.38 95.49
N PHE A 119 13.96 2.57 95.69
CA PHE A 119 15.24 2.94 95.05
C PHE A 119 16.46 2.65 95.95
N TYR A 120 16.42 2.97 97.23
CA TYR A 120 17.42 2.55 98.22
C TYR A 120 16.72 1.92 99.43
N THR A 121 17.25 0.80 99.92
CA THR A 121 16.66 0.05 101.04
C THR A 121 17.11 0.59 102.40
N ASP A 122 18.36 1.06 102.49
CA ASP A 122 18.90 1.70 103.69
C ASP A 122 19.86 2.84 103.30
N THR A 123 19.88 3.90 104.11
CA THR A 123 20.66 5.12 103.87
C THR A 123 21.36 5.64 105.12
N GLY A 124 22.69 5.64 105.12
CA GLY A 124 23.52 6.17 106.19
C GLY A 124 24.39 7.33 105.71
N PHE A 125 24.39 8.46 106.42
CA PHE A 125 25.29 9.57 106.15
C PHE A 125 26.41 9.58 107.18
N PHE A 126 27.65 9.62 106.72
CA PHE A 126 28.84 9.60 107.55
C PHE A 126 29.85 10.61 106.99
N ILE A 127 30.61 11.24 107.88
CA ILE A 127 31.71 12.13 107.50
C ILE A 127 33.01 11.45 107.88
N TYR A 128 33.86 11.14 106.91
CA TYR A 128 35.19 10.58 107.13
C TYR A 128 36.25 11.62 106.75
N GLY A 129 36.84 12.29 107.74
CA GLY A 129 37.71 13.45 107.50
C GLY A 129 36.92 14.64 106.96
N ASP A 130 37.40 15.28 105.88
CA ASP A 130 36.67 16.35 105.17
C ASP A 130 35.63 15.81 104.15
N PHE A 131 35.36 14.51 104.15
CA PHE A 131 34.58 13.84 103.10
C PHE A 131 33.19 13.38 103.58
N PRO A 132 32.10 13.91 103.01
CA PRO A 132 30.78 13.32 103.19
C PRO A 132 30.64 12.06 102.33
N TYR A 133 30.32 10.92 102.95
CA TYR A 133 29.96 9.71 102.23
C TYR A 133 28.61 9.18 102.69
N PHE A 134 27.89 8.59 101.74
CA PHE A 134 26.53 8.13 101.95
C PHE A 134 26.47 6.64 101.61
N LEU A 135 26.34 5.82 102.65
CA LEU A 135 26.20 4.38 102.54
C LEU A 135 24.78 4.07 102.05
N ARG A 136 24.67 3.31 100.96
CA ARG A 136 23.40 2.97 100.31
C ARG A 136 23.36 1.48 100.05
N HIS A 137 22.23 0.87 100.36
CA HIS A 137 21.89 -0.45 99.83
C HIS A 137 20.88 -0.30 98.70
N ASP A 138 21.18 -0.90 97.55
CA ASP A 138 20.38 -0.76 96.34
C ASP A 138 18.99 -1.41 96.53
N GLY A 139 17.95 -0.70 96.12
CA GLY A 139 16.59 -1.23 96.07
C GLY A 139 16.26 -1.95 94.76
N LEU A 140 15.11 -2.61 94.71
CA LEU A 140 14.68 -3.35 93.52
C LEU A 140 14.63 -2.45 92.27
N TRP A 141 14.15 -1.21 92.39
CA TRP A 141 14.05 -0.29 91.26
C TRP A 141 15.43 0.21 90.80
N HIS A 142 16.42 0.28 91.70
CA HIS A 142 17.79 0.66 91.33
C HIS A 142 18.40 -0.35 90.35
N HIS A 143 18.21 -1.65 90.59
CA HIS A 143 18.67 -2.69 89.67
C HIS A 143 17.94 -2.65 88.33
N VAL A 144 16.62 -2.43 88.33
CA VAL A 144 15.82 -2.28 87.09
C VAL A 144 16.33 -1.08 86.28
N TRP A 145 16.57 0.05 86.93
CA TRP A 145 17.12 1.24 86.31
C TRP A 145 18.52 1.01 85.71
N ASN A 146 19.39 0.29 86.41
CA ASN A 146 20.73 -0.05 85.91
C ASN A 146 20.67 -0.96 84.68
N VAL A 147 19.78 -1.97 84.67
CA VAL A 147 19.56 -2.81 83.47
C VAL A 147 19.09 -1.95 82.30
N LEU A 148 18.19 -1.00 82.54
CA LEU A 148 17.71 -0.09 81.50
C LEU A 148 18.83 0.81 80.94
N ILE A 149 19.74 1.32 81.78
CA ILE A 149 20.93 2.07 81.33
C ILE A 149 21.79 1.23 80.37
N VAL A 150 22.03 -0.05 80.71
CA VAL A 150 22.80 -0.95 79.83
C VAL A 150 22.10 -1.14 78.48
N LEU A 151 20.76 -1.30 78.49
CA LEU A 151 19.98 -1.41 77.25
C LEU A 151 20.05 -0.13 76.40
N TYR A 152 19.99 1.06 77.03
CA TYR A 152 20.17 2.34 76.35
C TYR A 152 21.55 2.43 75.67
N LEU A 153 22.62 2.06 76.39
CA LEU A 153 23.99 2.09 75.86
C LEU A 153 24.17 1.12 74.70
N LEU A 154 23.72 -0.13 74.85
CA LEU A 154 23.82 -1.13 73.77
C LEU A 154 23.07 -0.67 72.53
N TYR A 155 21.83 -0.20 72.69
CA TYR A 155 21.04 0.26 71.55
C TYR A 155 21.63 1.52 70.90
N GLY A 156 22.06 2.51 71.70
CA GLY A 156 22.74 3.70 71.21
C GLY A 156 24.01 3.39 70.43
N ILE A 157 24.85 2.47 70.94
CA ILE A 157 26.06 2.00 70.25
C ILE A 157 25.71 1.30 68.93
N THR A 158 24.68 0.44 68.90
CA THR A 158 24.26 -0.21 67.63
C THR A 158 23.79 0.81 66.58
N LEU A 159 23.06 1.85 66.99
CA LEU A 159 22.66 2.93 66.09
C LEU A 159 23.88 3.73 65.58
N LEU A 160 24.84 4.03 66.44
CA LEU A 160 26.07 4.73 66.06
C LEU A 160 26.95 3.89 65.11
N ILE A 161 27.09 2.59 65.34
CA ILE A 161 27.80 1.69 64.43
C ILE A 161 27.09 1.60 63.08
N ARG A 162 25.75 1.55 63.08
CA ARG A 162 24.97 1.61 61.84
C ARG A 162 25.18 2.94 61.11
N GLY A 163 25.13 4.06 61.81
CA GLY A 163 25.42 5.38 61.26
C GLY A 163 26.83 5.47 60.69
N TYR A 164 27.83 4.94 61.40
CA TYR A 164 29.22 4.88 60.96
C TYR A 164 29.37 4.05 59.67
N LYS A 165 28.81 2.84 59.62
CA LYS A 165 28.88 1.96 58.44
C LYS A 165 28.15 2.54 57.24
N ASN A 166 27.06 3.26 57.47
CA ASN A 166 26.26 3.87 56.41
C ASN A 166 26.82 5.23 55.95
N SER A 167 27.85 5.76 56.61
CA SER A 167 28.45 7.05 56.25
C SER A 167 29.46 6.89 55.11
N LYS A 168 29.21 7.59 53.99
CA LYS A 168 30.10 7.60 52.82
C LYS A 168 31.28 8.57 52.96
N SER A 169 31.09 9.71 53.63
CA SER A 169 32.15 10.72 53.84
C SER A 169 33.12 10.34 54.97
N ARG A 170 34.43 10.47 54.72
CA ARG A 170 35.49 10.24 55.72
C ARG A 170 35.37 11.17 56.93
N ASN A 171 34.85 12.39 56.73
CA ASN A 171 34.57 13.32 57.83
C ASN A 171 33.33 12.90 58.64
N ALA A 172 32.29 12.41 57.98
CA ALA A 172 31.11 11.85 58.65
C ALA A 172 31.47 10.61 59.48
N GLN A 173 32.31 9.71 58.97
CA GLN A 173 32.83 8.56 59.71
C GLN A 173 33.62 9.00 60.96
N LYS A 174 34.54 9.95 60.83
CA LYS A 174 35.28 10.51 61.97
C LYS A 174 34.34 11.14 63.01
N ARG A 175 33.27 11.80 62.57
CA ARG A 175 32.23 12.36 63.45
C ARG A 175 31.50 11.28 64.25
N TYR A 176 30.99 10.23 63.57
CA TYR A 176 30.33 9.11 64.27
C TYR A 176 31.29 8.38 65.20
N PHE A 177 32.56 8.25 64.80
CA PHE A 177 33.60 7.66 65.65
C PHE A 177 33.85 8.46 66.93
N MET A 178 33.92 9.80 66.85
CA MET A 178 34.09 10.65 68.04
C MET A 178 32.90 10.54 69.00
N ILE A 179 31.66 10.49 68.48
CA ILE A 179 30.47 10.32 69.31
C ILE A 179 30.46 8.92 69.93
N LEU A 180 30.81 7.88 69.15
CA LEU A 180 30.93 6.52 69.65
C LEU A 180 31.95 6.44 70.79
N LEU A 181 33.10 7.12 70.64
CA LEU A 181 34.12 7.20 71.68
C LEU A 181 33.62 7.90 72.94
N ALA A 182 32.82 8.97 72.80
CA ALA A 182 32.18 9.65 73.92
C ALA A 182 31.23 8.73 74.69
N VAL A 183 30.26 8.13 74.00
CA VAL A 183 29.25 7.23 74.59
C VAL A 183 29.89 5.97 75.19
N PHE A 184 30.90 5.41 74.53
CA PHE A 184 31.64 4.26 75.04
C PHE A 184 32.39 4.61 76.33
N THR A 185 33.03 5.77 76.39
CA THR A 185 33.77 6.22 77.58
C THR A 185 32.82 6.41 78.76
N GLU A 186 31.67 7.06 78.56
CA GLU A 186 30.63 7.20 79.58
C GLU A 186 30.09 5.84 80.05
N GLY A 187 29.78 4.94 79.10
CA GLY A 187 29.31 3.60 79.40
C GLY A 187 30.32 2.74 80.15
N PHE A 188 31.60 2.84 79.81
CA PHE A 188 32.69 2.12 80.49
C PHE A 188 32.77 2.48 81.98
N PHE A 189 32.75 3.78 82.30
CA PHE A 189 32.77 4.23 83.69
C PHE A 189 31.46 3.91 84.43
N ALA A 190 30.32 3.91 83.74
CA ALA A 190 29.04 3.45 84.30
C ALA A 190 29.06 1.95 84.65
N VAL A 191 29.62 1.10 83.79
CA VAL A 191 29.76 -0.34 84.04
C VAL A 191 30.73 -0.60 85.19
N ILE A 192 31.86 0.11 85.26
CA ILE A 192 32.78 0.05 86.42
C ILE A 192 32.03 0.36 87.73
N GLN A 193 31.17 1.38 87.71
CA GLN A 193 30.36 1.77 88.87
C GLN A 193 29.29 0.71 89.25
N MET A 194 28.86 -0.14 88.31
CA MET A 194 27.90 -1.23 88.57
C MET A 194 28.56 -2.49 89.14
N ILE A 195 29.81 -2.81 88.76
CA ILE A 195 30.55 -4.02 89.20
C ILE A 195 31.15 -3.83 90.62
N LYS A 196 30.48 -3.07 91.48
CA LYS A 196 30.93 -2.67 92.83
C LYS A 196 31.50 -3.76 93.77
N PRO A 197 31.34 -5.08 93.62
CA PRO A 197 31.95 -6.02 94.58
C PRO A 197 33.47 -6.23 94.50
N PHE A 198 34.18 -5.80 93.44
CA PHE A 198 35.55 -6.29 93.19
C PHE A 198 36.70 -5.28 93.22
N MET A 199 36.46 -3.97 93.43
CA MET A 199 37.54 -2.96 93.35
C MET A 199 37.52 -1.95 94.50
N VAL A 200 38.73 -1.56 94.93
CA VAL A 200 39.05 -0.72 96.09
C VAL A 200 38.59 0.73 95.90
N ASN A 201 37.38 1.08 96.38
CA ASN A 201 36.98 2.33 97.06
C ASN A 201 35.46 2.52 96.98
N HIS A 202 34.74 2.32 98.09
CA HIS A 202 33.28 2.48 98.18
C HIS A 202 32.79 3.95 98.16
N PHE A 203 33.68 4.90 97.91
CA PHE A 203 33.47 6.32 98.27
C PHE A 203 33.30 7.27 97.07
N TYR A 204 33.73 6.91 95.86
CA TYR A 204 33.72 7.83 94.71
C TYR A 204 32.80 7.32 93.58
N ASP A 205 32.07 8.24 92.93
CA ASP A 205 31.28 7.95 91.74
C ASP A 205 32.15 8.18 90.49
N PHE A 206 32.67 7.09 89.92
CA PHE A 206 33.58 7.17 88.78
C PHE A 206 32.88 7.55 87.46
N THR A 207 31.54 7.51 87.43
CA THR A 207 30.75 7.90 86.23
C THR A 207 31.06 9.33 85.78
N MET A 208 31.42 10.21 86.72
CA MET A 208 31.68 11.62 86.44
C MET A 208 32.97 11.85 85.63
N ILE A 209 33.96 10.98 85.79
CA ILE A 209 35.16 11.00 84.93
C ILE A 209 34.77 10.63 83.49
N GLY A 210 33.85 9.67 83.35
CA GLY A 210 33.25 9.31 82.07
C GLY A 210 32.57 10.49 81.40
N TYR A 211 31.68 11.20 82.11
CA TYR A 211 31.01 12.39 81.56
C TYR A 211 31.99 13.51 81.16
N SER A 212 33.06 13.70 81.93
CA SER A 212 34.08 14.73 81.64
C SER A 212 34.83 14.42 80.33
N LEU A 213 35.26 13.17 80.15
CA LEU A 213 35.96 12.73 78.94
C LEU A 213 35.00 12.64 77.74
N GLY A 214 33.76 12.21 77.96
CA GLY A 214 32.70 12.16 76.95
C GLY A 214 32.42 13.55 76.37
N SER A 215 32.24 14.56 77.23
CA SER A 215 32.09 15.96 76.84
C SER A 215 33.28 16.46 76.01
N LEU A 216 34.53 16.18 76.41
CA LEU A 216 35.70 16.57 75.60
C LEU A 216 35.65 16.01 74.16
N PHE A 217 35.26 14.74 73.99
CA PHE A 217 35.11 14.14 72.67
C PHE A 217 33.96 14.74 71.85
N MET A 218 32.85 15.09 72.52
CA MET A 218 31.73 15.78 71.89
C MET A 218 32.11 17.18 71.40
N LEU A 219 32.86 17.95 72.19
CA LEU A 219 33.37 19.27 71.80
C LEU A 219 34.30 19.19 70.58
N ILE A 220 35.17 18.19 70.52
CA ILE A 220 36.01 17.92 69.34
C ILE A 220 35.14 17.57 68.13
N ALA A 221 34.09 16.76 68.30
CA ALA A 221 33.16 16.43 67.22
C ALA A 221 32.44 17.67 66.67
N ILE A 222 32.03 18.59 67.55
CA ILE A 222 31.37 19.85 67.19
C ILE A 222 32.30 20.76 66.39
N PHE A 223 33.51 21.05 66.88
CA PHE A 223 34.40 22.02 66.23
C PHE A 223 35.22 21.45 65.06
N ARG A 224 35.84 20.29 65.24
CA ARG A 224 36.78 19.75 64.24
C ARG A 224 36.05 19.08 63.08
N TYR A 225 34.93 18.44 63.36
CA TYR A 225 34.18 17.64 62.39
C TYR A 225 32.79 18.20 62.08
N ARG A 226 32.55 19.46 62.47
CA ARG A 226 31.33 20.23 62.16
C ARG A 226 30.05 19.43 62.39
N LEU A 227 29.91 18.82 63.58
CA LEU A 227 28.78 17.94 63.92
C LEU A 227 27.40 18.55 63.63
N LEU A 228 27.30 19.88 63.67
CA LEU A 228 26.07 20.65 63.57
C LEU A 228 25.84 21.34 62.20
N ASP A 229 26.75 21.19 61.23
CA ASP A 229 26.65 21.85 59.90
C ASP A 229 25.79 21.02 58.93
N THR A 230 24.49 21.30 58.93
CA THR A 230 23.50 20.59 58.11
C THR A 230 23.55 20.93 56.62
N GLU A 231 24.13 22.08 56.24
CA GLU A 231 24.14 22.56 54.86
C GLU A 231 25.15 21.79 54.00
N MET A 232 26.35 21.55 54.54
CA MET A 232 27.41 20.78 53.87
C MET A 232 26.99 19.32 53.63
N ILE A 233 26.34 18.70 54.62
CA ILE A 233 25.86 17.31 54.54
C ILE A 233 24.74 17.17 53.50
N ALA A 234 23.85 18.17 53.41
CA ALA A 234 22.78 18.17 52.42
C ALA A 234 23.33 18.31 51.00
N ARG A 235 24.34 19.16 50.77
CA ARG A 235 24.98 19.32 49.44
C ARG A 235 25.69 18.05 48.98
N GLU A 236 26.48 17.42 49.86
CA GLU A 236 27.17 16.15 49.54
C GLU A 236 26.16 15.05 49.23
N TYR A 237 25.07 14.93 50.01
CA TYR A 237 24.04 13.93 49.77
C TYR A 237 23.27 14.15 48.46
N VAL A 238 22.91 15.40 48.14
CA VAL A 238 22.17 15.72 46.92
C VAL A 238 23.00 15.39 45.67
N ILE A 239 24.29 15.70 45.65
CA ILE A 239 25.15 15.47 44.48
C ILE A 239 25.46 13.97 44.27
N ASP A 240 25.57 13.20 45.35
CA ASP A 240 25.78 11.74 45.29
C ASP A 240 24.53 10.93 44.92
N GLU A 241 23.34 11.53 45.03
CA GLU A 241 22.07 10.91 44.65
C GLU A 241 21.58 11.37 43.26
N LEU A 242 22.32 12.26 42.58
CA LEU A 242 22.08 12.54 41.17
C LEU A 242 22.33 11.26 40.35
N SER A 243 21.53 11.04 39.31
CA SER A 243 21.75 9.96 38.34
C SER A 243 22.90 10.27 37.38
N GLU A 244 23.37 11.51 37.34
CA GLU A 244 24.47 11.97 36.47
C GLU A 244 25.83 11.72 37.10
N GLY A 245 26.79 11.27 36.31
CA GLY A 245 28.20 11.16 36.69
C GLY A 245 28.88 12.51 36.59
N ILE A 246 29.25 13.11 37.72
CA ILE A 246 29.89 14.42 37.79
C ILE A 246 31.29 14.29 38.41
N PHE A 247 32.30 14.84 37.73
CA PHE A 247 33.63 15.02 38.31
C PHE A 247 34.27 16.34 37.85
N ALA A 248 35.12 16.92 38.70
CA ALA A 248 35.80 18.18 38.47
C ALA A 248 37.31 18.03 38.61
N ILE A 249 38.06 18.73 37.75
CA ILE A 249 39.52 18.77 37.74
C ILE A 249 40.03 20.20 37.96
N ASP A 250 41.24 20.35 38.49
CA ASP A 250 41.93 21.63 38.61
C ASP A 250 42.67 22.04 37.32
N GLU A 251 43.36 23.18 37.33
CA GLU A 251 44.17 23.67 36.20
C GLU A 251 45.33 22.74 35.81
N ASN A 252 45.78 21.87 36.73
CA ASN A 252 46.85 20.91 36.49
C ASN A 252 46.30 19.54 36.04
N GLY A 253 44.98 19.42 35.84
CA GLY A 253 44.30 18.19 35.46
C GLY A 253 44.05 17.22 36.62
N SER A 254 44.33 17.59 37.87
CA SER A 254 44.14 16.72 39.03
C SER A 254 42.68 16.69 39.48
N LEU A 255 42.19 15.51 39.90
CA LEU A 255 40.82 15.35 40.40
C LEU A 255 40.60 16.17 41.67
N VAL A 256 39.62 17.08 41.64
CA VAL A 256 39.20 17.90 42.78
C VAL A 256 37.96 17.32 43.44
N PHE A 257 37.04 16.79 42.64
CA PHE A 257 35.75 16.27 43.10
C PHE A 257 35.23 15.20 42.15
N SER A 258 34.55 14.19 42.69
CA SER A 258 33.78 13.21 41.94
C SER A 258 32.61 12.72 42.77
N ASN A 259 31.45 12.56 42.16
CA ASN A 259 30.29 11.94 42.81
C ASN A 259 30.28 10.42 42.60
N LYS A 260 29.43 9.72 43.34
CA LYS A 260 29.34 8.25 43.30
C LYS A 260 29.06 7.68 41.89
N PRO A 261 28.10 8.20 41.10
CA PRO A 261 27.90 7.71 39.73
C PRO A 261 29.14 7.87 38.81
N ALA A 262 29.89 8.98 38.92
CA ALA A 262 31.11 9.15 38.13
C ALA A 262 32.18 8.09 38.46
N LEU A 263 32.33 7.76 39.75
CA LEU A 263 33.26 6.73 40.22
C LEU A 263 32.82 5.31 39.81
N GLU A 264 31.52 5.05 39.72
CA GLU A 264 31.00 3.76 39.24
C GLU A 264 31.21 3.60 37.73
N LEU A 265 31.12 4.69 36.96
CA LEU A 265 31.37 4.70 35.52
C LEU A 265 32.86 4.65 35.18
N PHE A 266 33.69 5.36 35.94
CA PHE A 266 35.14 5.45 35.73
C PHE A 266 35.90 5.27 37.06
N PRO A 267 36.07 4.03 37.54
CA PRO A 267 36.85 3.74 38.75
C PRO A 267 38.29 4.25 38.65
N GLU A 268 38.87 4.25 37.45
CA GLU A 268 40.23 4.71 37.15
C GLU A 268 40.46 6.21 37.40
N ILE A 269 39.40 7.02 37.57
CA ILE A 269 39.51 8.46 37.86
C ILE A 269 40.32 8.73 39.14
N GLU A 270 40.30 7.83 40.13
CA GLU A 270 41.09 7.99 41.36
C GLU A 270 42.60 7.75 41.16
N ASP A 271 42.96 6.91 40.19
CA ASP A 271 44.35 6.54 39.89
C ASP A 271 45.00 7.49 38.87
N GLY A 272 44.19 8.14 38.03
CA GLY A 272 44.62 9.16 37.07
C GLY A 272 43.49 9.64 36.16
N THR A 273 43.42 10.95 35.94
CA THR A 273 42.33 11.61 35.21
C THR A 273 42.57 11.73 33.70
N GLN A 274 43.81 11.60 33.23
CA GLN A 274 44.21 11.93 31.85
C GLN A 274 43.49 11.07 30.80
N ASP A 275 43.46 9.74 31.00
CA ASP A 275 42.86 8.80 30.04
C ASP A 275 41.35 8.99 29.91
N VAL A 276 40.70 9.34 31.04
CA VAL A 276 39.26 9.61 31.09
C VAL A 276 38.93 10.94 30.42
N ILE A 277 39.75 11.97 30.64
CA ILE A 277 39.63 13.27 29.97
C ILE A 277 39.77 13.11 28.45
N ASP A 278 40.74 12.32 27.98
CA ASP A 278 40.96 12.13 26.54
C ASP A 278 39.76 11.41 25.88
N ARG A 279 39.20 10.40 26.55
CA ARG A 279 37.99 9.68 26.07
C ARG A 279 36.76 10.59 26.01
N LEU A 280 36.55 11.41 27.03
CA LEU A 280 35.43 12.36 27.07
C LEU A 280 35.63 13.51 26.09
N GLY A 281 36.85 14.01 25.96
CA GLY A 281 37.23 15.07 25.03
C GLY A 281 36.94 14.69 23.58
N SER A 282 37.28 13.46 23.19
CA SER A 282 36.97 12.94 21.85
C SER A 282 35.46 12.90 21.60
N ALA A 283 34.68 12.33 22.53
CA ALA A 283 33.22 12.21 22.39
C ALA A 283 32.52 13.58 22.32
N ILE A 284 32.94 14.54 23.14
CA ILE A 284 32.41 15.92 23.15
C ILE A 284 32.75 16.64 21.84
N SER A 285 33.97 16.50 21.33
CA SER A 285 34.41 17.17 20.09
C SER A 285 33.69 16.63 18.84
N GLU A 286 33.35 15.34 18.84
CA GLU A 286 32.63 14.68 17.74
C GLU A 286 31.11 14.79 17.87
N GLY A 287 30.59 15.28 19.00
CA GLY A 287 29.15 15.34 19.29
C GLY A 287 28.47 13.98 19.36
N LYS A 288 29.21 12.92 19.75
CA LYS A 288 28.70 11.55 19.79
C LYS A 288 28.47 11.07 21.22
N PRO A 289 27.41 10.28 21.46
CA PRO A 289 27.20 9.67 22.76
C PRO A 289 28.22 8.55 23.03
N LEU A 290 28.50 8.32 24.31
CA LEU A 290 29.39 7.28 24.82
C LEU A 290 28.58 6.03 25.16
N ALA A 291 28.85 4.93 24.46
CA ALA A 291 28.28 3.63 24.80
C ALA A 291 29.17 2.91 25.82
N MET A 292 28.66 2.67 27.04
CA MET A 292 29.37 1.97 28.12
C MET A 292 28.43 1.03 28.86
N ASN A 293 28.88 -0.22 29.08
CA ASN A 293 28.13 -1.25 29.84
C ASN A 293 26.68 -1.47 29.36
N GLY A 294 26.44 -1.34 28.05
CA GLY A 294 25.10 -1.50 27.45
C GLY A 294 24.17 -0.29 27.64
N ARG A 295 24.70 0.86 28.04
CA ARG A 295 23.97 2.13 28.21
C ARG A 295 24.63 3.25 27.40
N ILE A 296 23.85 4.27 27.06
CA ILE A 296 24.22 5.40 26.21
C ILE A 296 24.29 6.65 27.08
N PHE A 297 25.45 7.29 27.12
CA PHE A 297 25.70 8.48 27.94
C PHE A 297 26.03 9.69 27.07
N SER A 298 25.49 10.86 27.42
CA SER A 298 25.93 12.14 26.87
C SER A 298 26.91 12.82 27.83
N ALA A 299 28.03 13.30 27.30
CA ALA A 299 29.07 13.96 28.08
C ALA A 299 29.10 15.46 27.79
N GLN A 300 29.29 16.27 28.83
CA GLN A 300 29.48 17.72 28.72
C GLN A 300 30.65 18.18 29.58
N ALA A 301 31.36 19.21 29.11
CA ALA A 301 32.46 19.85 29.83
C ALA A 301 32.15 21.34 30.03
N MET A 302 32.24 21.80 31.27
CA MET A 302 31.95 23.18 31.66
C MET A 302 33.16 23.78 32.40
N PRO A 303 33.76 24.88 31.91
CA PRO A 303 34.88 25.51 32.61
C PRO A 303 34.42 26.11 33.94
N LEU A 304 35.19 25.90 34.99
CA LEU A 304 34.98 26.47 36.32
C LEU A 304 35.81 27.75 36.44
N GLY A 305 35.21 28.83 36.91
CA GLY A 305 35.90 30.10 37.18
C GLY A 305 34.95 31.24 37.55
N GLU A 306 35.45 32.21 38.32
CA GLU A 306 34.78 33.47 38.63
C GLU A 306 35.73 34.64 38.31
N ASN A 307 35.20 35.74 37.77
CA ASN A 307 35.96 36.98 37.49
C ASN A 307 37.19 36.80 36.58
N GLY A 308 37.15 35.87 35.63
CA GLY A 308 38.23 35.65 34.66
C GLY A 308 39.43 34.85 35.17
N VAL A 309 39.34 34.29 36.38
CA VAL A 309 40.30 33.30 36.89
C VAL A 309 39.71 31.92 36.68
N SER A 310 40.40 31.08 35.89
CA SER A 310 40.02 29.67 35.74
C SER A 310 40.32 28.93 37.03
N ALA A 311 39.42 28.04 37.43
CA ALA A 311 39.57 27.17 38.59
C ALA A 311 39.61 25.70 38.18
N GLY A 312 39.45 25.38 36.89
CA GLY A 312 39.41 24.02 36.37
C GLY A 312 38.26 23.75 35.40
N VAL A 313 37.89 22.48 35.24
CA VAL A 313 36.79 22.02 34.36
C VAL A 313 35.92 21.00 35.10
N LEU A 314 34.61 21.15 34.95
CA LEU A 314 33.58 20.21 35.42
C LEU A 314 33.11 19.36 34.25
N TYR A 315 33.15 18.04 34.40
CA TYR A 315 32.57 17.09 33.47
C TYR A 315 31.28 16.52 34.05
N SER A 316 30.22 16.44 33.22
CA SER A 316 28.96 15.75 33.54
C SER A 316 28.68 14.67 32.50
N LEU A 317 28.18 13.52 32.96
CA LEU A 317 27.68 12.42 32.15
C LEU A 317 26.23 12.11 32.50
N THR A 318 25.34 12.21 31.53
CA THR A 318 23.91 11.92 31.69
C THR A 318 23.56 10.62 30.96
N ASP A 319 22.84 9.72 31.63
CA ASP A 319 22.33 8.47 31.03
C ASP A 319 21.12 8.78 30.14
N ASP A 320 21.31 8.76 28.83
CA ASP A 320 20.28 9.04 27.82
C ASP A 320 19.73 7.75 27.18
N THR A 321 19.99 6.58 27.76
CA THR A 321 19.62 5.28 27.16
C THR A 321 18.12 5.18 26.84
N GLU A 322 17.25 5.56 27.78
CA GLU A 322 15.79 5.56 27.53
C GLU A 322 15.38 6.58 26.48
N HIS A 323 16.05 7.73 26.42
CA HIS A 323 15.77 8.75 25.41
C HIS A 323 16.10 8.24 24.00
N TYR A 324 17.25 7.58 23.84
CA TYR A 324 17.65 6.97 22.56
C TYR A 324 16.74 5.80 22.18
N HIS A 325 16.39 4.91 23.10
CA HIS A 325 15.43 3.83 22.81
C HIS A 325 14.04 4.35 22.46
N TYR A 326 13.57 5.40 23.14
CA TYR A 326 12.31 6.04 22.82
C TYR A 326 12.35 6.70 21.45
N MET A 327 13.45 7.41 21.11
CA MET A 327 13.65 7.99 19.78
C MET A 327 13.68 6.91 18.69
N GLU A 328 14.38 5.80 18.90
CA GLU A 328 14.43 4.67 17.97
C GLU A 328 13.05 4.02 17.77
N GLN A 329 12.28 3.83 18.86
CA GLN A 329 10.89 3.37 18.76
C GLN A 329 9.99 4.36 18.02
N LEU A 330 10.19 5.66 18.24
CA LEU A 330 9.38 6.70 17.59
C LEU A 330 9.71 6.80 16.09
N GLU A 331 10.99 6.67 15.73
CA GLU A 331 11.44 6.58 14.34
C GLU A 331 10.89 5.33 13.65
N GLU A 332 10.89 4.18 14.34
CA GLU A 332 10.33 2.94 13.79
C GLU A 332 8.81 3.04 13.61
N GLN A 333 8.08 3.58 14.59
CA GLN A 333 6.63 3.82 14.46
C GLN A 333 6.32 4.80 13.33
N LYS A 334 7.12 5.86 13.19
CA LYS A 334 6.99 6.82 12.09
C LYS A 334 7.28 6.15 10.74
N ARG A 335 8.31 5.33 10.65
CA ARG A 335 8.66 4.57 9.44
C ARG A 335 7.54 3.63 9.03
N ILE A 336 6.97 2.87 9.98
CA ILE A 336 5.82 2.00 9.74
C ILE A 336 4.60 2.80 9.26
N ALA A 337 4.30 3.95 9.88
CA ALA A 337 3.20 4.80 9.46
C ALA A 337 3.42 5.43 8.07
N ASP A 338 4.64 5.89 7.77
CA ASP A 338 5.01 6.46 6.47
C ASP A 338 4.99 5.40 5.37
N ASP A 339 5.45 4.18 5.66
CA ASP A 339 5.42 3.05 4.73
C ASP A 339 3.98 2.57 4.49
N ALA A 340 3.13 2.51 5.52
CA ALA A 340 1.72 2.20 5.39
C ALA A 340 0.96 3.27 4.57
N ASN A 341 1.27 4.55 4.77
CA ASN A 341 0.70 5.63 3.96
C ASN A 341 1.16 5.52 2.50
N LYS A 342 2.46 5.32 2.23
CA LYS A 342 2.97 5.12 0.86
C LYS A 342 2.34 3.90 0.17
N ALA A 343 2.15 2.81 0.90
CA ALA A 343 1.48 1.61 0.40
C ALA A 343 0.02 1.91 0.05
N LYS A 344 -0.71 2.60 0.92
CA LYS A 344 -2.09 3.05 0.69
C LYS A 344 -2.21 3.95 -0.56
N SER A 345 -1.31 4.90 -0.73
CA SER A 345 -1.28 5.81 -1.89
C SER A 345 -0.98 5.06 -3.19
N SER A 346 0.01 4.17 -3.16
CA SER A 346 0.40 3.37 -4.32
C SER A 346 -0.72 2.41 -4.72
N PHE A 347 -1.40 1.82 -3.71
CA PHE A 347 -2.57 0.99 -3.92
C PHE A 347 -3.71 1.76 -4.58
N LEU A 348 -4.06 2.96 -4.09
CA LEU A 348 -5.10 3.80 -4.68
C LEU A 348 -4.75 4.24 -6.11
N ALA A 349 -3.49 4.60 -6.37
CA ALA A 349 -3.02 4.96 -7.70
C ALA A 349 -3.11 3.78 -8.68
N ASN A 350 -2.66 2.58 -8.27
CA ASN A 350 -2.74 1.37 -9.09
C ASN A 350 -4.18 0.95 -9.33
N MET A 351 -5.02 0.96 -8.29
CA MET A 351 -6.47 0.69 -8.42
C MET A 351 -7.13 1.66 -9.40
N SER A 352 -6.77 2.96 -9.39
CA SER A 352 -7.34 3.90 -10.36
C SER A 352 -6.97 3.54 -11.79
N HIS A 353 -5.73 3.13 -12.06
CA HIS A 353 -5.31 2.67 -13.38
C HIS A 353 -6.03 1.37 -13.80
N GLU A 354 -6.16 0.41 -12.89
CA GLU A 354 -6.83 -0.86 -13.13
C GLU A 354 -8.35 -0.71 -13.31
N ILE A 355 -8.98 0.28 -12.68
CA ILE A 355 -10.41 0.58 -12.88
C ILE A 355 -10.63 1.47 -14.12
N ARG A 356 -9.73 2.40 -14.41
CA ARG A 356 -9.85 3.32 -15.56
C ARG A 356 -9.79 2.57 -16.89
N THR A 357 -8.91 1.58 -17.00
CA THR A 357 -8.70 0.81 -18.23
C THR A 357 -9.97 0.11 -18.73
N PRO A 358 -10.70 -0.70 -17.93
CA PRO A 358 -11.94 -1.31 -18.37
C PRO A 358 -13.07 -0.29 -18.58
N ILE A 359 -13.15 0.78 -17.79
CA ILE A 359 -14.19 1.82 -18.00
C ILE A 359 -13.95 2.56 -19.31
N ASN A 360 -12.71 2.87 -19.65
CA ASN A 360 -12.37 3.53 -20.91
C ASN A 360 -12.68 2.64 -22.12
N ALA A 361 -12.47 1.32 -22.01
CA ALA A 361 -12.90 0.37 -23.02
C ALA A 361 -14.42 0.37 -23.21
N VAL A 362 -15.18 0.33 -22.11
CA VAL A 362 -16.66 0.39 -22.13
C VAL A 362 -17.15 1.70 -22.75
N LEU A 363 -16.57 2.84 -22.37
CA LEU A 363 -16.93 4.14 -22.95
C LEU A 363 -16.53 4.25 -24.42
N GLY A 364 -15.44 3.63 -24.84
CA GLY A 364 -15.04 3.53 -26.24
C GLY A 364 -16.05 2.74 -27.08
N MET A 365 -16.51 1.59 -26.56
CA MET A 365 -17.57 0.78 -27.19
C MET A 365 -18.91 1.52 -27.23
N ASP A 366 -19.25 2.22 -26.15
CA ASP A 366 -20.45 3.04 -26.07
C ASP A 366 -20.46 4.18 -27.11
N GLU A 367 -19.31 4.82 -27.32
CA GLU A 367 -19.13 5.82 -28.37
C GLU A 367 -19.31 5.22 -29.78
N MET A 368 -18.92 3.97 -29.99
CA MET A 368 -19.22 3.25 -31.24
C MET A 368 -20.72 3.04 -31.42
N ILE A 369 -21.45 2.64 -30.37
CA ILE A 369 -22.91 2.48 -30.41
C ILE A 369 -23.60 3.82 -30.73
N LEU A 370 -23.13 4.91 -30.12
CA LEU A 370 -23.65 6.27 -30.38
C LEU A 370 -23.44 6.72 -31.83
N ARG A 371 -22.36 6.26 -32.48
CA ARG A 371 -22.03 6.60 -33.87
C ARG A 371 -22.73 5.70 -34.89
N GLU A 372 -22.88 4.42 -34.60
CA GLU A 372 -23.41 3.41 -35.53
C GLU A 372 -24.93 3.27 -35.47
N SER A 373 -25.52 3.40 -34.28
CA SER A 373 -26.96 3.20 -34.10
C SER A 373 -27.77 4.42 -34.55
N ARG A 374 -28.90 4.15 -35.22
CA ARG A 374 -29.93 5.17 -35.54
C ARG A 374 -31.20 4.98 -34.72
N GLU A 375 -31.25 3.96 -33.87
CA GLU A 375 -32.42 3.64 -33.08
C GLU A 375 -32.42 4.44 -31.77
N LYS A 376 -33.50 5.19 -31.53
CA LYS A 376 -33.60 6.11 -30.37
C LYS A 376 -33.45 5.40 -29.02
N SER A 377 -33.92 4.16 -28.90
CA SER A 377 -33.81 3.32 -27.69
C SER A 377 -32.35 2.97 -27.39
N ILE A 378 -31.63 2.47 -28.40
CA ILE A 378 -30.20 2.11 -28.31
C ILE A 378 -29.34 3.35 -28.04
N LEU A 379 -29.62 4.48 -28.71
CA LEU A 379 -28.94 5.75 -28.44
C LEU A 379 -29.21 6.25 -27.01
N SER A 380 -30.40 6.01 -26.46
CA SER A 380 -30.71 6.35 -25.07
C SER A 380 -29.90 5.49 -24.10
N TYR A 381 -29.86 4.17 -24.31
CA TYR A 381 -29.05 3.26 -23.47
C TYR A 381 -27.57 3.59 -23.54
N ALA A 382 -27.08 3.92 -24.73
CA ALA A 382 -25.70 4.31 -24.90
C ALA A 382 -25.41 5.63 -24.15
N HIS A 383 -26.26 6.65 -24.27
CA HIS A 383 -26.11 7.86 -23.45
C HIS A 383 -26.18 7.61 -21.93
N ASP A 384 -26.97 6.64 -21.48
CA ASP A 384 -27.03 6.25 -20.07
C ASP A 384 -25.73 5.57 -19.62
N ILE A 385 -25.17 4.67 -20.44
CA ILE A 385 -23.85 4.04 -20.22
C ILE A 385 -22.75 5.11 -20.21
N GLN A 386 -22.74 6.04 -21.17
CA GLN A 386 -21.82 7.17 -21.22
C GLN A 386 -21.86 8.00 -19.92
N THR A 387 -23.07 8.25 -19.42
CA THR A 387 -23.29 9.03 -18.21
C THR A 387 -22.80 8.28 -16.97
N ALA A 388 -23.10 6.98 -16.86
CA ALA A 388 -22.67 6.14 -15.76
C ALA A 388 -21.14 5.99 -15.72
N GLY A 389 -20.51 5.70 -16.86
CA GLY A 389 -19.06 5.56 -16.96
C GLY A 389 -18.30 6.86 -16.66
N ARG A 390 -18.77 8.01 -17.18
CA ARG A 390 -18.21 9.32 -16.83
C ARG A 390 -18.38 9.67 -15.36
N THR A 391 -19.51 9.30 -14.76
CA THR A 391 -19.75 9.50 -13.32
C THR A 391 -18.75 8.68 -12.51
N LEU A 392 -18.58 7.40 -12.81
CA LEU A 392 -17.65 6.52 -12.12
C LEU A 392 -16.19 7.00 -12.21
N LEU A 393 -15.75 7.43 -13.40
CA LEU A 393 -14.43 8.05 -13.58
C LEU A 393 -14.26 9.30 -12.73
N SER A 394 -15.29 10.14 -12.63
CA SER A 394 -15.27 11.31 -11.76
C SER A 394 -15.11 10.93 -10.29
N LEU A 395 -15.83 9.90 -9.81
CA LEU A 395 -15.73 9.44 -8.41
C LEU A 395 -14.30 8.98 -8.09
N ILE A 396 -13.70 8.22 -9.00
CA ILE A 396 -12.33 7.71 -8.84
C ILE A 396 -11.32 8.85 -8.83
N ASN A 397 -11.48 9.81 -9.75
CA ASN A 397 -10.61 10.99 -9.79
C ASN A 397 -10.76 11.85 -8.52
N ASP A 398 -11.97 12.01 -7.99
CA ASP A 398 -12.21 12.73 -6.73
C ASP A 398 -11.52 12.05 -5.54
N ILE A 399 -11.55 10.71 -5.47
CA ILE A 399 -10.86 9.93 -4.42
C ILE A 399 -9.34 10.07 -4.54
N LEU A 400 -8.81 10.01 -5.77
CA LEU A 400 -7.38 10.20 -6.01
C LEU A 400 -6.91 11.62 -5.67
N ASP A 401 -7.66 12.63 -6.11
CA ASP A 401 -7.35 14.03 -5.82
C ASP A 401 -7.38 14.26 -4.30
N PHE A 402 -8.35 13.70 -3.58
CA PHE A 402 -8.39 13.74 -2.12
C PHE A 402 -7.14 13.10 -1.48
N SER A 403 -6.72 11.91 -1.94
CA SER A 403 -5.50 11.24 -1.44
C SER A 403 -4.24 12.08 -1.69
N LYS A 404 -4.11 12.67 -2.89
CA LYS A 404 -2.97 13.54 -3.23
C LYS A 404 -2.93 14.80 -2.37
N ILE A 405 -4.09 15.33 -1.98
CA ILE A 405 -4.17 16.49 -1.11
C ILE A 405 -3.80 16.15 0.34
N GLU A 406 -4.29 15.03 0.90
CA GLU A 406 -3.93 14.61 2.26
C GLU A 406 -2.41 14.41 2.44
N GLU A 407 -1.74 13.95 1.38
CA GLU A 407 -0.28 13.75 1.37
C GLU A 407 0.51 15.02 1.08
N GLY A 408 -0.16 16.15 0.80
CA GLY A 408 0.50 17.41 0.43
C GLY A 408 1.23 17.36 -0.93
N ARG A 409 0.91 16.39 -1.80
CA ARG A 409 1.52 16.23 -3.13
C ARG A 409 0.75 16.93 -4.25
N MET A 410 -0.38 17.56 -3.95
CA MET A 410 -1.15 18.27 -4.96
C MET A 410 -0.49 19.60 -5.31
N GLU A 411 -0.16 19.76 -6.59
CA GLU A 411 0.47 20.98 -7.13
C GLU A 411 -0.50 21.73 -8.05
N ILE A 412 -0.46 23.07 -7.99
CA ILE A 412 -1.13 23.95 -8.95
C ILE A 412 -0.16 24.19 -10.10
N LEU A 413 -0.58 23.85 -11.31
CA LEU A 413 0.26 23.90 -12.49
C LEU A 413 -0.28 24.95 -13.47
N PRO A 414 0.15 26.21 -13.37
CA PRO A 414 -0.41 27.28 -14.18
C PRO A 414 0.02 27.17 -15.66
N THR A 415 -0.93 27.30 -16.57
CA THR A 415 -0.71 27.36 -18.02
C THR A 415 -1.46 28.54 -18.65
N GLN A 416 -1.13 28.84 -19.90
CA GLN A 416 -1.86 29.83 -20.68
C GLN A 416 -3.21 29.24 -21.12
N TYR A 417 -4.32 29.92 -20.80
CA TYR A 417 -5.66 29.48 -21.19
C TYR A 417 -6.55 30.63 -21.66
N GLU A 418 -7.58 30.27 -22.44
CA GLU A 418 -8.59 31.21 -22.94
C GLU A 418 -9.85 31.14 -22.08
N LEU A 419 -10.22 32.26 -21.46
CA LEU A 419 -11.32 32.29 -20.51
C LEU A 419 -12.67 31.92 -21.15
N SER A 420 -12.89 32.31 -22.41
CA SER A 420 -14.11 31.97 -23.15
C SER A 420 -14.28 30.47 -23.39
N SER A 421 -13.19 29.73 -23.58
CA SER A 421 -13.26 28.27 -23.76
C SER A 421 -13.63 27.60 -22.44
N LEU A 422 -12.95 27.97 -21.35
CA LEU A 422 -13.24 27.45 -20.00
C LEU A 422 -14.71 27.64 -19.63
N VAL A 423 -15.22 28.86 -19.76
CA VAL A 423 -16.60 29.20 -19.41
C VAL A 423 -17.60 28.56 -20.38
N GLY A 424 -17.25 28.46 -21.66
CA GLY A 424 -18.07 27.84 -22.67
C GLY A 424 -18.30 26.34 -22.42
N ASP A 425 -17.23 25.61 -22.17
CA ASP A 425 -17.27 24.17 -21.92
C ASP A 425 -18.10 23.86 -20.66
N VAL A 426 -17.80 24.54 -19.55
CA VAL A 426 -18.55 24.39 -18.29
C VAL A 426 -20.00 24.79 -18.49
N GLY A 427 -20.24 25.88 -19.22
CA GLY A 427 -21.58 26.39 -19.51
C GLY A 427 -22.43 25.39 -20.28
N ASN A 428 -21.89 24.75 -21.32
CA ASN A 428 -22.59 23.75 -22.13
C ASN A 428 -23.03 22.55 -21.30
N MET A 429 -22.10 22.01 -20.50
CA MET A 429 -22.37 20.84 -19.65
C MET A 429 -23.49 21.10 -18.64
N ILE A 430 -23.47 22.26 -17.99
CA ILE A 430 -24.44 22.62 -16.95
C ILE A 430 -25.79 22.99 -17.55
N ARG A 431 -25.81 23.66 -18.72
CA ARG A 431 -27.04 24.03 -19.42
C ARG A 431 -27.87 22.82 -19.80
N GLU A 432 -27.24 21.75 -20.28
CA GLU A 432 -27.97 20.52 -20.61
C GLU A 432 -28.60 19.88 -19.37
N ARG A 433 -27.87 19.82 -18.26
CA ARG A 433 -28.39 19.32 -16.97
C ARG A 433 -29.54 20.18 -16.44
N ALA A 434 -29.40 21.50 -16.50
CA ALA A 434 -30.44 22.45 -16.11
C ALA A 434 -31.69 22.31 -17.00
N ARG A 435 -31.52 22.14 -18.32
CA ARG A 435 -32.63 21.93 -19.27
C ARG A 435 -33.41 20.66 -18.98
N ARG A 436 -32.73 19.55 -18.63
CA ARG A 436 -33.40 18.28 -18.25
C ARG A 436 -34.29 18.45 -17.00
N LYS A 437 -33.92 19.34 -16.07
CA LYS A 437 -34.72 19.71 -14.89
C LYS A 437 -35.69 20.89 -15.10
N GLY A 438 -35.67 21.54 -16.26
CA GLY A 438 -36.48 22.74 -16.53
C GLY A 438 -36.04 23.99 -15.75
N LEU A 439 -34.76 24.09 -15.38
CA LEU A 439 -34.18 25.26 -14.71
C LEU A 439 -33.65 26.27 -15.72
N ALA A 440 -33.77 27.57 -15.42
CA ALA A 440 -33.08 28.61 -16.18
C ALA A 440 -31.60 28.68 -15.78
N PHE A 441 -30.70 28.68 -16.75
CA PHE A 441 -29.26 28.81 -16.51
C PHE A 441 -28.71 30.07 -17.19
N GLU A 442 -28.22 31.01 -16.38
CA GLU A 442 -27.73 32.32 -16.81
C GLU A 442 -26.21 32.39 -16.63
N ILE A 443 -25.49 32.89 -17.63
CA ILE A 443 -24.05 33.17 -17.54
C ILE A 443 -23.88 34.66 -17.82
N ASP A 444 -23.26 35.37 -16.88
CA ASP A 444 -22.92 36.78 -17.01
C ASP A 444 -21.40 36.95 -16.88
N VAL A 445 -20.77 37.51 -17.91
CA VAL A 445 -19.31 37.67 -18.01
C VAL A 445 -19.01 39.11 -18.36
N ASP A 446 -18.21 39.79 -17.55
CA ASP A 446 -17.75 41.13 -17.88
C ASP A 446 -16.94 41.11 -19.19
N SER A 447 -17.46 41.80 -20.20
CA SER A 447 -16.88 41.91 -21.55
C SER A 447 -15.44 42.44 -21.59
N ASN A 448 -15.01 43.14 -20.54
CA ASN A 448 -13.67 43.74 -20.45
C ASN A 448 -12.63 42.82 -19.83
N ILE A 449 -12.99 41.61 -19.39
CA ILE A 449 -12.02 40.65 -18.85
C ILE A 449 -11.00 40.30 -19.95
N PRO A 450 -9.68 40.26 -19.63
CA PRO A 450 -8.67 39.82 -20.58
C PRO A 450 -8.91 38.40 -21.11
N TYR A 451 -8.72 38.23 -22.42
CA TYR A 451 -9.04 37.00 -23.16
C TYR A 451 -8.12 35.83 -22.82
N VAL A 452 -6.81 36.11 -22.65
CA VAL A 452 -5.80 35.08 -22.36
C VAL A 452 -5.18 35.32 -20.99
N LEU A 453 -5.37 34.35 -20.11
CA LEU A 453 -4.87 34.34 -18.74
C LEU A 453 -3.83 33.23 -18.55
N TYR A 454 -3.10 33.29 -17.44
CA TYR A 454 -2.13 32.29 -17.03
C TYR A 454 -2.43 31.79 -15.61
N GLY A 455 -2.82 30.52 -15.52
CA GLY A 455 -3.33 29.85 -14.32
C GLY A 455 -3.74 28.41 -14.63
N ASP A 456 -4.18 27.67 -13.62
CA ASP A 456 -4.52 26.25 -13.77
C ASP A 456 -5.99 26.08 -14.17
N ASP A 457 -6.26 26.08 -15.48
CA ASP A 457 -7.62 26.03 -16.04
C ASP A 457 -8.35 24.73 -15.69
N ILE A 458 -7.61 23.62 -15.54
CA ILE A 458 -8.14 22.32 -15.14
C ILE A 458 -8.72 22.40 -13.72
N ARG A 459 -7.97 22.98 -12.77
CA ARG A 459 -8.46 23.13 -11.38
C ARG A 459 -9.57 24.16 -11.26
N ILE A 460 -9.50 25.25 -12.02
CA ILE A 460 -10.60 26.22 -12.08
C ILE A 460 -11.87 25.56 -12.61
N ARG A 461 -11.76 24.78 -13.70
CA ARG A 461 -12.88 23.99 -14.26
C ARG A 461 -13.46 23.02 -13.25
N GLN A 462 -12.60 22.32 -12.50
CA GLN A 462 -13.00 21.40 -11.44
C GLN A 462 -13.78 22.12 -10.32
N ILE A 463 -13.32 23.30 -9.89
CA ILE A 463 -14.03 24.12 -8.91
C ILE A 463 -15.41 24.53 -9.43
N LEU A 464 -15.48 25.04 -10.66
CA LEU A 464 -16.73 25.50 -11.27
C LEU A 464 -17.73 24.37 -11.46
N LEU A 465 -17.30 23.20 -11.97
CA LEU A 465 -18.15 22.04 -12.14
C LEU A 465 -18.70 21.55 -10.80
N ASN A 466 -17.89 21.45 -9.74
CA ASN A 466 -18.36 21.03 -8.43
C ASN A 466 -19.42 21.98 -7.84
N LEU A 467 -19.23 23.29 -7.98
CA LEU A 467 -20.20 24.28 -7.49
C LEU A 467 -21.48 24.31 -8.33
N LEU A 468 -21.37 24.32 -9.67
CA LEU A 468 -22.52 24.43 -10.57
C LEU A 468 -23.37 23.16 -10.62
N THR A 469 -22.74 21.98 -10.53
CA THR A 469 -23.47 20.71 -10.41
C THR A 469 -24.24 20.66 -9.11
N ASN A 470 -23.67 21.12 -7.99
CA ASN A 470 -24.39 21.26 -6.73
C ASN A 470 -25.56 22.25 -6.85
N ALA A 471 -25.35 23.42 -7.44
CA ALA A 471 -26.42 24.40 -7.69
C ALA A 471 -27.61 23.81 -8.47
N VAL A 472 -27.35 23.03 -9.55
CA VAL A 472 -28.40 22.34 -10.31
C VAL A 472 -29.00 21.16 -9.53
N LYS A 473 -28.19 20.45 -8.74
CA LYS A 473 -28.62 19.30 -7.94
C LYS A 473 -29.63 19.73 -6.87
N TYR A 474 -29.36 20.81 -6.14
CA TYR A 474 -30.15 21.30 -5.00
C TYR A 474 -31.23 22.34 -5.37
N THR A 475 -31.35 22.69 -6.65
CA THR A 475 -32.46 23.50 -7.17
C THR A 475 -33.45 22.61 -7.90
N GLU A 476 -34.71 22.61 -7.46
CA GLU A 476 -35.80 21.91 -8.15
C GLU A 476 -36.49 22.77 -9.21
N LYS A 477 -36.74 24.05 -8.89
CA LYS A 477 -37.37 25.04 -9.76
C LYS A 477 -36.71 26.40 -9.58
N GLY A 478 -36.64 27.19 -10.65
CA GLY A 478 -36.06 28.53 -10.63
C GLY A 478 -34.85 28.65 -11.52
N ARG A 479 -33.76 29.24 -11.01
CA ARG A 479 -32.57 29.55 -11.83
C ARG A 479 -31.26 29.27 -11.10
N VAL A 480 -30.24 29.01 -11.90
CA VAL A 480 -28.83 28.97 -11.51
C VAL A 480 -28.10 30.01 -12.34
N ARG A 481 -27.25 30.82 -11.71
CA ARG A 481 -26.50 31.89 -12.39
C ARG A 481 -25.01 31.79 -12.07
N LEU A 482 -24.18 31.92 -13.10
CA LEU A 482 -22.73 32.06 -13.01
C LEU A 482 -22.35 33.49 -13.42
N GLU A 483 -21.70 34.23 -12.52
CA GLU A 483 -21.22 35.60 -12.76
C GLU A 483 -19.68 35.64 -12.68
N LEU A 484 -19.05 36.28 -13.67
CA LEU A 484 -17.60 36.50 -13.73
C LEU A 484 -17.28 37.99 -13.83
N GLY A 485 -16.40 38.46 -12.95
CA GLY A 485 -15.85 39.82 -12.97
C GLY A 485 -14.36 39.82 -12.67
N TYR A 486 -13.70 40.97 -12.81
CA TYR A 486 -12.28 41.09 -12.46
C TYR A 486 -11.94 42.45 -11.85
N GLU A 487 -10.83 42.49 -11.13
CA GLU A 487 -10.21 43.71 -10.63
C GLU A 487 -8.73 43.72 -11.02
N LYS A 488 -8.22 44.81 -11.59
CA LYS A 488 -6.79 44.91 -11.99
C LYS A 488 -5.93 45.13 -10.74
N CYS A 489 -5.00 44.21 -10.46
CA CYS A 489 -4.11 44.29 -9.29
C CYS A 489 -2.77 44.95 -9.62
N SER A 490 -2.21 44.62 -10.79
CA SER A 490 -0.94 45.14 -11.29
C SER A 490 -0.96 45.21 -12.82
N ASP A 491 0.14 45.62 -13.47
CA ASP A 491 0.20 45.70 -14.93
C ASP A 491 0.14 44.34 -15.64
N ASP A 492 0.44 43.25 -14.93
CA ASP A 492 0.46 41.89 -15.47
C ASP A 492 -0.49 40.94 -14.73
N GLU A 493 -1.25 41.39 -13.73
CA GLU A 493 -2.12 40.54 -12.90
C GLU A 493 -3.51 41.14 -12.65
N ILE A 494 -4.50 40.24 -12.58
CA ILE A 494 -5.89 40.52 -12.21
C ILE A 494 -6.34 39.60 -11.08
N ASP A 495 -7.28 40.06 -10.28
CA ASP A 495 -8.09 39.24 -9.38
C ASP A 495 -9.37 38.87 -10.13
N LEU A 496 -9.48 37.62 -10.56
CA LEU A 496 -10.64 37.08 -11.27
C LEU A 496 -11.65 36.56 -10.25
N ARG A 497 -12.85 37.14 -10.25
CA ARG A 497 -13.93 36.84 -9.30
C ARG A 497 -14.99 35.98 -9.95
N PHE A 498 -15.38 34.91 -9.26
CA PHE A 498 -16.48 34.03 -9.63
C PHE A 498 -17.58 34.11 -8.57
N SER A 499 -18.83 34.18 -9.01
CA SER A 499 -20.01 33.99 -8.16
C SER A 499 -20.98 33.00 -8.80
N ILE A 500 -21.37 31.97 -8.05
CA ILE A 500 -22.36 30.97 -8.45
C ILE A 500 -23.54 31.13 -7.50
N SER A 501 -24.72 31.47 -8.05
CA SER A 501 -25.94 31.63 -7.25
C SER A 501 -27.05 30.69 -7.73
N ASP A 502 -27.80 30.15 -6.78
CA ASP A 502 -28.94 29.27 -7.02
C ASP A 502 -30.16 29.72 -6.23
N THR A 503 -31.36 29.39 -6.73
CA THR A 503 -32.63 29.66 -6.03
C THR A 503 -33.20 28.40 -5.38
N GLY A 504 -32.33 27.47 -4.97
CA GLY A 504 -32.69 26.17 -4.41
C GLY A 504 -33.06 26.22 -2.93
N ILE A 505 -32.90 25.08 -2.26
CA ILE A 505 -33.33 24.89 -0.86
C ILE A 505 -32.55 25.74 0.16
N GLY A 506 -31.38 26.27 -0.19
CA GLY A 506 -30.48 26.92 0.77
C GLY A 506 -29.99 26.00 1.90
N MET A 507 -29.21 26.55 2.82
CA MET A 507 -28.61 25.85 3.96
C MET A 507 -29.00 26.52 5.28
N LYS A 508 -29.06 25.73 6.37
CA LYS A 508 -29.23 26.28 7.73
C LYS A 508 -27.86 26.71 8.27
N GLU A 509 -27.85 27.66 9.20
CA GLU A 509 -26.61 28.19 9.79
C GLU A 509 -25.81 27.12 10.55
N GLU A 510 -26.48 26.12 11.13
CA GLU A 510 -25.87 24.97 11.81
C GLU A 510 -25.15 23.99 10.87
N ASP A 511 -25.56 23.93 9.60
CA ASP A 511 -25.00 23.02 8.58
C ASP A 511 -23.80 23.63 7.84
N MET A 512 -23.46 24.89 8.15
CA MET A 512 -22.45 25.64 7.40
C MET A 512 -21.01 25.20 7.74
N ASP A 513 -20.78 24.73 8.97
CA ASP A 513 -19.48 24.21 9.42
C ASP A 513 -19.20 22.78 8.90
N SER A 514 -20.24 21.96 8.73
CA SER A 514 -20.13 20.57 8.24
C SER A 514 -20.04 20.46 6.71
N LEU A 515 -20.33 21.55 5.98
CA LEU A 515 -20.28 21.61 4.50
C LEU A 515 -18.94 21.16 3.91
N PHE A 516 -17.85 21.37 4.65
CA PHE A 516 -16.48 21.08 4.20
C PHE A 516 -15.91 19.78 4.78
N SER A 517 -16.68 19.05 5.59
CA SER A 517 -16.27 17.75 6.12
C SER A 517 -16.26 16.69 5.00
N PRO A 518 -15.17 15.93 4.83
CA PRO A 518 -15.13 14.84 3.85
C PRO A 518 -16.22 13.79 4.14
N PHE A 519 -16.94 13.34 3.11
CA PHE A 519 -17.97 12.29 3.16
C PHE A 519 -19.25 12.63 3.94
N GLU A 520 -19.38 13.85 4.47
CA GLU A 520 -20.57 14.25 5.21
C GLU A 520 -21.66 14.80 4.26
N ARG A 521 -22.89 14.29 4.39
CA ARG A 521 -24.04 14.73 3.58
C ARG A 521 -25.14 15.29 4.50
N ILE A 522 -25.56 16.52 4.24
CA ILE A 522 -26.62 17.20 4.99
C ILE A 522 -27.99 16.59 4.60
N GLU A 523 -28.68 16.00 5.58
CA GLU A 523 -30.02 15.35 5.53
C GLU A 523 -30.20 14.12 4.59
N GLU A 524 -29.74 12.93 5.00
CA GLU A 524 -30.02 11.63 4.33
C GLU A 524 -31.50 11.21 4.28
N SER A 525 -32.35 11.78 5.16
CA SER A 525 -33.70 11.25 5.41
C SER A 525 -34.78 11.73 4.43
N ARG A 526 -34.58 12.86 3.74
CA ARG A 526 -35.55 13.41 2.76
C ARG A 526 -35.10 13.33 1.29
N ASN A 527 -33.79 13.20 1.04
CA ASN A 527 -33.19 13.28 -0.30
C ASN A 527 -32.52 11.97 -0.77
N ARG A 528 -33.17 10.81 -0.54
CA ARG A 528 -32.65 9.49 -0.96
C ARG A 528 -32.43 9.34 -2.48
N ALA A 529 -32.94 10.26 -3.30
CA ALA A 529 -32.83 10.21 -4.76
C ALA A 529 -31.66 11.03 -5.34
N VAL A 530 -30.82 11.65 -4.50
CA VAL A 530 -29.85 12.65 -4.96
C VAL A 530 -28.39 12.16 -4.77
N GLU A 531 -27.81 11.61 -5.84
CA GLU A 531 -26.46 11.02 -5.87
C GLU A 531 -25.31 12.05 -5.75
N GLY A 532 -24.17 11.67 -5.13
CA GLY A 532 -22.91 12.44 -5.13
C GLY A 532 -21.96 12.07 -3.97
N THR A 533 -20.64 12.11 -4.18
CA THR A 533 -19.60 11.59 -3.26
C THR A 533 -19.57 12.20 -1.86
N GLY A 534 -19.92 13.47 -1.71
CA GLY A 534 -19.62 14.24 -0.50
C GLY A 534 -18.15 14.71 -0.41
N LEU A 535 -17.37 14.58 -1.49
CA LEU A 535 -15.97 15.03 -1.56
C LEU A 535 -15.80 16.37 -2.30
N GLY A 536 -16.77 16.77 -3.12
CA GLY A 536 -16.61 17.94 -3.99
C GLY A 536 -16.30 19.25 -3.24
N MET A 537 -16.90 19.49 -2.07
CA MET A 537 -16.68 20.73 -1.30
C MET A 537 -15.38 20.76 -0.52
N SER A 538 -14.91 19.62 -0.02
CA SER A 538 -13.58 19.54 0.61
C SER A 538 -12.48 19.78 -0.42
N ILE A 539 -12.62 19.20 -1.63
CA ILE A 539 -11.72 19.43 -2.77
C ILE A 539 -11.71 20.90 -3.17
N VAL A 540 -12.87 21.55 -3.32
CA VAL A 540 -12.95 22.99 -3.68
C VAL A 540 -12.23 23.85 -2.64
N LYS A 541 -12.45 23.61 -1.35
CA LYS A 541 -11.79 24.37 -0.27
C LYS A 541 -10.27 24.21 -0.32
N GLN A 542 -9.77 23.00 -0.54
CA GLN A 542 -8.34 22.72 -0.61
C GLN A 542 -7.69 23.29 -1.88
N LEU A 543 -8.33 23.15 -3.05
CA LEU A 543 -7.85 23.75 -4.31
C LEU A 543 -7.77 25.27 -4.21
N LEU A 544 -8.80 25.92 -3.66
CA LEU A 544 -8.77 27.36 -3.45
C LEU A 544 -7.65 27.76 -2.49
N ALA A 545 -7.43 27.02 -1.41
CA ALA A 545 -6.32 27.28 -0.49
C ALA A 545 -4.95 27.18 -1.18
N LEU A 546 -4.74 26.17 -2.02
CA LEU A 546 -3.52 26.03 -2.83
C LEU A 546 -3.36 27.18 -3.84
N MET A 547 -4.46 27.74 -4.34
CA MET A 547 -4.47 28.92 -5.21
C MET A 547 -4.42 30.25 -4.43
N GLY A 548 -4.20 30.23 -3.12
CA GLY A 548 -4.14 31.42 -2.27
C GLY A 548 -5.48 32.13 -2.07
N SER A 549 -6.59 31.41 -2.30
CA SER A 549 -7.96 31.88 -2.23
C SER A 549 -8.77 31.12 -1.17
N LYS A 550 -10.02 31.54 -0.98
CA LYS A 550 -10.97 30.96 -0.03
C LYS A 550 -12.38 31.05 -0.62
N LEU A 551 -13.21 30.07 -0.29
CA LEU A 551 -14.60 30.02 -0.69
C LEU A 551 -15.45 30.79 0.32
N ASP A 552 -16.17 31.80 -0.16
CA ASP A 552 -17.15 32.56 0.61
C ASP A 552 -18.55 32.05 0.27
N VAL A 553 -19.31 31.67 1.30
CA VAL A 553 -20.65 31.08 1.16
C VAL A 553 -21.67 31.97 1.86
N LYS A 554 -22.75 32.32 1.15
CA LYS A 554 -23.94 32.96 1.72
C LYS A 554 -25.14 32.12 1.37
N SER A 555 -25.91 31.69 2.35
CA SER A 555 -27.09 30.88 2.10
C SER A 555 -28.19 31.20 3.08
N GLU A 556 -29.44 31.18 2.61
CA GLU A 556 -30.62 31.30 3.45
C GLU A 556 -31.58 30.15 3.12
N TYR A 557 -31.93 29.37 4.14
CA TYR A 557 -32.82 28.23 4.00
C TYR A 557 -34.16 28.63 3.36
N GLY A 558 -34.47 28.03 2.21
CA GLY A 558 -35.65 28.27 1.39
C GLY A 558 -35.52 29.39 0.34
N LYS A 559 -34.40 30.12 0.30
CA LYS A 559 -34.16 31.19 -0.70
C LYS A 559 -33.00 30.91 -1.66
N GLY A 560 -32.13 29.96 -1.33
CA GLY A 560 -31.01 29.53 -2.17
C GLY A 560 -29.64 29.86 -1.57
N SER A 561 -28.59 29.65 -2.35
CA SER A 561 -27.20 29.85 -1.92
C SER A 561 -26.39 30.65 -2.95
N GLU A 562 -25.37 31.34 -2.48
CA GLU A 562 -24.35 32.03 -3.26
C GLU A 562 -22.98 31.54 -2.80
N PHE A 563 -22.19 31.03 -3.75
CA PHE A 563 -20.81 30.59 -3.56
C PHE A 563 -19.90 31.50 -4.38
N SER A 564 -18.95 32.17 -3.73
CA SER A 564 -18.06 33.12 -4.39
C SER A 564 -16.61 32.91 -3.98
N PHE A 565 -15.69 33.17 -4.91
CA PHE A 565 -14.24 33.09 -4.67
C PHE A 565 -13.49 33.99 -5.64
N THR A 566 -12.25 34.34 -5.30
CA THR A 566 -11.40 35.22 -6.11
C THR A 566 -10.02 34.61 -6.29
N ILE A 567 -9.55 34.45 -7.53
CA ILE A 567 -8.24 33.88 -7.84
C ILE A 567 -7.36 34.92 -8.53
N ARG A 568 -6.10 35.04 -8.07
CA ARG A 568 -5.08 35.87 -8.71
C ARG A 568 -4.64 35.20 -10.00
N GLN A 569 -4.65 35.93 -11.12
CA GLN A 569 -4.30 35.41 -12.45
C GLN A 569 -3.37 36.38 -13.17
N LYS A 570 -2.35 35.85 -13.85
CA LYS A 570 -1.51 36.64 -14.74
C LYS A 570 -2.21 36.84 -16.08
N VAL A 571 -2.03 38.00 -16.71
CA VAL A 571 -2.61 38.31 -18.02
C VAL A 571 -1.53 38.17 -19.08
N ILE A 572 -1.78 37.31 -20.07
CA ILE A 572 -0.88 37.16 -21.23
C ILE A 572 -1.28 38.12 -22.34
N LYS A 573 -2.60 38.30 -22.57
CA LYS A 573 -3.13 39.26 -23.54
C LYS A 573 -4.31 40.03 -22.96
N TRP A 574 -4.15 41.35 -22.89
CA TRP A 574 -5.17 42.31 -22.45
C TRP A 574 -6.30 42.55 -23.47
N SER A 575 -6.36 41.79 -24.56
CA SER A 575 -7.48 41.86 -25.50
C SER A 575 -8.76 41.44 -24.77
N PRO A 576 -9.83 42.26 -24.76
CA PRO A 576 -11.04 41.93 -24.03
C PRO A 576 -11.75 40.71 -24.64
N VAL A 577 -12.44 39.94 -23.80
CA VAL A 577 -13.21 38.75 -24.22
C VAL A 577 -14.36 39.13 -25.18
N GLY A 578 -14.87 40.37 -25.07
CA GLY A 578 -15.96 40.89 -25.91
C GLY A 578 -17.36 40.47 -25.42
N ASP A 579 -18.37 40.65 -26.26
CA ASP A 579 -19.75 40.25 -25.96
C ASP A 579 -19.90 38.72 -26.08
N TYR A 580 -19.93 38.05 -24.93
CA TYR A 580 -20.08 36.60 -24.83
C TYR A 580 -21.43 36.11 -25.36
N SER A 581 -22.50 36.92 -25.23
CA SER A 581 -23.86 36.51 -25.58
C SER A 581 -24.09 36.37 -27.09
N THR A 582 -23.46 37.20 -27.93
CA THR A 582 -23.63 37.15 -29.41
C THR A 582 -22.82 36.05 -30.10
N ARG A 583 -21.70 35.59 -29.52
CA ARG A 583 -20.91 34.46 -30.07
C ARG A 583 -21.59 33.10 -29.88
N TYR A 584 -22.44 33.00 -28.87
CA TYR A 584 -23.01 31.74 -28.41
C TYR A 584 -24.34 31.37 -29.08
N GLU A 585 -25.15 32.34 -29.49
CA GLU A 585 -26.44 32.10 -30.16
C GLU A 585 -26.30 31.48 -31.57
N ASN A 586 -25.15 31.67 -32.23
CA ASN A 586 -24.90 31.13 -33.58
C ASN A 586 -24.46 29.65 -33.63
N GLY A 587 -24.24 29.00 -32.47
CA GLY A 587 -23.66 27.65 -32.38
C GLY A 587 -24.64 26.50 -32.13
N ILE A 588 -25.94 26.75 -32.01
CA ILE A 588 -26.90 25.81 -31.39
C ILE A 588 -27.60 24.85 -32.39
N ASP A 589 -27.41 25.01 -33.70
CA ASP A 589 -28.33 24.40 -34.68
C ASP A 589 -27.90 23.11 -35.41
N ASN A 590 -26.88 22.36 -34.96
CA ASN A 590 -26.55 21.06 -35.58
C ASN A 590 -26.12 19.98 -34.57
N ALA A 591 -27.09 19.33 -33.94
CA ALA A 591 -26.88 18.16 -33.07
C ALA A 591 -27.14 16.82 -33.81
N GLN A 592 -26.69 16.71 -35.05
CA GLN A 592 -26.46 15.43 -35.72
C GLN A 592 -25.00 15.42 -36.15
N TYR A 593 -24.25 14.41 -35.69
CA TYR A 593 -22.89 14.16 -36.15
C TYR A 593 -22.87 14.09 -37.68
N ARG A 594 -21.97 14.86 -38.28
CA ARG A 594 -21.67 14.88 -39.72
C ARG A 594 -20.16 14.81 -39.85
N GLU A 595 -19.70 13.92 -40.71
CA GLU A 595 -18.30 13.74 -41.05
C GLU A 595 -17.74 15.06 -41.63
N LEU A 596 -16.57 15.51 -41.14
CA LEU A 596 -16.01 16.80 -41.55
C LEU A 596 -15.36 16.77 -42.95
N PHE A 597 -14.87 15.62 -43.40
CA PHE A 597 -14.17 15.41 -44.68
C PHE A 597 -14.07 13.92 -45.03
N HIS A 598 -13.79 13.60 -46.29
CA HIS A 598 -13.36 12.26 -46.74
C HIS A 598 -11.90 12.32 -47.21
N ALA A 599 -11.09 11.31 -46.90
CA ALA A 599 -9.69 11.25 -47.33
C ALA A 599 -9.23 9.80 -47.65
N PRO A 600 -9.75 9.18 -48.73
CA PRO A 600 -9.42 7.80 -49.10
C PRO A 600 -7.94 7.57 -49.46
N ASP A 601 -7.24 8.62 -49.89
CA ASP A 601 -5.83 8.56 -50.29
C ASP A 601 -4.85 8.87 -49.13
N ALA A 602 -5.36 9.10 -47.92
CA ALA A 602 -4.56 9.34 -46.73
C ALA A 602 -4.25 8.05 -45.98
N SER A 603 -3.01 7.91 -45.50
CA SER A 603 -2.56 6.78 -44.69
C SER A 603 -2.11 7.26 -43.31
N VAL A 604 -2.73 6.75 -42.25
CA VAL A 604 -2.44 7.10 -40.85
C VAL A 604 -2.00 5.86 -40.10
N LEU A 605 -0.95 5.97 -39.28
CA LEU A 605 -0.52 4.91 -38.36
C LEU A 605 -0.91 5.27 -36.93
N VAL A 606 -1.48 4.33 -36.19
CA VAL A 606 -1.82 4.50 -34.77
C VAL A 606 -1.01 3.49 -33.95
N VAL A 607 -0.28 3.97 -32.95
CA VAL A 607 0.60 3.16 -32.11
C VAL A 607 0.14 3.24 -30.66
N ASP A 608 -0.19 2.09 -30.07
CA ASP A 608 -0.75 1.97 -28.72
C ASP A 608 -0.49 0.54 -28.21
N ASP A 609 -0.12 0.37 -26.94
CA ASP A 609 0.11 -0.95 -26.35
C ASP A 609 -1.19 -1.73 -26.08
N THR A 610 -2.32 -1.02 -26.09
CA THR A 610 -3.64 -1.56 -25.77
C THR A 610 -4.45 -1.72 -27.05
N GLU A 611 -4.69 -2.97 -27.45
CA GLU A 611 -5.43 -3.34 -28.68
C GLU A 611 -6.82 -2.68 -28.78
N VAL A 612 -7.50 -2.50 -27.64
CA VAL A 612 -8.79 -1.80 -27.59
C VAL A 612 -8.68 -0.34 -28.05
N ASN A 613 -7.62 0.38 -27.68
CA ASN A 613 -7.44 1.78 -28.09
C ASN A 613 -7.18 1.89 -29.60
N LEU A 614 -6.43 0.93 -30.16
CA LEU A 614 -6.20 0.81 -31.60
C LEU A 614 -7.52 0.62 -32.35
N ASP A 615 -8.37 -0.29 -31.87
CA ASP A 615 -9.70 -0.53 -32.43
C ASP A 615 -10.59 0.71 -32.35
N VAL A 616 -10.56 1.45 -31.23
CA VAL A 616 -11.37 2.66 -31.05
C VAL A 616 -10.97 3.72 -32.08
N ILE A 617 -9.69 4.07 -32.21
CA ILE A 617 -9.25 5.10 -33.16
C ILE A 617 -9.54 4.69 -34.61
N ARG A 618 -9.32 3.41 -34.95
CA ARG A 618 -9.65 2.86 -36.28
C ARG A 618 -11.14 3.04 -36.59
N ASN A 619 -12.02 2.70 -35.64
CA ASN A 619 -13.46 2.83 -35.83
C ASN A 619 -13.96 4.28 -35.81
N LEU A 620 -13.33 5.17 -35.03
CA LEU A 620 -13.63 6.61 -35.06
C LEU A 620 -13.36 7.22 -36.44
N LEU A 621 -12.33 6.74 -37.16
CA LEU A 621 -11.94 7.25 -38.48
C LEU A 621 -12.58 6.51 -39.65
N LYS A 622 -13.22 5.36 -39.43
CA LYS A 622 -13.80 4.49 -40.48
C LYS A 622 -14.67 5.24 -41.50
N ARG A 623 -15.47 6.21 -41.05
CA ARG A 623 -16.37 6.99 -41.94
C ARG A 623 -15.68 8.09 -42.74
N THR A 624 -14.47 8.49 -42.35
CA THR A 624 -13.63 9.45 -43.12
C THR A 624 -12.93 8.77 -44.30
N MET A 625 -13.03 7.44 -44.42
CA MET A 625 -12.37 6.59 -45.42
C MET A 625 -10.82 6.63 -45.40
N ILE A 626 -10.21 7.17 -44.35
CA ILE A 626 -8.75 7.12 -44.15
C ILE A 626 -8.27 5.67 -44.02
N ASN A 627 -7.14 5.33 -44.64
CA ASN A 627 -6.47 4.05 -44.41
C ASN A 627 -5.71 4.12 -43.08
N VAL A 628 -6.19 3.39 -42.07
CA VAL A 628 -5.60 3.37 -40.73
C VAL A 628 -4.88 2.04 -40.48
N ASP A 629 -3.55 2.09 -40.42
CA ASP A 629 -2.72 0.98 -39.96
C ASP A 629 -2.48 1.12 -38.45
N THR A 630 -2.20 0.01 -37.76
CA THR A 630 -2.02 0.00 -36.30
C THR A 630 -0.77 -0.76 -35.89
N ALA A 631 -0.14 -0.34 -34.80
CA ALA A 631 1.01 -1.02 -34.20
C ALA A 631 0.84 -1.11 -32.67
N SER A 632 1.16 -2.28 -32.11
CA SER A 632 1.04 -2.59 -30.69
C SER A 632 2.24 -2.17 -29.84
N SER A 633 3.31 -1.67 -30.48
CA SER A 633 4.52 -1.22 -29.77
C SER A 633 5.34 -0.24 -30.61
N GLY A 634 6.22 0.52 -29.95
CA GLY A 634 7.17 1.40 -30.63
C GLY A 634 8.09 0.67 -31.63
N ARG A 635 8.42 -0.60 -31.37
CA ARG A 635 9.21 -1.42 -32.31
C ARG A 635 8.44 -1.81 -33.55
N GLU A 636 7.19 -2.21 -33.39
CA GLU A 636 6.31 -2.52 -34.51
C GLU A 636 6.06 -1.28 -35.36
N ALA A 637 5.87 -0.11 -34.72
CA ALA A 637 5.78 1.16 -35.42
C ALA A 637 7.00 1.44 -36.30
N LEU A 638 8.22 1.17 -35.81
CA LEU A 638 9.45 1.31 -36.60
C LEU A 638 9.48 0.37 -37.82
N VAL A 639 8.97 -0.85 -37.68
CA VAL A 639 8.84 -1.78 -38.82
C VAL A 639 7.81 -1.26 -39.83
N CYS A 640 6.67 -0.73 -39.37
CA CYS A 640 5.64 -0.18 -40.24
C CYS A 640 6.16 1.02 -41.06
N VAL A 641 6.80 1.99 -40.41
CA VAL A 641 7.31 3.19 -41.10
C VAL A 641 8.47 2.91 -42.06
N GLN A 642 9.19 1.80 -41.90
CA GLN A 642 10.21 1.35 -42.85
C GLN A 642 9.61 0.68 -44.09
N ARG A 643 8.44 0.05 -43.94
CA ARG A 643 7.75 -0.66 -45.03
C ARG A 643 6.88 0.26 -45.87
N ARG A 644 6.25 1.27 -45.26
CA ARG A 644 5.28 2.16 -45.91
C ARG A 644 5.43 3.59 -45.40
N SER A 645 5.20 4.55 -46.28
CA SER A 645 5.11 5.97 -45.92
C SER A 645 3.71 6.30 -45.38
N TYR A 646 3.66 6.98 -44.24
CA TYR A 646 2.43 7.51 -43.64
C TYR A 646 2.35 9.02 -43.81
N ASP A 647 1.14 9.57 -43.81
CA ASP A 647 0.92 11.03 -43.81
C ASP A 647 0.93 11.59 -42.38
N MET A 648 0.49 10.78 -41.41
CA MET A 648 0.37 11.15 -40.00
C MET A 648 0.51 9.92 -39.11
N ILE A 649 1.07 10.08 -37.92
CA ILE A 649 1.24 9.00 -36.94
C ILE A 649 0.73 9.47 -35.58
N PHE A 650 -0.14 8.69 -34.95
CA PHE A 650 -0.53 8.85 -33.55
C PHE A 650 0.27 7.87 -32.69
N ILE A 651 0.94 8.33 -31.65
CA ILE A 651 1.84 7.51 -30.82
C ILE A 651 1.48 7.66 -29.35
N ASP A 652 1.14 6.56 -28.68
CA ASP A 652 1.02 6.57 -27.22
C ASP A 652 2.36 6.88 -26.55
N HIS A 653 2.33 7.83 -25.62
CA HIS A 653 3.49 8.16 -24.81
C HIS A 653 3.89 6.98 -23.91
N MET A 654 2.93 6.27 -23.31
CA MET A 654 3.17 5.25 -22.30
C MET A 654 3.08 3.86 -22.92
N MET A 655 4.19 3.33 -23.42
CA MET A 655 4.27 1.97 -23.98
C MET A 655 5.39 1.16 -23.32
N PRO A 656 5.25 -0.17 -23.16
CA PRO A 656 6.33 -1.06 -22.70
C PRO A 656 7.50 -1.08 -23.69
N ASP A 657 8.70 -1.40 -23.19
CA ASP A 657 9.98 -1.42 -23.91
C ASP A 657 10.50 -0.05 -24.39
N ILE A 658 9.85 0.54 -25.40
CA ILE A 658 10.23 1.83 -26.02
C ILE A 658 9.03 2.76 -25.92
N ASP A 659 9.20 3.87 -25.18
CA ASP A 659 8.14 4.85 -24.96
C ASP A 659 7.86 5.68 -26.23
N GLY A 660 6.78 6.46 -26.22
CA GLY A 660 6.39 7.25 -27.39
C GLY A 660 7.41 8.33 -27.80
N ILE A 661 8.16 8.89 -26.84
CA ILE A 661 9.17 9.92 -27.11
C ILE A 661 10.38 9.29 -27.81
N GLU A 662 10.83 8.14 -27.31
CA GLU A 662 11.93 7.40 -27.90
C GLU A 662 11.52 6.79 -29.25
N THR A 663 10.27 6.36 -29.40
CA THR A 663 9.71 5.95 -30.70
C THR A 663 9.77 7.10 -31.72
N LEU A 664 9.35 8.31 -31.36
CA LEU A 664 9.46 9.49 -32.22
C LEU A 664 10.92 9.78 -32.59
N ARG A 665 11.84 9.72 -31.62
CA ARG A 665 13.28 9.92 -31.86
C ARG A 665 13.81 8.93 -32.90
N LEU A 666 13.48 7.65 -32.74
CA LEU A 666 13.91 6.59 -33.64
C LEU A 666 13.29 6.71 -35.04
N ILE A 667 12.02 7.12 -35.15
CA ILE A 667 11.37 7.39 -36.45
C ILE A 667 12.09 8.52 -37.18
N ARG A 668 12.48 9.59 -36.47
CA ARG A 668 13.21 10.74 -37.04
C ARG A 668 14.66 10.43 -37.41
N GLU A 669 15.32 9.54 -36.68
CA GLU A 669 16.66 9.07 -37.01
C GLU A 669 16.65 8.11 -38.22
N THR A 670 15.53 7.40 -38.42
CA THR A 670 15.37 6.40 -39.49
C THR A 670 14.90 7.02 -40.81
N LEU A 671 14.02 8.02 -40.77
CA LEU A 671 13.41 8.63 -41.96
C LEU A 671 14.00 10.01 -42.26
N GLN A 672 14.28 10.25 -43.54
CA GLN A 672 14.81 11.54 -44.01
C GLN A 672 13.74 12.65 -44.02
N ASP A 673 12.46 12.29 -44.20
CA ASP A 673 11.30 13.18 -44.10
C ASP A 673 10.20 12.48 -43.28
N PRO A 674 10.26 12.57 -41.94
CA PRO A 674 9.34 11.86 -41.06
C PRO A 674 7.95 12.53 -41.06
N PRO A 675 6.86 11.74 -41.06
CA PRO A 675 5.50 12.27 -41.06
C PRO A 675 5.14 13.02 -39.77
N VAL A 676 4.00 13.71 -39.79
CA VAL A 676 3.50 14.44 -38.63
C VAL A 676 3.14 13.46 -37.53
N CYS A 677 3.85 13.52 -36.40
CA CYS A 677 3.58 12.68 -35.24
C CYS A 677 2.80 13.46 -34.16
N ILE A 678 1.70 12.88 -33.69
CA ILE A 678 0.86 13.38 -32.59
C ILE A 678 0.98 12.43 -31.39
N ALA A 679 1.20 12.98 -30.19
CA ALA A 679 1.25 12.18 -28.98
C ALA A 679 -0.17 11.85 -28.48
N LEU A 680 -0.45 10.58 -28.19
CA LEU A 680 -1.61 10.17 -27.42
C LEU A 680 -1.21 10.10 -25.95
N THR A 681 -2.00 10.70 -25.05
CA THR A 681 -1.65 10.73 -23.63
C THR A 681 -2.84 10.50 -22.70
N ALA A 682 -2.65 9.66 -21.68
CA ALA A 682 -3.62 9.46 -20.60
C ALA A 682 -3.60 10.58 -19.54
N ASN A 683 -2.62 11.47 -19.60
CA ASN A 683 -2.36 12.49 -18.58
C ASN A 683 -2.39 13.87 -19.24
N ALA A 684 -3.57 14.47 -19.34
CA ALA A 684 -3.76 15.87 -19.75
C ALA A 684 -3.34 16.84 -18.63
N VAL A 685 -2.25 16.55 -17.92
CA VAL A 685 -1.73 17.40 -16.85
C VAL A 685 -1.00 18.58 -17.50
N SER A 686 -1.26 19.76 -16.96
CA SER A 686 -0.65 21.03 -17.34
C SER A 686 0.89 20.91 -17.41
N GLY A 687 1.49 21.25 -18.55
CA GLY A 687 2.93 21.03 -18.85
C GLY A 687 3.24 19.82 -19.74
N ALA A 688 2.35 18.82 -19.84
CA ALA A 688 2.55 17.66 -20.73
C ALA A 688 2.65 18.09 -22.21
N ARG A 689 1.86 19.09 -22.61
CA ARG A 689 1.94 19.71 -23.94
C ARG A 689 3.35 20.23 -24.24
N GLU A 690 3.96 20.97 -23.31
CA GLU A 690 5.32 21.48 -23.50
C GLU A 690 6.33 20.34 -23.57
N ILE A 691 6.17 19.27 -22.79
CA ILE A 691 7.02 18.08 -22.84
C ILE A 691 6.96 17.43 -24.23
N TYR A 692 5.76 17.21 -24.77
CA TYR A 692 5.60 16.58 -26.09
C TYR A 692 6.07 17.47 -27.23
N LEU A 693 5.76 18.76 -27.20
CA LEU A 693 6.24 19.72 -28.20
C LEU A 693 7.78 19.87 -28.15
N ASN A 694 8.38 19.92 -26.96
CA ASN A 694 9.83 19.97 -26.79
C ASN A 694 10.51 18.66 -27.19
N ALA A 695 9.87 17.50 -26.98
CA ALA A 695 10.29 16.21 -27.50
C ALA A 695 10.17 16.11 -29.03
N GLY A 696 9.39 17.01 -29.63
CA GLY A 696 9.29 17.20 -31.07
C GLY A 696 7.99 16.71 -31.70
N PHE A 697 6.97 16.32 -30.93
CA PHE A 697 5.64 16.07 -31.48
C PHE A 697 5.04 17.35 -32.08
N ALA A 698 4.19 17.21 -33.10
CA ALA A 698 3.50 18.35 -33.69
C ALA A 698 2.32 18.83 -32.82
N ASP A 699 1.61 17.89 -32.18
CA ASP A 699 0.56 18.17 -31.20
C ASP A 699 0.34 16.95 -30.29
N TYR A 700 -0.68 17.02 -29.43
CA TYR A 700 -1.08 15.89 -28.58
C TYR A 700 -2.61 15.75 -28.51
N LEU A 701 -3.07 14.56 -28.18
CA LEU A 701 -4.47 14.24 -27.98
C LEU A 701 -4.67 13.41 -26.70
N SER A 702 -5.56 13.87 -25.83
CA SER A 702 -5.82 13.21 -24.55
C SER A 702 -6.74 12.01 -24.73
N LYS A 703 -6.46 10.91 -24.02
CA LYS A 703 -7.34 9.74 -23.92
C LYS A 703 -8.35 9.91 -22.76
N PRO A 704 -9.64 9.53 -22.92
CA PRO A 704 -10.25 8.92 -24.11
C PRO A 704 -10.34 9.90 -25.28
N VAL A 705 -10.09 9.38 -26.49
CA VAL A 705 -10.01 10.16 -27.73
C VAL A 705 -11.39 10.69 -28.11
N ASP A 706 -11.57 12.01 -28.06
CA ASP A 706 -12.76 12.67 -28.59
C ASP A 706 -12.70 12.64 -30.13
N GLY A 707 -13.66 11.94 -30.76
CA GLY A 707 -13.63 11.75 -32.20
C GLY A 707 -13.86 13.03 -33.02
N LYS A 708 -14.55 14.05 -32.48
CA LYS A 708 -14.68 15.35 -33.18
C LYS A 708 -13.34 16.08 -33.13
N HIS A 709 -12.69 16.08 -31.97
CA HIS A 709 -11.38 16.70 -31.81
C HIS A 709 -10.31 15.99 -32.66
N LEU A 710 -10.38 14.65 -32.76
CA LEU A 710 -9.54 13.84 -33.65
C LEU A 710 -9.72 14.24 -35.12
N GLU A 711 -10.97 14.35 -35.60
CA GLU A 711 -11.25 14.78 -36.99
C GLU A 711 -10.76 16.20 -37.25
N GLU A 712 -10.97 17.13 -36.31
CA GLU A 712 -10.48 18.52 -36.42
C GLU A 712 -8.96 18.58 -36.48
N MET A 713 -8.27 17.75 -35.68
CA MET A 713 -6.81 17.64 -35.67
C MET A 713 -6.29 17.07 -36.99
N ILE A 714 -6.86 15.98 -37.47
CA ILE A 714 -6.47 15.41 -38.77
C ILE A 714 -6.69 16.42 -39.88
N ARG A 715 -7.84 17.09 -39.92
CA ARG A 715 -8.11 18.13 -40.92
C ARG A 715 -7.09 19.29 -40.90
N SER A 716 -6.51 19.58 -39.75
CA SER A 716 -5.53 20.68 -39.60
C SER A 716 -4.13 20.32 -40.07
N TYR A 717 -3.71 19.05 -39.95
CA TYR A 717 -2.36 18.58 -40.25
C TYR A 717 -2.25 17.76 -41.55
N LEU A 718 -3.36 17.20 -42.05
CA LEU A 718 -3.37 16.40 -43.26
C LEU A 718 -3.25 17.28 -44.52
N PRO A 719 -2.56 16.83 -45.59
CA PRO A 719 -2.46 17.59 -46.84
C PRO A 719 -3.83 17.86 -47.48
N LYS A 720 -4.08 19.12 -47.87
CA LYS A 720 -5.38 19.57 -48.41
C LYS A 720 -5.77 18.91 -49.73
N ASP A 721 -4.78 18.48 -50.50
CA ASP A 721 -4.92 17.76 -51.76
C ASP A 721 -5.44 16.32 -51.58
N LYS A 722 -5.33 15.75 -50.38
CA LYS A 722 -5.87 14.43 -50.02
C LYS A 722 -7.25 14.48 -49.37
N MET A 723 -7.79 15.68 -49.12
CA MET A 723 -9.08 15.90 -48.48
C MET A 723 -10.15 16.26 -49.51
N GLN A 724 -11.24 15.50 -49.52
CA GLN A 724 -12.43 15.73 -50.34
C GLN A 724 -13.56 16.28 -49.47
N SER A 725 -14.26 17.30 -49.99
CA SER A 725 -15.47 17.83 -49.36
C SER A 725 -16.64 16.86 -49.54
N VAL A 726 -17.40 16.64 -48.47
CA VAL A 726 -18.58 15.74 -48.41
C VAL A 726 -19.69 16.16 -49.39
N GLU A 727 -19.57 17.30 -50.07
CA GLU A 727 -20.54 17.78 -51.06
C GLU A 727 -20.35 17.21 -52.49
N ASP A 728 -19.24 16.55 -52.82
CA ASP A 728 -18.89 16.20 -54.22
C ASP A 728 -19.20 14.74 -54.66
N GLU A 729 -19.56 13.81 -53.77
CA GLU A 729 -19.69 12.36 -54.11
C GLU A 729 -21.12 11.90 -54.48
N ARG A 730 -21.83 12.59 -55.38
CA ARG A 730 -23.10 12.07 -55.94
C ARG A 730 -22.98 11.37 -57.31
N SER A 731 -21.79 11.04 -57.78
CA SER A 731 -21.61 10.53 -59.15
C SER A 731 -20.53 9.45 -59.34
N GLN A 732 -20.98 8.18 -59.49
CA GLN A 732 -20.36 6.98 -60.15
C GLN A 732 -19.53 5.97 -59.30
N PRO A 733 -19.32 4.68 -59.73
CA PRO A 733 -20.15 3.69 -60.47
C PRO A 733 -20.36 2.34 -59.70
N ARG A 734 -20.98 1.32 -60.34
CA ARG A 734 -21.76 0.19 -59.77
C ARG A 734 -21.01 -1.14 -59.47
N ASP A 735 -21.41 -1.83 -58.38
CA ASP A 735 -21.16 -3.25 -58.06
C ASP A 735 -21.78 -4.20 -59.12
N LEU A 736 -21.02 -5.13 -59.70
CA LEU A 736 -21.52 -6.18 -60.62
C LEU A 736 -21.22 -7.61 -60.14
N GLU A 737 -21.12 -7.83 -58.82
CA GLU A 737 -20.78 -9.16 -58.26
C GLU A 737 -22.00 -10.00 -57.80
N LYS A 738 -23.16 -9.39 -57.51
CA LYS A 738 -24.29 -10.09 -56.88
C LYS A 738 -25.26 -10.70 -57.90
N THR A 739 -25.69 -11.94 -57.65
CA THR A 739 -26.60 -12.69 -58.53
C THR A 739 -28.04 -12.72 -58.00
N ILE A 740 -29.02 -12.43 -58.84
CA ILE A 740 -30.47 -12.55 -58.53
C ILE A 740 -31.06 -13.64 -59.43
N LEU A 741 -31.74 -14.62 -58.83
CA LEU A 741 -32.47 -15.66 -59.55
C LEU A 741 -33.95 -15.28 -59.66
N VAL A 742 -34.50 -15.33 -60.87
CA VAL A 742 -35.92 -15.06 -61.15
C VAL A 742 -36.60 -16.36 -61.54
N VAL A 743 -37.67 -16.71 -60.85
CA VAL A 743 -38.45 -17.94 -61.07
C VAL A 743 -39.86 -17.53 -61.50
N ASP A 744 -40.14 -17.63 -62.79
CA ASP A 744 -41.41 -17.21 -63.39
C ASP A 744 -41.68 -18.01 -64.67
N ASP A 745 -42.89 -18.56 -64.83
CA ASP A 745 -43.25 -19.31 -66.03
C ASP A 745 -43.63 -18.40 -67.22
N ASP A 746 -43.73 -17.08 -66.99
CA ASP A 746 -43.89 -16.07 -68.03
C ASP A 746 -42.54 -15.53 -68.54
N GLU A 747 -42.19 -15.86 -69.80
CA GLU A 747 -40.97 -15.42 -70.46
C GLU A 747 -40.84 -13.89 -70.54
N VAL A 748 -41.97 -13.17 -70.65
CA VAL A 748 -42.00 -11.72 -70.73
C VAL A 748 -41.58 -11.11 -69.40
N ILE A 749 -42.01 -11.69 -68.27
CA ILE A 749 -41.65 -11.22 -66.93
C ILE A 749 -40.18 -11.52 -66.62
N CYS A 750 -39.68 -12.70 -66.97
CA CYS A 750 -38.26 -13.03 -66.86
C CYS A 750 -37.38 -12.03 -67.64
N ARG A 751 -37.75 -11.73 -68.88
CA ARG A 751 -37.01 -10.78 -69.73
C ARG A 751 -37.08 -9.35 -69.19
N ALA A 752 -38.26 -8.89 -68.79
CA ALA A 752 -38.44 -7.56 -68.21
C ALA A 752 -37.63 -7.39 -66.91
N THR A 753 -37.64 -8.39 -66.03
CA THR A 753 -36.87 -8.38 -64.77
C THR A 753 -35.37 -8.32 -65.04
N LYS A 754 -34.89 -9.09 -66.02
CA LYS A 754 -33.49 -9.09 -66.46
C LYS A 754 -33.06 -7.76 -67.05
N GLU A 755 -33.91 -7.07 -67.82
CA GLU A 755 -33.61 -5.73 -68.33
C GLU A 755 -33.58 -4.66 -67.23
N ILE A 756 -34.48 -4.75 -66.25
CA ILE A 756 -34.59 -3.77 -65.16
C ILE A 756 -33.42 -3.89 -64.18
N LEU A 757 -33.05 -5.12 -63.81
CA LEU A 757 -32.05 -5.41 -62.78
C LEU A 757 -30.65 -5.69 -63.34
N GLY A 758 -30.53 -6.09 -64.61
CA GLY A 758 -29.25 -6.47 -65.26
C GLY A 758 -28.20 -5.36 -65.36
N ASN A 759 -28.61 -4.13 -65.04
CA ASN A 759 -27.74 -2.96 -64.95
C ASN A 759 -26.98 -2.85 -63.61
N GLU A 760 -27.44 -3.55 -62.57
CA GLU A 760 -26.95 -3.50 -61.18
C GLU A 760 -26.64 -4.89 -60.61
N TYR A 761 -27.17 -5.97 -61.20
CA TYR A 761 -27.02 -7.34 -60.71
C TYR A 761 -26.84 -8.32 -61.88
N ARG A 762 -26.16 -9.44 -61.64
CA ARG A 762 -26.20 -10.60 -62.55
C ARG A 762 -27.55 -11.29 -62.38
N VAL A 763 -28.38 -11.32 -63.43
CA VAL A 763 -29.73 -11.89 -63.35
C VAL A 763 -29.81 -13.21 -64.11
N GLU A 764 -30.12 -14.28 -63.38
CA GLU A 764 -30.42 -15.60 -63.93
C GLU A 764 -31.92 -15.87 -63.82
N SER A 765 -32.48 -16.65 -64.74
CA SER A 765 -33.93 -16.89 -64.81
C SER A 765 -34.22 -18.35 -65.10
N CYS A 766 -35.16 -18.95 -64.38
CA CYS A 766 -35.66 -20.30 -64.64
C CYS A 766 -37.18 -20.27 -64.80
N MET A 767 -37.69 -21.06 -65.75
CA MET A 767 -39.11 -21.05 -66.14
C MET A 767 -39.94 -22.17 -65.51
N ASN A 768 -39.32 -23.03 -64.71
CA ASN A 768 -40.01 -24.13 -64.05
C ASN A 768 -39.49 -24.37 -62.63
N ALA A 769 -40.37 -24.93 -61.80
CA ALA A 769 -40.14 -25.17 -60.37
C ALA A 769 -39.05 -26.20 -60.06
N ARG A 770 -38.81 -27.17 -60.96
CA ARG A 770 -37.80 -28.23 -60.76
C ARG A 770 -36.38 -27.72 -60.98
N GLU A 771 -36.21 -26.81 -61.93
CA GLU A 771 -34.92 -26.16 -62.19
C GLU A 771 -34.59 -25.14 -61.10
N ALA A 772 -35.58 -24.49 -60.49
CA ALA A 772 -35.36 -23.43 -59.49
C ALA A 772 -34.43 -23.85 -58.34
N VAL A 773 -34.63 -25.04 -57.75
CA VAL A 773 -33.78 -25.54 -56.64
C VAL A 773 -32.39 -25.88 -57.16
N SER A 774 -32.28 -26.64 -58.27
CA SER A 774 -30.98 -27.02 -58.85
C SER A 774 -30.15 -25.82 -59.31
N VAL A 775 -30.79 -24.78 -59.84
CA VAL A 775 -30.13 -23.54 -60.26
C VAL A 775 -29.75 -22.72 -59.03
N ALA A 776 -30.60 -22.64 -58.00
CA ALA A 776 -30.28 -21.96 -56.75
C ALA A 776 -29.06 -22.58 -56.04
N SER A 777 -28.98 -23.91 -55.93
CA SER A 777 -27.82 -24.59 -55.34
C SER A 777 -26.55 -24.40 -56.17
N LYS A 778 -26.65 -24.30 -57.50
CA LYS A 778 -25.48 -24.11 -58.38
C LYS A 778 -24.97 -22.67 -58.41
N THR A 779 -25.89 -21.70 -58.33
CA THR A 779 -25.59 -20.29 -58.58
C THR A 779 -25.48 -19.45 -57.31
N HIS A 780 -25.91 -20.01 -56.16
CA HIS A 780 -25.97 -19.35 -54.85
C HIS A 780 -26.41 -17.88 -54.94
N PRO A 781 -27.64 -17.63 -55.45
CA PRO A 781 -28.11 -16.27 -55.67
C PRO A 781 -28.25 -15.50 -54.35
N SER A 782 -27.94 -14.21 -54.38
CA SER A 782 -28.13 -13.30 -53.24
C SER A 782 -29.60 -12.96 -52.97
N LEU A 783 -30.50 -13.26 -53.90
CA LEU A 783 -31.96 -13.11 -53.78
C LEU A 783 -32.68 -13.97 -54.81
N ILE A 784 -33.77 -14.62 -54.42
CA ILE A 784 -34.69 -15.31 -55.32
C ILE A 784 -35.97 -14.50 -55.45
N LEU A 785 -36.33 -14.13 -56.68
CA LEU A 785 -37.65 -13.57 -57.02
C LEU A 785 -38.56 -14.70 -57.50
N LEU A 786 -39.60 -15.04 -56.75
CA LEU A 786 -40.40 -16.25 -56.96
C LEU A 786 -41.86 -15.93 -57.29
N ASP A 787 -42.35 -16.33 -58.46
CA ASP A 787 -43.76 -16.18 -58.78
C ASP A 787 -44.65 -17.14 -57.96
N ILE A 788 -45.79 -16.64 -57.50
CA ILE A 788 -46.76 -17.44 -56.73
C ILE A 788 -47.57 -18.37 -57.64
N ASN A 789 -47.94 -17.91 -58.84
CA ASN A 789 -48.96 -18.55 -59.67
C ASN A 789 -48.36 -19.22 -60.92
N MET A 790 -47.50 -20.22 -60.71
CA MET A 790 -46.93 -21.02 -61.80
C MET A 790 -47.79 -22.24 -62.15
N SER A 791 -47.78 -22.61 -63.44
CA SER A 791 -48.68 -23.60 -64.05
C SER A 791 -48.41 -25.07 -63.66
N GLU A 792 -47.19 -25.45 -63.28
CA GLU A 792 -46.84 -26.83 -62.90
C GLU A 792 -46.82 -27.08 -61.38
N MET A 793 -46.38 -26.11 -60.59
CA MET A 793 -46.16 -26.21 -59.14
C MET A 793 -46.28 -24.82 -58.53
N ASN A 794 -47.03 -24.69 -57.43
CA ASN A 794 -47.26 -23.40 -56.80
C ASN A 794 -45.94 -22.84 -56.21
N GLY A 795 -45.72 -21.53 -56.30
CA GLY A 795 -44.53 -20.87 -55.71
C GLY A 795 -44.34 -21.16 -54.22
N PHE A 796 -45.41 -21.38 -53.46
CA PHE A 796 -45.31 -21.79 -52.06
C PHE A 796 -44.67 -23.17 -51.87
N GLU A 797 -44.92 -24.12 -52.78
CA GLU A 797 -44.31 -25.46 -52.74
C GLU A 797 -42.82 -25.40 -53.12
N VAL A 798 -42.45 -24.52 -54.05
CA VAL A 798 -41.04 -24.26 -54.41
C VAL A 798 -40.28 -23.65 -53.24
N PHE A 799 -40.88 -22.70 -52.55
CA PHE A 799 -40.30 -22.10 -51.35
C PHE A 799 -40.04 -23.12 -50.26
N GLN A 800 -40.99 -24.03 -49.98
CA GLN A 800 -40.78 -25.09 -48.98
C GLN A 800 -39.58 -25.96 -49.34
N LYS A 801 -39.46 -26.37 -50.60
CA LYS A 801 -38.30 -27.16 -51.05
C LYS A 801 -36.98 -26.42 -50.94
N LEU A 802 -36.96 -25.12 -51.26
CA LEU A 802 -35.77 -24.28 -51.06
C LEU A 802 -35.38 -24.18 -49.59
N LYS A 803 -36.34 -24.19 -48.66
CA LYS A 803 -36.09 -24.13 -47.21
C LYS A 803 -35.75 -25.47 -46.57
N GLU A 804 -36.12 -26.59 -47.19
CA GLU A 804 -35.76 -27.95 -46.73
C GLU A 804 -34.36 -28.40 -47.18
N ASP A 805 -33.78 -27.75 -48.19
CA ASP A 805 -32.43 -28.04 -48.69
C ASP A 805 -31.36 -27.22 -47.94
N ASN A 806 -30.35 -27.89 -47.39
CA ASN A 806 -29.28 -27.30 -46.59
C ASN A 806 -28.51 -26.21 -47.36
N GLU A 807 -28.35 -26.34 -48.68
CA GLU A 807 -27.56 -25.38 -49.49
C GLU A 807 -28.36 -24.12 -49.89
N THR A 808 -29.70 -24.19 -49.90
CA THR A 808 -30.55 -23.07 -50.35
C THR A 808 -31.43 -22.48 -49.25
N SER A 809 -31.45 -23.09 -48.06
CA SER A 809 -32.34 -22.71 -46.96
C SER A 809 -32.14 -21.29 -46.45
N GLU A 810 -30.92 -20.78 -46.48
CA GLU A 810 -30.58 -19.43 -46.02
C GLU A 810 -30.77 -18.33 -47.08
N ILE A 811 -31.09 -18.70 -48.32
CA ILE A 811 -31.24 -17.71 -49.40
C ILE A 811 -32.54 -16.90 -49.19
N PRO A 812 -32.49 -15.56 -49.22
CA PRO A 812 -33.70 -14.75 -49.08
C PRO A 812 -34.59 -14.88 -50.32
N VAL A 813 -35.90 -15.01 -50.10
CA VAL A 813 -36.91 -15.12 -51.16
C VAL A 813 -37.88 -13.94 -51.08
N MET A 814 -38.11 -13.29 -52.22
CA MET A 814 -39.14 -12.28 -52.42
C MET A 814 -40.15 -12.81 -53.43
N TYR A 815 -41.44 -12.79 -53.08
CA TYR A 815 -42.46 -13.26 -54.01
C TYR A 815 -42.84 -12.20 -55.03
N ILE A 816 -43.21 -12.66 -56.23
CA ILE A 816 -43.88 -11.86 -57.26
C ILE A 816 -45.31 -12.38 -57.40
N THR A 817 -46.31 -11.50 -57.45
CA THR A 817 -47.71 -11.91 -57.61
C THR A 817 -48.51 -10.97 -58.51
N ALA A 818 -49.48 -11.50 -59.25
CA ALA A 818 -50.51 -10.73 -59.95
C ALA A 818 -51.81 -10.58 -59.14
N ASP A 819 -51.88 -11.17 -57.94
CA ASP A 819 -53.08 -11.22 -57.11
C ASP A 819 -53.22 -9.99 -56.20
N GLU A 820 -54.46 -9.49 -56.02
CA GLU A 820 -54.79 -8.38 -55.13
C GLU A 820 -55.29 -8.85 -53.74
N ASP A 821 -55.41 -10.16 -53.54
CA ASP A 821 -55.90 -10.76 -52.30
C ASP A 821 -54.97 -10.51 -51.10
N ARG A 822 -55.46 -9.73 -50.13
CA ARG A 822 -54.76 -9.41 -48.88
C ARG A 822 -54.53 -10.63 -47.99
N GLU A 823 -55.34 -11.69 -48.09
CA GLU A 823 -55.13 -12.90 -47.29
C GLU A 823 -53.88 -13.66 -47.73
N LYS A 824 -53.61 -13.69 -49.04
CA LYS A 824 -52.40 -14.31 -49.60
C LYS A 824 -51.13 -13.52 -49.28
N GLU A 825 -51.22 -12.19 -49.21
CA GLU A 825 -50.10 -11.33 -48.78
C GLU A 825 -49.66 -11.63 -47.34
N VAL A 826 -50.61 -11.87 -46.42
CA VAL A 826 -50.29 -12.29 -45.04
C VAL A 826 -49.67 -13.70 -45.01
N LEU A 827 -50.14 -14.61 -45.87
CA LEU A 827 -49.61 -15.97 -45.97
C LEU A 827 -48.16 -16.00 -46.44
N VAL A 828 -47.78 -15.12 -47.36
CA VAL A 828 -46.40 -14.95 -47.86
C VAL A 828 -45.41 -14.65 -46.72
N PHE A 829 -45.71 -13.67 -45.87
CA PHE A 829 -44.83 -13.33 -44.75
C PHE A 829 -44.85 -14.40 -43.65
N LYS A 830 -46.00 -15.05 -43.39
CA LYS A 830 -46.08 -16.17 -42.43
C LYS A 830 -45.23 -17.37 -42.83
N ASN A 831 -45.05 -17.60 -44.13
CA ASN A 831 -44.21 -18.67 -44.64
C ASN A 831 -42.71 -18.31 -44.62
N GLY A 832 -42.32 -17.10 -44.22
CA GLY A 832 -40.91 -16.73 -44.06
C GLY A 832 -40.25 -16.08 -45.28
N ALA A 833 -41.03 -15.56 -46.24
CA ALA A 833 -40.49 -14.70 -47.28
C ALA A 833 -40.16 -13.31 -46.76
N GLN A 834 -39.12 -12.70 -47.33
CA GLN A 834 -38.58 -11.42 -46.89
C GLN A 834 -39.38 -10.23 -47.42
N ASP A 835 -39.98 -10.38 -48.60
CA ASP A 835 -40.80 -9.32 -49.20
C ASP A 835 -41.74 -9.86 -50.30
N LEU A 836 -42.65 -9.01 -50.78
CA LEU A 836 -43.59 -9.27 -51.87
C LEU A 836 -43.62 -8.08 -52.84
N ILE A 837 -43.66 -8.37 -54.15
CA ILE A 837 -43.88 -7.36 -55.20
C ILE A 837 -45.03 -7.75 -56.13
N ARG A 838 -45.81 -6.75 -56.55
CA ARG A 838 -46.99 -6.93 -57.40
C ARG A 838 -46.68 -6.70 -58.88
N LYS A 839 -47.23 -7.53 -59.77
CA LYS A 839 -47.17 -7.37 -61.23
C LYS A 839 -48.37 -6.54 -61.72
N PRO A 840 -48.17 -5.63 -62.69
CA PRO A 840 -46.90 -5.18 -63.25
C PRO A 840 -46.16 -4.25 -62.27
N PHE A 841 -44.85 -4.44 -62.11
CA PHE A 841 -44.04 -3.65 -61.17
C PHE A 841 -43.37 -2.45 -61.86
N SER A 842 -43.22 -1.36 -61.11
CA SER A 842 -42.39 -0.22 -61.53
C SER A 842 -40.91 -0.60 -61.44
N PRO A 843 -40.09 -0.30 -62.47
CA PRO A 843 -38.65 -0.59 -62.47
C PRO A 843 -37.91 -0.04 -61.26
N GLU A 844 -38.29 1.14 -60.80
CA GLU A 844 -37.66 1.80 -59.65
C GLU A 844 -38.05 1.14 -58.33
N VAL A 845 -39.31 0.72 -58.20
CA VAL A 845 -39.81 0.03 -57.01
C VAL A 845 -39.16 -1.36 -56.88
N LEU A 846 -39.06 -2.11 -57.99
CA LEU A 846 -38.40 -3.41 -58.00
C LEU A 846 -36.92 -3.27 -57.59
N ARG A 847 -36.18 -2.33 -58.19
CA ARG A 847 -34.77 -2.06 -57.82
C ARG A 847 -34.60 -1.74 -56.34
N GLN A 848 -35.41 -0.81 -55.80
CA GLN A 848 -35.30 -0.41 -54.41
C GLN A 848 -35.65 -1.55 -53.44
N ARG A 849 -36.66 -2.38 -53.76
CA ARG A 849 -37.00 -3.55 -52.93
C ARG A 849 -35.92 -4.62 -52.96
N CYS A 850 -35.38 -4.97 -54.14
CA CYS A 850 -34.27 -5.91 -54.25
C CYS A 850 -33.05 -5.42 -53.45
N LYS A 851 -32.66 -4.15 -53.63
CA LYS A 851 -31.54 -3.54 -52.89
C LYS A 851 -31.74 -3.60 -51.37
N ARG A 852 -32.97 -3.33 -50.90
CA ARG A 852 -33.30 -3.37 -49.48
C ARG A 852 -33.21 -4.77 -48.90
N VAL A 853 -33.78 -5.78 -49.56
CA VAL A 853 -33.76 -7.17 -49.06
C VAL A 853 -32.34 -7.72 -49.03
N ILE A 854 -31.55 -7.50 -50.08
CA ILE A 854 -30.15 -7.93 -50.12
C ILE A 854 -29.32 -7.24 -49.02
N ALA A 855 -29.52 -5.94 -48.80
CA ALA A 855 -28.84 -5.22 -47.74
C ALA A 855 -29.24 -5.73 -46.34
N LEU A 856 -30.52 -6.01 -46.11
CA LEU A 856 -31.01 -6.53 -44.82
C LEU A 856 -30.45 -7.92 -44.50
N ASP A 857 -30.38 -8.83 -45.48
CA ASP A 857 -29.77 -10.16 -45.30
C ASP A 857 -28.29 -10.04 -44.91
N MET A 858 -27.55 -9.17 -45.60
CA MET A 858 -26.14 -8.89 -45.28
C MET A 858 -25.97 -8.29 -43.88
N TYR A 859 -26.82 -7.33 -43.50
CA TYR A 859 -26.77 -6.74 -42.16
C TYR A 859 -27.07 -7.78 -41.06
N GLN A 860 -28.03 -8.68 -41.28
CA GLN A 860 -28.36 -9.73 -40.32
C GLN A 860 -27.22 -10.73 -40.12
N LYS A 861 -26.59 -11.19 -41.21
CA LYS A 861 -25.44 -12.11 -41.14
C LYS A 861 -24.23 -11.45 -40.48
N ASN A 862 -23.94 -10.20 -40.81
CA ASN A 862 -22.86 -9.44 -40.18
C ASN A 862 -23.12 -9.19 -38.70
N LEU A 863 -24.36 -8.84 -38.33
CA LEU A 863 -24.72 -8.61 -36.93
C LEU A 863 -24.64 -9.90 -36.10
N GLN A 864 -25.04 -11.05 -36.64
CA GLN A 864 -24.89 -12.33 -35.94
C GLN A 864 -23.41 -12.67 -35.71
N GLY A 865 -22.56 -12.50 -36.72
CA GLY A 865 -21.11 -12.67 -36.57
C GLY A 865 -20.51 -11.72 -35.54
N GLU A 866 -20.94 -10.46 -35.53
CA GLU A 866 -20.48 -9.46 -34.57
C GLU A 866 -20.99 -9.75 -33.15
N VAL A 867 -22.25 -10.18 -32.98
CA VAL A 867 -22.79 -10.58 -31.67
C VAL A 867 -22.02 -11.76 -31.09
N VAL A 868 -21.67 -12.76 -31.90
CA VAL A 868 -20.83 -13.89 -31.44
C VAL A 868 -19.45 -13.38 -31.01
N LYS A 869 -18.79 -12.55 -31.83
CA LYS A 869 -17.49 -11.93 -31.48
C LYS A 869 -17.55 -11.09 -30.20
N GLN A 870 -18.61 -10.30 -30.02
CA GLN A 870 -18.81 -9.47 -28.83
C GLN A 870 -19.10 -10.32 -27.59
N THR A 871 -19.85 -11.41 -27.74
CA THR A 871 -20.13 -12.36 -26.65
C THR A 871 -18.86 -13.08 -26.22
N ASP A 872 -18.07 -13.59 -27.16
CA ASP A 872 -16.77 -14.22 -26.88
C ASP A 872 -15.79 -13.23 -26.24
N ARG A 873 -15.78 -11.96 -26.70
CA ARG A 873 -14.95 -10.90 -26.13
C ARG A 873 -15.38 -10.56 -24.70
N ALA A 874 -16.70 -10.48 -24.43
CA ALA A 874 -17.23 -10.23 -23.10
C ALA A 874 -16.93 -11.39 -22.13
N GLU A 875 -17.08 -12.64 -22.57
CA GLU A 875 -16.75 -13.82 -21.75
C GLU A 875 -15.25 -13.89 -21.43
N ARG A 876 -14.39 -13.58 -22.40
CA ARG A 876 -12.95 -13.49 -22.20
C ARG A 876 -12.60 -12.39 -21.19
N LEU A 877 -13.17 -11.19 -21.34
CA LEU A 877 -12.92 -10.06 -20.44
C LEU A 877 -13.36 -10.40 -19.00
N ASN A 878 -14.51 -11.04 -18.84
CA ASN A 878 -15.01 -11.47 -17.54
C ASN A 878 -14.08 -12.50 -16.87
N ARG A 879 -13.55 -13.45 -17.65
CA ARG A 879 -12.54 -14.42 -17.17
C ARG A 879 -11.24 -13.73 -16.76
N GLU A 880 -10.76 -12.77 -17.55
CA GLU A 880 -9.56 -11.97 -17.24
C GLU A 880 -9.75 -11.12 -15.97
N MET A 881 -10.92 -10.51 -15.77
CA MET A 881 -11.26 -9.78 -14.54
C MET A 881 -11.27 -10.70 -13.31
N MET A 882 -11.88 -11.89 -13.41
CA MET A 882 -11.87 -12.87 -12.31
C MET A 882 -10.44 -13.32 -11.96
N LEU A 883 -9.59 -13.54 -12.96
CA LEU A 883 -8.18 -13.86 -12.77
C LEU A 883 -7.41 -12.71 -12.11
N ALA A 884 -7.67 -11.46 -12.50
CA ALA A 884 -7.05 -10.29 -11.89
C ALA A 884 -7.44 -10.15 -10.41
N LEU A 885 -8.74 -10.30 -10.09
CA LEU A 885 -9.23 -10.30 -8.71
C LEU A 885 -8.62 -11.45 -7.89
N SER A 886 -8.56 -12.65 -8.47
CA SER A 886 -7.95 -13.82 -7.85
C SER A 886 -6.45 -13.59 -7.54
N ARG A 887 -5.70 -13.00 -8.48
CA ARG A 887 -4.29 -12.60 -8.26
C ARG A 887 -4.15 -11.53 -7.20
N ALA A 888 -5.06 -10.57 -7.12
CA ALA A 888 -5.04 -9.54 -6.07
C ALA A 888 -5.30 -10.14 -4.68
N VAL A 889 -6.19 -11.13 -4.58
CA VAL A 889 -6.42 -11.91 -3.35
C VAL A 889 -5.17 -12.71 -2.99
N ASP A 890 -4.61 -13.45 -3.95
CA ASP A 890 -3.40 -14.27 -3.76
C ASP A 890 -2.16 -13.41 -3.44
N ALA A 891 -2.03 -12.20 -3.99
CA ALA A 891 -0.90 -11.30 -3.71
C ALA A 891 -0.84 -10.82 -2.25
N LYS A 892 -1.98 -10.79 -1.56
CA LYS A 892 -2.07 -10.42 -0.14
C LYS A 892 -1.53 -11.53 0.78
N ASP A 893 -1.51 -12.77 0.29
CA ASP A 893 -0.98 -13.95 0.97
C ASP A 893 0.32 -14.36 0.26
N HIS A 894 1.46 -13.84 0.74
CA HIS A 894 2.77 -14.02 0.11
C HIS A 894 3.21 -15.49 -0.04
N TYR A 895 2.43 -16.44 0.49
CA TYR A 895 2.71 -17.87 0.48
C TYR A 895 1.91 -18.66 -0.56
N THR A 896 0.85 -18.08 -1.12
CA THR A 896 -0.06 -18.76 -2.06
C THR A 896 0.16 -18.26 -3.49
N ASN A 897 1.33 -18.50 -4.07
CA ASN A 897 1.61 -18.08 -5.45
C ASN A 897 0.78 -18.91 -6.46
N GLY A 898 -0.36 -18.38 -6.91
CA GLY A 898 -1.24 -19.03 -7.89
C GLY A 898 -2.09 -20.17 -7.33
N HIS A 899 -2.36 -20.17 -6.03
CA HIS A 899 -3.17 -21.19 -5.36
C HIS A 899 -4.60 -21.24 -5.91
N SER A 900 -5.25 -20.08 -5.99
CA SER A 900 -6.64 -19.98 -6.43
C SER A 900 -6.81 -20.50 -7.87
N GLU A 901 -5.82 -20.26 -8.74
CA GLU A 901 -5.81 -20.79 -10.11
C GLU A 901 -5.66 -22.32 -10.16
N ARG A 902 -4.83 -22.91 -9.29
CA ARG A 902 -4.66 -24.36 -9.22
C ARG A 902 -5.92 -25.04 -8.68
N VAL A 903 -6.51 -24.50 -7.61
CA VAL A 903 -7.78 -24.98 -7.05
C VAL A 903 -8.90 -24.94 -8.09
N ALA A 904 -8.97 -23.88 -8.90
CA ALA A 904 -9.91 -23.78 -10.02
C ALA A 904 -9.70 -24.87 -11.07
N LYS A 905 -8.44 -25.13 -11.47
CA LYS A 905 -8.09 -26.19 -12.44
C LYS A 905 -8.43 -27.58 -11.91
N TYR A 906 -8.10 -27.89 -10.66
CA TYR A 906 -8.44 -29.18 -10.05
C TYR A 906 -9.95 -29.37 -9.95
N SER A 907 -10.69 -28.33 -9.53
CA SER A 907 -12.15 -28.38 -9.40
C SER A 907 -12.85 -28.62 -10.74
N ALA A 908 -12.39 -27.97 -11.82
CA ALA A 908 -12.91 -28.17 -13.17
C ALA A 908 -12.63 -29.60 -13.69
N GLU A 909 -11.43 -30.14 -13.46
CA GLU A 909 -11.09 -31.50 -13.88
C GLU A 909 -11.86 -32.58 -13.07
N ILE A 910 -12.09 -32.35 -11.76
CA ILE A 910 -12.97 -33.19 -10.94
C ILE A 910 -14.39 -33.18 -11.54
N ALA A 911 -14.95 -32.01 -11.84
CA ALA A 911 -16.29 -31.88 -12.41
C ALA A 911 -16.40 -32.56 -13.78
N LYS A 912 -15.37 -32.45 -14.63
CA LYS A 912 -15.29 -33.13 -15.92
C LYS A 912 -15.30 -34.65 -15.78
N ARG A 913 -14.51 -35.22 -14.86
CA ARG A 913 -14.47 -36.66 -14.59
C ARG A 913 -15.76 -37.19 -13.95
N MET A 914 -16.50 -36.34 -13.26
CA MET A 914 -17.85 -36.63 -12.79
C MET A 914 -18.92 -36.53 -13.89
N GLY A 915 -18.56 -36.17 -15.13
CA GLY A 915 -19.48 -36.09 -16.28
C GLY A 915 -20.38 -34.85 -16.31
N LYS A 916 -19.95 -33.73 -15.71
CA LYS A 916 -20.72 -32.47 -15.67
C LYS A 916 -20.61 -31.69 -16.99
N SER A 917 -21.62 -30.86 -17.30
CA SER A 917 -21.66 -30.04 -18.53
C SER A 917 -20.52 -29.02 -18.60
N THR A 918 -20.19 -28.53 -19.80
CA THR A 918 -19.20 -27.46 -20.00
C THR A 918 -19.55 -26.20 -19.21
N ALA A 919 -20.81 -25.78 -19.22
CA ALA A 919 -21.27 -24.65 -18.40
C ALA A 919 -21.03 -24.85 -16.89
N PHE A 920 -21.18 -26.08 -16.37
CA PHE A 920 -20.88 -26.37 -14.97
C PHE A 920 -19.37 -26.36 -14.69
N GLN A 921 -18.55 -26.80 -15.64
CA GLN A 921 -17.09 -26.74 -15.55
C GLN A 921 -16.57 -25.30 -15.55
N ASP A 922 -17.14 -24.42 -16.38
CA ASP A 922 -16.76 -22.99 -16.38
C ASP A 922 -17.21 -22.28 -15.11
N MET A 923 -18.41 -22.59 -14.63
CA MET A 923 -18.91 -22.08 -13.36
C MET A 923 -18.02 -22.51 -12.19
N ILE A 924 -17.65 -23.80 -12.09
CA ILE A 924 -16.80 -24.29 -11.01
C ILE A 924 -15.36 -23.77 -11.08
N TYR A 925 -14.87 -23.48 -12.29
CA TYR A 925 -13.59 -22.83 -12.51
C TYR A 925 -13.59 -21.41 -11.96
N GLY A 926 -14.61 -20.60 -12.30
CA GLY A 926 -14.77 -19.25 -11.73
C GLY A 926 -14.94 -19.25 -10.22
N LEU A 927 -15.65 -20.25 -9.68
CA LEU A 927 -15.82 -20.45 -8.25
C LEU A 927 -14.50 -20.78 -7.55
N GLY A 928 -13.68 -21.65 -8.13
CA GLY A 928 -12.35 -21.97 -7.60
C GLY A 928 -11.40 -20.77 -7.59
N LEU A 929 -11.53 -19.82 -8.54
CA LEU A 929 -10.71 -18.61 -8.55
C LEU A 929 -11.04 -17.64 -7.41
N LEU A 930 -12.32 -17.59 -6.99
CA LEU A 930 -12.83 -16.60 -6.04
C LEU A 930 -13.20 -17.19 -4.68
N HIS A 931 -12.98 -18.50 -4.46
CA HIS A 931 -13.39 -19.19 -3.24
C HIS A 931 -12.85 -18.54 -1.96
N ASP A 932 -11.65 -17.96 -2.04
CA ASP A 932 -10.90 -17.36 -0.94
C ASP A 932 -10.97 -15.81 -0.90
N ILE A 933 -11.86 -15.19 -1.69
CA ILE A 933 -11.94 -13.72 -1.83
C ILE A 933 -12.12 -12.99 -0.48
N GLY A 934 -12.71 -13.65 0.50
CA GLY A 934 -12.91 -13.09 1.84
C GLY A 934 -11.62 -12.85 2.64
N LYS A 935 -10.46 -13.41 2.23
CA LYS A 935 -9.16 -13.13 2.84
C LYS A 935 -8.76 -11.64 2.71
N ILE A 936 -9.36 -10.91 1.77
CA ILE A 936 -9.22 -9.44 1.67
C ILE A 936 -9.66 -8.74 2.97
N GLY A 937 -10.63 -9.29 3.72
CA GLY A 937 -11.08 -8.69 4.97
C GLY A 937 -10.25 -9.04 6.20
N ILE A 938 -9.25 -9.92 6.10
CA ILE A 938 -8.43 -10.34 7.25
C ILE A 938 -7.16 -9.48 7.35
N PRO A 939 -6.71 -9.04 8.54
CA PRO A 939 -5.48 -8.26 8.69
C PRO A 939 -4.21 -8.97 8.19
N GLU A 940 -3.30 -8.24 7.55
CA GLU A 940 -2.04 -8.78 6.99
C GLU A 940 -1.11 -9.36 8.05
N GLU A 941 -1.08 -8.77 9.25
CA GLU A 941 -0.29 -9.24 10.40
C GLU A 941 -0.66 -10.67 10.82
N ILE A 942 -1.90 -11.09 10.54
CA ILE A 942 -2.45 -12.39 10.86
C ILE A 942 -2.28 -13.37 9.69
N ILE A 943 -2.57 -12.92 8.46
CA ILE A 943 -2.38 -13.74 7.25
C ILE A 943 -0.91 -14.13 7.08
N ASN A 944 0.00 -13.16 7.25
CA ASN A 944 1.41 -13.34 6.93
C ASN A 944 2.26 -13.83 8.12
N LYS A 945 1.62 -14.24 9.24
CA LYS A 945 2.30 -14.46 10.52
C LYS A 945 3.32 -15.61 10.51
N THR A 946 4.52 -15.23 10.94
CA THR A 946 5.70 -15.98 11.39
C THR A 946 5.55 -17.26 12.22
N SER A 947 4.52 -17.31 13.04
CA SER A 947 4.45 -18.17 14.22
C SER A 947 3.04 -18.74 14.36
N LYS A 948 2.89 -19.77 15.21
CA LYS A 948 1.61 -20.44 15.38
C LYS A 948 0.55 -19.42 15.84
N LEU A 949 -0.55 -19.36 15.11
CA LEU A 949 -1.69 -18.50 15.41
C LEU A 949 -2.26 -18.82 16.80
N THR A 950 -2.66 -17.78 17.53
CA THR A 950 -3.45 -17.94 18.75
C THR A 950 -4.87 -18.39 18.41
N ASP A 951 -5.62 -18.92 19.39
CA ASP A 951 -7.01 -19.34 19.16
C ASP A 951 -7.90 -18.16 18.73
N GLU A 952 -7.59 -16.94 19.19
CA GLU A 952 -8.28 -15.70 18.81
C GLU A 952 -7.97 -15.29 17.37
N GLU A 953 -6.70 -15.34 16.95
CA GLU A 953 -6.28 -15.07 15.58
C GLU A 953 -6.84 -16.10 14.60
N PHE A 954 -6.88 -17.38 15.01
CA PHE A 954 -7.48 -18.45 14.21
C PHE A 954 -9.01 -18.28 14.08
N ALA A 955 -9.67 -17.73 15.10
CA ALA A 955 -11.10 -17.38 15.00
C ALA A 955 -11.34 -16.27 13.98
N GLN A 956 -10.47 -15.26 13.91
CA GLN A 956 -10.55 -14.18 12.91
C GLN A 956 -10.34 -14.71 11.49
N ILE A 957 -9.38 -15.61 11.27
CA ILE A 957 -9.20 -16.23 9.94
C ILE A 957 -10.46 -16.93 9.48
N LYS A 958 -11.20 -17.64 10.35
CA LYS A 958 -12.45 -18.33 9.97
C LYS A 958 -13.54 -17.40 9.46
N GLU A 959 -13.49 -16.10 9.75
CA GLU A 959 -14.48 -15.14 9.27
C GLU A 959 -14.38 -14.87 7.76
N HIS A 960 -13.27 -15.25 7.10
CA HIS A 960 -13.10 -15.01 5.66
C HIS A 960 -14.22 -15.64 4.82
N THR A 961 -14.77 -16.80 5.21
CA THR A 961 -15.90 -17.42 4.50
C THR A 961 -17.18 -16.57 4.57
N VAL A 962 -17.40 -15.89 5.70
CA VAL A 962 -18.54 -15.00 5.91
C VAL A 962 -18.34 -13.67 5.17
N ILE A 963 -17.12 -13.13 5.18
CA ILE A 963 -16.75 -11.93 4.45
C ILE A 963 -16.87 -12.17 2.94
N GLY A 964 -16.35 -13.30 2.45
CA GLY A 964 -16.45 -13.72 1.05
C GLY A 964 -17.90 -13.85 0.58
N TYR A 965 -18.77 -14.47 1.39
CA TYR A 965 -20.22 -14.48 1.14
C TYR A 965 -20.80 -13.06 1.05
N GLY A 966 -20.40 -12.17 1.96
CA GLY A 966 -20.86 -10.78 1.99
C GLY A 966 -20.48 -9.97 0.75
N ILE A 967 -19.31 -10.25 0.17
CA ILE A 967 -18.81 -9.64 -1.07
C ILE A 967 -19.58 -10.19 -2.27
N LEU A 968 -19.69 -11.52 -2.36
CA LEU A 968 -20.23 -12.20 -3.56
C LEU A 968 -21.76 -12.21 -3.63
N LYS A 969 -22.50 -12.08 -2.52
CA LYS A 969 -23.98 -12.10 -2.53
C LYS A 969 -24.63 -10.98 -3.33
N ASN A 970 -23.88 -9.92 -3.63
CA ASN A 970 -24.38 -8.77 -4.40
C ASN A 970 -24.32 -9.01 -5.91
N ILE A 971 -23.67 -10.10 -6.36
CA ILE A 971 -23.61 -10.52 -7.76
C ILE A 971 -24.88 -11.32 -8.05
N SER A 972 -25.80 -10.70 -8.80
CA SER A 972 -27.15 -11.24 -9.03
C SER A 972 -27.16 -12.43 -9.99
N ASP A 973 -26.19 -12.47 -10.90
CA ASP A 973 -26.18 -13.38 -12.05
C ASP A 973 -25.64 -14.78 -11.72
N MET A 974 -25.01 -14.96 -10.55
CA MET A 974 -24.38 -16.23 -10.13
C MET A 974 -24.54 -16.44 -8.61
N PRO A 975 -25.75 -16.72 -8.11
CA PRO A 975 -26.03 -16.86 -6.68
C PRO A 975 -25.32 -18.06 -6.02
N GLU A 976 -24.92 -19.07 -6.81
CA GLU A 976 -24.13 -20.19 -6.31
C GLU A 976 -22.72 -19.77 -5.82
N LEU A 977 -22.16 -18.64 -6.30
CA LEU A 977 -20.85 -18.09 -5.87
C LEU A 977 -20.80 -17.79 -4.39
N ALA A 978 -21.76 -17.02 -3.91
CA ALA A 978 -21.80 -16.64 -2.51
C ALA A 978 -21.91 -17.89 -1.62
N THR A 979 -22.82 -18.80 -1.99
CA THR A 979 -23.10 -20.01 -1.22
C THR A 979 -21.90 -20.95 -1.16
N ALA A 980 -21.20 -21.14 -2.28
CA ALA A 980 -20.01 -21.98 -2.33
C ALA A 980 -18.84 -21.36 -1.53
N ALA A 981 -18.58 -20.07 -1.68
CA ALA A 981 -17.54 -19.37 -0.92
C ALA A 981 -17.80 -19.39 0.60
N ARG A 982 -19.06 -19.42 1.03
CA ARG A 982 -19.40 -19.56 2.45
C ARG A 982 -19.08 -20.95 2.99
N SER A 983 -19.39 -22.00 2.22
CA SER A 983 -19.41 -23.38 2.72
C SER A 983 -18.21 -24.23 2.31
N HIS A 984 -17.22 -23.69 1.60
CA HIS A 984 -16.09 -24.47 1.09
C HIS A 984 -15.16 -25.05 2.18
N HIS A 985 -15.22 -24.54 3.41
CA HIS A 985 -14.54 -25.11 4.59
C HIS A 985 -15.43 -26.00 5.48
N GLU A 986 -16.66 -26.31 5.03
CA GLU A 986 -17.47 -27.35 5.66
C GLU A 986 -16.82 -28.72 5.43
N LYS A 987 -16.99 -29.61 6.41
CA LYS A 987 -16.44 -30.97 6.38
C LYS A 987 -17.57 -31.98 6.34
N TYR A 988 -17.39 -33.06 5.58
CA TYR A 988 -18.45 -34.04 5.35
C TYR A 988 -19.06 -34.64 6.64
N ASP A 989 -18.29 -34.71 7.75
CA ASP A 989 -18.73 -35.19 9.06
C ASP A 989 -19.40 -34.12 9.95
N GLY A 990 -19.56 -32.88 9.48
CA GLY A 990 -20.15 -31.77 10.21
C GLY A 990 -19.20 -31.05 11.18
N SER A 991 -17.90 -31.38 11.18
CA SER A 991 -16.90 -30.71 12.03
C SER A 991 -16.32 -29.41 11.43
N GLY A 992 -16.80 -29.01 10.24
CA GLY A 992 -16.39 -27.81 9.51
C GLY A 992 -16.99 -26.52 10.04
N TYR A 993 -16.81 -25.45 9.28
CA TYR A 993 -17.31 -24.10 9.58
C TYR A 993 -17.69 -23.39 8.26
N PRO A 994 -18.52 -22.33 8.28
CA PRO A 994 -19.08 -21.62 9.44
C PRO A 994 -20.39 -22.19 10.01
N ASP A 995 -21.17 -22.93 9.21
CA ASP A 995 -22.56 -23.31 9.49
C ASP A 995 -22.70 -24.75 10.05
N LYS A 996 -21.62 -25.55 9.99
CA LYS A 996 -21.54 -26.94 10.47
C LYS A 996 -22.46 -27.90 9.72
N LEU A 997 -22.56 -27.70 8.41
CA LEU A 997 -23.31 -28.56 7.51
C LEU A 997 -22.60 -29.92 7.39
N ALA A 998 -23.37 -31.00 7.19
CA ALA A 998 -22.85 -32.37 7.12
C ALA A 998 -23.40 -33.15 5.92
N GLY A 999 -22.60 -34.05 5.38
CA GLY A 999 -23.00 -34.92 4.27
C GLY A 999 -23.46 -34.14 3.04
N GLU A 1000 -24.66 -34.48 2.56
CA GLU A 1000 -25.25 -33.88 1.35
C GLU A 1000 -25.85 -32.48 1.57
N ASP A 1001 -25.99 -32.04 2.82
CA ASP A 1001 -26.45 -30.68 3.15
C ASP A 1001 -25.42 -29.61 2.77
N ILE A 1002 -24.15 -30.01 2.56
CA ILE A 1002 -23.10 -29.16 2.01
C ILE A 1002 -23.28 -29.07 0.49
N PRO A 1003 -23.34 -27.89 -0.13
CA PRO A 1003 -23.49 -27.75 -1.58
C PRO A 1003 -22.44 -28.55 -2.36
N GLU A 1004 -22.85 -29.26 -3.43
CA GLU A 1004 -21.96 -30.13 -4.23
C GLU A 1004 -20.70 -29.40 -4.69
N ILE A 1005 -20.84 -28.14 -5.11
CA ILE A 1005 -19.73 -27.29 -5.56
C ILE A 1005 -18.73 -27.02 -4.42
N ALA A 1006 -19.23 -26.73 -3.22
CA ALA A 1006 -18.37 -26.53 -2.04
C ALA A 1006 -17.63 -27.82 -1.65
N ARG A 1007 -18.25 -28.99 -1.83
CA ARG A 1007 -17.60 -30.29 -1.60
C ARG A 1007 -16.48 -30.56 -2.60
N ILE A 1008 -16.63 -30.15 -3.86
CA ILE A 1008 -15.58 -30.26 -4.90
C ILE A 1008 -14.40 -29.34 -4.58
N ILE A 1009 -14.67 -28.07 -4.29
CA ILE A 1009 -13.64 -27.08 -3.95
C ILE A 1009 -12.87 -27.49 -2.69
N CYS A 1010 -13.55 -28.00 -1.66
CA CYS A 1010 -12.93 -28.46 -0.41
C CYS A 1010 -11.86 -29.54 -0.65
N VAL A 1011 -12.13 -30.50 -1.55
CA VAL A 1011 -11.16 -31.55 -1.90
C VAL A 1011 -9.99 -31.00 -2.69
N ALA A 1012 -10.25 -30.10 -3.66
CA ALA A 1012 -9.23 -29.44 -4.48
C ALA A 1012 -8.30 -28.54 -3.65
N ASP A 1013 -8.86 -27.70 -2.77
CA ASP A 1013 -8.13 -26.81 -1.85
C ASP A 1013 -7.24 -27.62 -0.90
N CYS A 1014 -7.79 -28.64 -0.24
CA CYS A 1014 -7.00 -29.48 0.66
C CYS A 1014 -5.87 -30.22 -0.07
N TYR A 1015 -6.07 -30.64 -1.32
CA TYR A 1015 -5.01 -31.23 -2.13
C TYR A 1015 -3.90 -30.23 -2.44
N ASP A 1016 -4.26 -29.02 -2.89
CA ASP A 1016 -3.29 -27.95 -3.14
C ASP A 1016 -2.52 -27.60 -1.86
N ALA A 1017 -3.21 -27.50 -0.73
CA ALA A 1017 -2.61 -27.22 0.58
C ALA A 1017 -1.56 -28.25 1.03
N MET A 1018 -1.70 -29.52 0.63
CA MET A 1018 -0.76 -30.58 0.95
C MET A 1018 0.41 -30.71 -0.03
N THR A 1019 0.23 -30.22 -1.27
CA THR A 1019 1.18 -30.35 -2.37
C THR A 1019 1.93 -29.04 -2.67
N SER A 1020 1.50 -27.92 -2.10
CA SER A 1020 2.14 -26.59 -2.17
C SER A 1020 3.25 -26.41 -1.13
N THR A 1021 4.17 -25.49 -1.44
CA THR A 1021 5.32 -25.11 -0.63
C THR A 1021 4.88 -24.03 0.34
N ARG A 1022 4.85 -24.34 1.65
CA ARG A 1022 4.44 -23.39 2.70
C ARG A 1022 5.60 -23.10 3.67
N THR A 1023 5.59 -21.93 4.30
CA THR A 1023 6.64 -21.41 5.20
C THR A 1023 7.04 -22.37 6.32
N TYR A 1024 6.11 -23.20 6.80
CA TYR A 1024 6.31 -24.13 7.93
C TYR A 1024 6.26 -25.61 7.55
N SER A 1025 5.96 -25.95 6.30
CA SER A 1025 5.80 -27.35 5.89
C SER A 1025 6.30 -27.55 4.46
N LYS A 1026 7.19 -28.53 4.30
CA LYS A 1026 7.57 -29.00 2.97
C LYS A 1026 6.36 -29.68 2.28
N PRO A 1027 6.26 -29.59 0.95
CA PRO A 1027 5.28 -30.36 0.17
C PRO A 1027 5.37 -31.84 0.52
N LYS A 1028 4.23 -32.50 0.69
CA LYS A 1028 4.18 -33.94 0.94
C LYS A 1028 4.35 -34.70 -0.38
N GLU A 1029 4.94 -35.89 -0.32
CA GLU A 1029 4.98 -36.80 -1.48
C GLU A 1029 3.56 -37.22 -1.88
N GLN A 1030 3.30 -37.38 -3.18
CA GLN A 1030 1.96 -37.73 -3.69
C GLN A 1030 1.42 -39.03 -3.07
N SER A 1031 2.28 -40.01 -2.78
CA SER A 1031 1.90 -41.25 -2.07
C SER A 1031 1.30 -40.95 -0.68
N VAL A 1032 1.91 -40.02 0.05
CA VAL A 1032 1.46 -39.57 1.38
C VAL A 1032 0.18 -38.73 1.27
N VAL A 1033 0.07 -37.87 0.26
CA VAL A 1033 -1.14 -37.08 0.00
C VAL A 1033 -2.32 -37.98 -0.36
N ARG A 1034 -2.07 -39.00 -1.19
CA ARG A 1034 -3.05 -40.03 -1.57
C ARG A 1034 -3.57 -40.79 -0.35
N ASP A 1035 -2.68 -41.27 0.51
CA ASP A 1035 -3.04 -41.98 1.74
C ASP A 1035 -3.82 -41.07 2.71
N GLU A 1036 -3.50 -39.77 2.74
CA GLU A 1036 -4.22 -38.78 3.53
C GLU A 1036 -5.64 -38.54 3.00
N ILE A 1037 -5.83 -38.42 1.68
CA ILE A 1037 -7.16 -38.30 1.07
C ILE A 1037 -8.01 -39.55 1.35
N ILE A 1038 -7.41 -40.75 1.25
CA ILE A 1038 -8.09 -42.01 1.61
C ILE A 1038 -8.52 -42.01 3.09
N ARG A 1039 -7.65 -41.54 3.99
CA ARG A 1039 -7.95 -41.46 5.43
C ARG A 1039 -9.07 -40.48 5.75
N CYS A 1040 -9.14 -39.38 5.01
CA CYS A 1040 -10.12 -38.31 5.18
C CYS A 1040 -11.45 -38.56 4.44
N LYS A 1041 -11.51 -39.58 3.57
CA LYS A 1041 -12.71 -40.02 2.86
C LYS A 1041 -13.85 -40.36 3.82
N GLY A 1042 -15.02 -39.75 3.62
CA GLY A 1042 -16.19 -39.93 4.48
C GLY A 1042 -16.11 -39.26 5.85
N LYS A 1043 -15.03 -38.51 6.12
CA LYS A 1043 -14.89 -37.64 7.30
C LYS A 1043 -14.79 -36.18 6.89
N HIS A 1044 -13.68 -35.79 6.26
CA HIS A 1044 -13.53 -34.43 5.74
C HIS A 1044 -14.09 -34.31 4.33
N PHE A 1045 -13.92 -35.34 3.50
CA PHE A 1045 -14.25 -35.31 2.07
C PHE A 1045 -15.45 -36.18 1.73
N ASP A 1046 -16.26 -35.73 0.77
CA ASP A 1046 -17.30 -36.53 0.12
C ASP A 1046 -16.66 -37.81 -0.48
N PRO A 1047 -17.19 -39.01 -0.17
CA PRO A 1047 -16.65 -40.26 -0.67
C PRO A 1047 -16.51 -40.35 -2.20
N VAL A 1048 -17.47 -39.80 -2.94
CA VAL A 1048 -17.51 -39.89 -4.41
C VAL A 1048 -16.47 -38.96 -5.01
N ILE A 1049 -16.38 -37.73 -4.51
CA ILE A 1049 -15.42 -36.73 -4.98
C ILE A 1049 -13.98 -37.14 -4.61
N ALA A 1050 -13.78 -37.67 -3.41
CA ALA A 1050 -12.49 -38.20 -2.98
C ALA A 1050 -11.98 -39.33 -3.88
N ASP A 1051 -12.86 -40.22 -4.36
CA ASP A 1051 -12.49 -41.28 -5.30
C ASP A 1051 -12.05 -40.73 -6.65
N VAL A 1052 -12.72 -39.68 -7.15
CA VAL A 1052 -12.30 -38.98 -8.37
C VAL A 1052 -10.91 -38.36 -8.19
N MET A 1053 -10.67 -37.73 -7.04
CA MET A 1053 -9.36 -37.14 -6.74
C MET A 1053 -8.25 -38.18 -6.60
N ILE A 1054 -8.53 -39.32 -5.97
CA ILE A 1054 -7.58 -40.45 -5.89
C ILE A 1054 -7.26 -40.96 -7.31
N SER A 1055 -8.26 -41.10 -8.18
CA SER A 1055 -8.04 -41.48 -9.58
C SER A 1055 -7.20 -40.44 -10.34
N MET A 1056 -7.41 -39.15 -10.10
CA MET A 1056 -6.59 -38.09 -10.71
C MET A 1056 -5.13 -38.19 -10.28
N ILE A 1057 -4.88 -38.46 -8.99
CA ILE A 1057 -3.52 -38.64 -8.46
C ILE A 1057 -2.87 -39.90 -9.03
N ASP A 1058 -3.62 -41.00 -9.16
CA ASP A 1058 -3.12 -42.26 -9.73
C ASP A 1058 -2.77 -42.14 -11.23
N ASP A 1059 -3.43 -41.24 -11.95
CA ASP A 1059 -3.18 -40.95 -13.36
C ASP A 1059 -2.01 -39.97 -13.59
N ASP A 1060 -1.70 -39.10 -12.62
CA ASP A 1060 -0.65 -38.06 -12.71
C ASP A 1060 0.77 -38.62 -12.49
N LYS A 1061 1.18 -39.57 -13.33
CA LYS A 1061 2.49 -40.25 -13.26
C LYS A 1061 3.71 -39.34 -13.46
N ASN A 1062 3.49 -38.13 -13.99
CA ASN A 1062 4.53 -37.17 -14.33
C ASN A 1062 4.55 -35.95 -13.39
N PHE A 1063 3.78 -35.97 -12.29
CA PHE A 1063 3.72 -34.88 -11.30
C PHE A 1063 3.35 -33.51 -11.89
N ILE A 1064 2.47 -33.48 -12.89
CA ILE A 1064 2.05 -32.26 -13.60
C ILE A 1064 1.12 -31.41 -12.72
N MET A 1065 0.42 -32.02 -11.75
CA MET A 1065 -0.55 -31.37 -10.87
C MET A 1065 0.05 -30.80 -9.56
N ASN A 1066 1.33 -30.43 -9.48
CA ASN A 1066 1.94 -29.84 -8.27
C ASN A 1066 2.74 -28.55 -8.56
N GLU A 1067 3.17 -27.83 -7.51
CA GLU A 1067 3.97 -26.59 -7.65
C GLU A 1067 5.32 -26.77 -8.34
N ARG A 1068 5.87 -27.99 -8.40
CA ARG A 1068 7.09 -28.31 -9.20
C ARG A 1068 6.76 -28.78 -10.62
N GLY A 1069 5.48 -28.97 -10.94
CA GLY A 1069 4.95 -29.65 -12.12
C GLY A 1069 5.06 -28.87 -13.43
N GLY A 1070 5.86 -27.81 -13.46
CA GLY A 1070 6.26 -27.15 -14.70
C GLY A 1070 7.70 -27.44 -15.11
N ILE A 1071 8.54 -28.08 -14.29
CA ILE A 1071 9.96 -28.26 -14.60
C ILE A 1071 10.25 -29.71 -15.00
N PRO A 1072 10.68 -29.97 -16.24
CA PRO A 1072 11.04 -31.32 -16.67
C PRO A 1072 12.18 -31.89 -15.82
N GLY A 1073 12.05 -33.13 -15.36
CA GLY A 1073 13.03 -33.76 -14.46
C GLY A 1073 14.47 -33.78 -15.00
N TRP A 1074 14.65 -33.84 -16.32
CA TRP A 1074 15.96 -33.77 -16.97
C TRP A 1074 16.66 -32.42 -16.79
N LEU A 1075 15.92 -31.32 -16.55
CA LEU A 1075 16.49 -30.00 -16.35
C LEU A 1075 17.20 -29.89 -14.99
N ALA A 1076 16.76 -30.65 -14.00
CA ALA A 1076 17.40 -30.73 -12.68
C ALA A 1076 18.80 -31.36 -12.73
N ASP A 1077 19.11 -32.12 -13.79
CA ASP A 1077 20.39 -32.79 -14.00
C ASP A 1077 21.42 -31.91 -14.74
N ILE A 1078 21.10 -30.64 -15.02
CA ILE A 1078 22.01 -29.67 -15.65
C ILE A 1078 22.59 -28.72 -14.59
N PRO A 1079 23.72 -29.04 -13.95
CA PRO A 1079 24.29 -28.24 -12.85
C PRO A 1079 24.76 -26.84 -13.28
N GLN A 1080 24.88 -26.59 -14.59
CA GLN A 1080 25.24 -25.28 -15.14
C GLN A 1080 24.10 -24.26 -15.07
N ILE A 1081 22.85 -24.69 -14.86
CA ILE A 1081 21.67 -23.83 -14.76
C ILE A 1081 21.13 -23.85 -13.33
N SER A 1082 21.09 -22.68 -12.69
CA SER A 1082 20.36 -22.52 -11.43
C SER A 1082 18.87 -22.33 -11.72
N ILE A 1083 18.08 -23.36 -11.41
CA ILE A 1083 16.62 -23.35 -11.62
C ILE A 1083 15.95 -22.25 -10.79
N ASP A 1084 16.30 -22.14 -9.50
CA ASP A 1084 15.70 -21.15 -8.61
C ASP A 1084 15.98 -19.71 -9.08
N GLN A 1085 17.22 -19.44 -9.51
CA GLN A 1085 17.58 -18.13 -10.06
C GLN A 1085 16.91 -17.86 -11.41
N GLY A 1086 16.79 -18.89 -12.26
CA GLY A 1086 16.13 -18.80 -13.56
C GLY A 1086 14.64 -18.46 -13.44
N ILE A 1087 13.93 -19.11 -12.51
CA ILE A 1087 12.52 -18.81 -12.22
C ILE A 1087 12.38 -17.41 -11.63
N SER A 1088 13.22 -17.04 -10.65
CA SER A 1088 13.20 -15.70 -10.06
C SER A 1088 13.41 -14.60 -11.10
N ASN A 1089 14.22 -14.85 -12.14
CA ASN A 1089 14.46 -13.89 -13.21
C ASN A 1089 13.32 -13.82 -14.24
N CYS A 1090 12.57 -14.92 -14.41
CA CYS A 1090 11.51 -15.03 -15.42
C CYS A 1090 10.10 -14.88 -14.84
N GLY A 1091 9.97 -14.69 -13.52
CA GLY A 1091 8.71 -14.49 -12.81
C GLY A 1091 7.99 -15.80 -12.47
N ASP A 1092 7.88 -16.73 -13.42
CA ASP A 1092 7.24 -18.02 -13.23
C ASP A 1092 7.94 -19.17 -13.99
N ILE A 1093 7.45 -20.40 -13.77
CA ILE A 1093 8.03 -21.61 -14.36
C ILE A 1093 7.80 -21.69 -15.89
N SER A 1094 6.65 -21.19 -16.38
CA SER A 1094 6.28 -21.24 -17.80
C SER A 1094 7.16 -20.29 -18.62
N GLY A 1095 7.36 -19.07 -18.10
CA GLY A 1095 8.29 -18.08 -18.62
C GLY A 1095 9.71 -18.60 -18.60
N PHE A 1096 10.15 -19.23 -17.51
CA PHE A 1096 11.48 -19.82 -17.41
C PHE A 1096 11.75 -20.89 -18.50
N LEU A 1097 10.80 -21.82 -18.71
CA LEU A 1097 10.93 -22.83 -19.79
C LEU A 1097 10.91 -22.22 -21.19
N SER A 1098 10.06 -21.21 -21.40
CA SER A 1098 9.95 -20.53 -22.70
C SER A 1098 11.25 -19.82 -23.04
N VAL A 1099 11.86 -19.14 -22.07
CA VAL A 1099 13.15 -18.46 -22.26
C VAL A 1099 14.29 -19.46 -22.46
N LEU A 1100 14.31 -20.59 -21.74
CA LEU A 1100 15.27 -21.67 -21.98
C LEU A 1100 15.17 -22.25 -23.39
N LYS A 1101 13.95 -22.41 -23.91
CA LYS A 1101 13.71 -22.87 -25.28
C LYS A 1101 14.21 -21.88 -26.32
N VAL A 1102 13.93 -20.58 -26.16
CA VAL A 1102 14.44 -19.52 -27.06
C VAL A 1102 15.98 -19.44 -27.00
N PHE A 1103 16.56 -19.64 -25.81
CA PHE A 1103 18.01 -19.70 -25.64
C PHE A 1103 18.62 -20.83 -26.48
N HIS A 1104 18.07 -22.04 -26.40
CA HIS A 1104 18.50 -23.19 -27.20
C HIS A 1104 18.33 -22.93 -28.71
N GLN A 1105 17.15 -22.48 -29.15
CA GLN A 1105 16.84 -22.23 -30.56
C GLN A 1105 17.77 -21.20 -31.22
N THR A 1106 18.33 -20.27 -30.44
CA THR A 1106 19.20 -19.20 -30.96
C THR A 1106 20.69 -19.41 -30.67
N ALA A 1107 21.06 -20.43 -29.90
CA ALA A 1107 22.43 -20.60 -29.40
C ALA A 1107 23.44 -20.93 -30.50
N ALA A 1108 23.11 -21.87 -31.41
CA ALA A 1108 23.99 -22.25 -32.51
C ALA A 1108 24.34 -21.05 -33.41
N GLY A 1109 23.33 -20.30 -33.87
CA GLY A 1109 23.54 -19.13 -34.73
C GLY A 1109 24.34 -18.02 -34.05
N LYS A 1110 24.08 -17.75 -32.77
CA LYS A 1110 24.83 -16.74 -32.00
C LYS A 1110 26.27 -17.14 -31.72
N ALA A 1111 26.53 -18.42 -31.44
CA ALA A 1111 27.89 -18.92 -31.25
C ALA A 1111 28.73 -18.78 -32.52
N ASP A 1112 28.16 -19.12 -33.67
CA ASP A 1112 28.84 -18.99 -34.97
C ASP A 1112 29.10 -17.52 -35.34
N GLU A 1113 28.17 -16.61 -35.00
CA GLU A 1113 28.34 -15.18 -35.22
C GLU A 1113 29.46 -14.59 -34.36
N ILE A 1114 29.54 -14.95 -33.06
CA ILE A 1114 30.63 -14.54 -32.17
C ILE A 1114 31.98 -15.07 -32.68
N GLU A 1115 32.03 -16.33 -33.13
CA GLU A 1115 33.25 -16.93 -33.71
C GLU A 1115 33.69 -16.24 -35.01
N LYS A 1116 32.72 -15.85 -35.84
CA LYS A 1116 32.97 -15.13 -37.09
C LYS A 1116 33.51 -13.73 -36.85
N LEU A 1117 32.90 -12.97 -35.93
CA LEU A 1117 33.32 -11.61 -35.60
C LEU A 1117 34.74 -11.58 -34.99
N MET A 1118 35.05 -12.56 -34.14
CA MET A 1118 36.41 -12.74 -33.62
C MET A 1118 37.42 -12.98 -34.76
N LYS A 1119 37.12 -13.89 -35.71
CA LYS A 1119 38.00 -14.15 -36.87
C LYS A 1119 38.14 -12.97 -37.83
N GLN A 1120 37.24 -12.00 -37.75
CA GLN A 1120 37.23 -10.81 -38.60
C GLN A 1120 37.87 -9.59 -37.93
N ASP A 1121 38.41 -9.73 -36.71
CA ASP A 1121 38.94 -8.65 -35.86
C ASP A 1121 37.91 -7.51 -35.60
N ASP A 1122 36.61 -7.79 -35.72
CA ASP A 1122 35.54 -6.83 -35.41
C ASP A 1122 35.22 -6.85 -33.91
N ILE A 1123 36.07 -6.18 -33.13
CA ILE A 1123 35.98 -6.14 -31.66
C ILE A 1123 34.70 -5.44 -31.19
N GLU A 1124 34.21 -4.44 -31.92
CA GLU A 1124 32.99 -3.71 -31.55
C GLU A 1124 31.75 -4.59 -31.74
N GLY A 1125 31.60 -5.21 -32.91
CA GLY A 1125 30.56 -6.20 -33.18
C GLY A 1125 30.63 -7.40 -32.22
N TYR A 1126 31.83 -7.91 -31.97
CA TYR A 1126 32.07 -8.99 -31.01
C TYR A 1126 31.59 -8.62 -29.60
N THR A 1127 31.95 -7.43 -29.10
CA THR A 1127 31.58 -6.95 -27.76
C THR A 1127 30.06 -6.87 -27.59
N ILE A 1128 29.35 -6.40 -28.62
CA ILE A 1128 27.87 -6.32 -28.62
C ILE A 1128 27.25 -7.73 -28.50
N LYS A 1129 27.74 -8.70 -29.27
CA LYS A 1129 27.21 -10.07 -29.26
C LYS A 1129 27.51 -10.79 -27.96
N VAL A 1130 28.70 -10.59 -27.38
CA VAL A 1130 29.06 -11.12 -26.06
C VAL A 1130 28.26 -10.46 -24.94
N HIS A 1131 27.99 -9.15 -25.03
CA HIS A 1131 27.09 -8.45 -24.10
C HIS A 1131 25.67 -9.04 -24.12
N ALA A 1132 25.14 -9.34 -25.31
CA ALA A 1132 23.84 -9.98 -25.46
C ALA A 1132 23.83 -11.39 -24.81
N LEU A 1133 24.88 -12.18 -25.03
CA LEU A 1133 25.03 -13.51 -24.43
C LEU A 1133 25.09 -13.45 -22.90
N LYS A 1134 25.82 -12.48 -22.32
CA LYS A 1134 25.91 -12.27 -20.87
C LYS A 1134 24.52 -12.15 -20.24
N SER A 1135 23.67 -11.31 -20.84
CA SER A 1135 22.32 -11.05 -20.34
C SER A 1135 21.42 -12.27 -20.51
N SER A 1136 21.42 -12.93 -21.67
CA SER A 1136 20.62 -14.13 -21.89
C SER A 1136 21.04 -15.30 -21.00
N ALA A 1137 22.35 -15.50 -20.79
CA ALA A 1137 22.87 -16.53 -19.90
C ALA A 1137 22.50 -16.27 -18.43
N ARG A 1138 22.48 -15.00 -18.01
CA ARG A 1138 22.03 -14.62 -16.65
C ARG A 1138 20.55 -14.93 -16.44
N ILE A 1139 19.70 -14.59 -17.41
CA ILE A 1139 18.25 -14.77 -17.31
C ILE A 1139 17.92 -16.26 -17.08
N ILE A 1140 18.55 -17.17 -17.82
CA ILE A 1140 18.33 -18.62 -17.66
C ILE A 1140 19.05 -19.23 -16.43
N GLY A 1141 19.70 -18.43 -15.59
CA GLY A 1141 20.43 -18.93 -14.41
C GLY A 1141 21.77 -19.60 -14.72
N ALA A 1142 22.34 -19.41 -15.91
CA ALA A 1142 23.66 -19.92 -16.31
C ALA A 1142 24.79 -18.98 -15.85
N GLY A 1143 25.01 -18.92 -14.53
CA GLY A 1143 25.88 -17.94 -13.87
C GLY A 1143 27.35 -17.96 -14.36
N GLU A 1144 27.94 -19.14 -14.53
CA GLU A 1144 29.33 -19.26 -15.01
C GLU A 1144 29.52 -18.75 -16.44
N LEU A 1145 28.56 -19.03 -17.32
CA LEU A 1145 28.61 -18.58 -18.71
C LEU A 1145 28.42 -17.06 -18.80
N SER A 1146 27.52 -16.52 -17.97
CA SER A 1146 27.31 -15.07 -17.86
C SER A 1146 28.55 -14.35 -17.33
N ALA A 1147 29.24 -14.91 -16.33
CA ALA A 1147 30.46 -14.33 -15.78
C ALA A 1147 31.59 -14.29 -16.83
N LEU A 1148 31.80 -15.38 -17.57
CA LEU A 1148 32.82 -15.44 -18.61
C LEU A 1148 32.51 -14.49 -19.78
N ALA A 1149 31.23 -14.36 -20.16
CA ALA A 1149 30.81 -13.37 -21.16
C ALA A 1149 31.06 -11.93 -20.67
N LYS A 1150 30.86 -11.65 -19.38
CA LYS A 1150 31.18 -10.33 -18.81
C LYS A 1150 32.68 -10.01 -18.88
N GLU A 1151 33.56 -10.96 -18.57
CA GLU A 1151 35.01 -10.77 -18.66
C GLU A 1151 35.45 -10.45 -20.09
N LEU A 1152 34.88 -11.14 -21.08
CA LEU A 1152 35.15 -10.92 -22.50
C LEU A 1152 34.55 -9.60 -23.03
N GLU A 1153 33.38 -9.19 -22.54
CA GLU A 1153 32.81 -7.87 -22.81
C GLU A 1153 33.70 -6.74 -22.27
N ASP A 1154 34.19 -6.88 -21.03
CA ASP A 1154 35.08 -5.89 -20.41
C ASP A 1154 36.45 -5.85 -21.13
N ALA A 1155 36.94 -6.98 -21.63
CA ALA A 1155 38.11 -7.04 -22.49
C ALA A 1155 37.88 -6.36 -23.85
N GLY A 1156 36.71 -6.56 -24.46
CA GLY A 1156 36.28 -5.88 -25.69
C GLY A 1156 36.22 -4.36 -25.55
N LYS A 1157 35.64 -3.87 -24.45
CA LYS A 1157 35.62 -2.44 -24.09
C LYS A 1157 37.00 -1.84 -23.88
N ARG A 1158 37.98 -2.65 -23.44
CA ARG A 1158 39.39 -2.25 -23.28
C ARG A 1158 40.24 -2.55 -24.52
N SER A 1159 39.64 -3.10 -25.58
CA SER A 1159 40.32 -3.58 -26.79
C SER A 1159 41.49 -4.53 -26.52
N ASP A 1160 41.38 -5.38 -25.49
CA ASP A 1160 42.38 -6.38 -25.13
C ASP A 1160 42.21 -7.64 -25.98
N VAL A 1161 42.70 -7.57 -27.22
CA VAL A 1161 42.60 -8.64 -28.22
C VAL A 1161 43.27 -9.94 -27.74
N SER A 1162 44.37 -9.84 -26.98
CA SER A 1162 45.11 -11.01 -26.48
C SER A 1162 44.28 -11.86 -25.52
N PHE A 1163 43.50 -11.20 -24.65
CA PHE A 1163 42.60 -11.87 -23.73
C PHE A 1163 41.36 -12.44 -24.43
N ILE A 1164 40.85 -11.71 -25.43
CA ILE A 1164 39.72 -12.16 -26.27
C ILE A 1164 40.08 -13.44 -27.03
N ASP A 1165 41.25 -13.47 -27.69
CA ASP A 1165 41.71 -14.65 -28.43
C ASP A 1165 41.91 -15.87 -27.51
N GLU A 1166 42.37 -15.65 -26.28
CA GLU A 1166 42.57 -16.73 -25.31
C GLU A 1166 41.26 -17.30 -24.77
N LYS A 1167 40.28 -16.43 -24.43
CA LYS A 1167 39.08 -16.84 -23.68
C LYS A 1167 37.85 -17.11 -24.55
N THR A 1168 37.77 -16.56 -25.76
CA THR A 1168 36.63 -16.80 -26.67
C THR A 1168 36.41 -18.27 -27.01
N PRO A 1169 37.45 -19.08 -27.31
CA PRO A 1169 37.25 -20.51 -27.57
C PRO A 1169 36.62 -21.24 -26.37
N VAL A 1170 37.01 -20.86 -25.14
CA VAL A 1170 36.47 -21.42 -23.90
C VAL A 1170 35.01 -21.02 -23.70
N LEU A 1171 34.66 -19.77 -24.02
CA LEU A 1171 33.28 -19.29 -23.99
C LEU A 1171 32.40 -20.09 -24.97
N LEU A 1172 32.85 -20.24 -26.22
CA LEU A 1172 32.11 -20.96 -27.26
C LEU A 1172 31.95 -22.45 -26.95
N GLU A 1173 32.99 -23.08 -26.38
CA GLU A 1173 32.90 -24.47 -25.92
C GLU A 1173 31.84 -24.64 -24.83
N ARG A 1174 31.85 -23.78 -23.81
CA ARG A 1174 30.85 -23.82 -22.73
C ARG A 1174 29.45 -23.51 -23.24
N TYR A 1175 29.32 -22.56 -24.16
CA TYR A 1175 28.04 -22.18 -24.74
C TYR A 1175 27.43 -23.33 -25.56
N ARG A 1176 28.20 -23.92 -26.48
CA ARG A 1176 27.75 -25.07 -27.29
C ARG A 1176 27.52 -26.33 -26.44
N ALA A 1177 28.30 -26.54 -25.38
CA ALA A 1177 28.10 -27.66 -24.46
C ALA A 1177 26.81 -27.53 -23.63
N LEU A 1178 26.45 -26.31 -23.23
CA LEU A 1178 25.18 -26.04 -22.56
C LEU A 1178 24.00 -26.25 -23.51
N ASP A 1179 24.11 -25.71 -24.73
CA ASP A 1179 23.12 -25.87 -25.79
C ASP A 1179 22.80 -27.34 -26.09
N LYS A 1180 23.85 -28.18 -26.21
CA LYS A 1180 23.69 -29.61 -26.42
C LYS A 1180 22.92 -30.33 -25.31
N LYS A 1181 23.02 -29.87 -24.05
CA LYS A 1181 22.25 -30.45 -22.95
C LYS A 1181 20.77 -30.04 -22.97
N LEU A 1182 20.43 -28.98 -23.71
CA LEU A 1182 19.07 -28.49 -23.91
C LEU A 1182 18.38 -29.13 -25.13
N GLU A 1183 19.07 -29.99 -25.91
CA GLU A 1183 18.49 -30.78 -27.01
C GLU A 1183 17.30 -31.66 -26.58
N ALA A 1184 17.13 -31.92 -25.27
CA ALA A 1184 15.94 -32.60 -24.73
C ALA A 1184 14.63 -31.83 -25.01
N PHE A 1185 14.68 -30.52 -25.30
CA PHE A 1185 13.53 -29.77 -25.80
C PHE A 1185 13.10 -30.21 -27.21
N ASP A 1186 14.01 -30.76 -28.02
CA ASP A 1186 13.69 -31.30 -29.34
C ASP A 1186 13.02 -32.68 -29.26
N GLU A 1187 13.29 -33.49 -28.22
CA GLU A 1187 12.61 -34.77 -27.99
C GLU A 1187 11.14 -34.61 -27.59
N GLN A 1188 10.77 -33.47 -26.97
CA GLN A 1188 9.37 -33.12 -26.69
C GLN A 1188 8.55 -32.80 -27.95
N ARG A 1189 9.19 -32.72 -29.13
CA ARG A 1189 8.56 -32.46 -30.43
C ARG A 1189 7.83 -33.69 -31.02
N ILE A 1190 8.00 -34.89 -30.45
CA ILE A 1190 7.43 -36.17 -30.95
C ILE A 1190 5.93 -36.36 -30.64
N LYS A 1191 5.21 -35.38 -30.09
CA LYS A 1191 3.76 -35.47 -29.81
C LYS A 1191 2.88 -34.48 -30.60
N LEU A 1192 3.22 -34.18 -31.85
CA LEU A 1192 2.24 -33.53 -32.74
C LEU A 1192 1.15 -34.55 -33.12
N ARG A 1193 -0.11 -34.11 -33.24
CA ARG A 1193 -1.22 -34.99 -33.68
C ARG A 1193 -0.97 -35.37 -35.13
N VAL A 1194 -1.22 -36.63 -35.49
CA VAL A 1194 -1.18 -37.09 -36.89
C VAL A 1194 -2.32 -36.42 -37.64
N LEU A 1195 -2.01 -35.73 -38.75
CA LEU A 1195 -3.03 -35.14 -39.62
C LEU A 1195 -3.76 -36.28 -40.34
N SER A 1196 -5.07 -36.41 -40.13
CA SER A 1196 -5.86 -37.43 -40.83
C SER A 1196 -6.03 -37.07 -42.30
N ASP A 1197 -6.23 -38.06 -43.18
CA ASP A 1197 -6.42 -37.84 -44.62
C ASP A 1197 -7.63 -36.95 -44.95
N ASP A 1198 -8.63 -36.89 -44.06
CA ASP A 1198 -9.80 -36.03 -44.22
C ASP A 1198 -9.47 -34.58 -43.84
N MET A 1199 -8.78 -34.35 -42.72
CA MET A 1199 -8.32 -33.01 -42.33
C MET A 1199 -7.27 -32.45 -43.30
N ARG A 1200 -6.44 -33.32 -43.88
CA ARG A 1200 -5.49 -32.96 -44.92
C ARG A 1200 -6.19 -32.45 -46.17
N ARG A 1201 -7.25 -33.12 -46.61
CA ARG A 1201 -8.05 -32.68 -47.77
C ARG A 1201 -8.82 -31.40 -47.49
N GLU A 1202 -9.42 -31.30 -46.31
CA GLU A 1202 -10.11 -30.08 -45.87
C GLU A 1202 -9.17 -28.89 -45.85
N ALA A 1203 -7.99 -29.03 -45.25
CA ALA A 1203 -6.99 -27.98 -45.24
C ALA A 1203 -6.54 -27.57 -46.65
N ILE A 1204 -6.30 -28.51 -47.57
CA ILE A 1204 -5.93 -28.18 -48.96
C ILE A 1204 -7.07 -27.45 -49.68
N CYS A 1205 -8.33 -27.84 -49.47
CA CYS A 1205 -9.49 -27.13 -50.02
C CYS A 1205 -9.61 -25.72 -49.45
N THR A 1206 -9.46 -25.56 -48.13
CA THR A 1206 -9.50 -24.25 -47.48
C THR A 1206 -8.33 -23.37 -47.94
N MET A 1207 -7.13 -23.93 -48.15
CA MET A 1207 -6.00 -23.21 -48.74
C MET A 1207 -6.31 -22.74 -50.18
N ALA A 1208 -7.04 -23.52 -50.97
CA ALA A 1208 -7.46 -23.13 -52.32
C ALA A 1208 -8.48 -21.98 -52.28
N GLU A 1209 -9.48 -22.06 -51.39
CA GLU A 1209 -10.50 -21.02 -51.21
C GLU A 1209 -9.90 -19.70 -50.74
N ILE A 1210 -8.96 -19.77 -49.79
CA ILE A 1210 -8.23 -18.59 -49.29
C ILE A 1210 -7.31 -18.01 -50.37
N ALA A 1211 -6.67 -18.86 -51.20
CA ALA A 1211 -5.83 -18.39 -52.30
C ALA A 1211 -6.66 -17.67 -53.40
N GLU A 1212 -7.90 -18.11 -53.65
CA GLU A 1212 -8.82 -17.43 -54.57
C GLU A 1212 -9.33 -16.09 -54.02
N SER A 1213 -9.53 -15.97 -52.70
CA SER A 1213 -9.90 -14.70 -52.06
C SER A 1213 -8.71 -13.77 -51.77
N MET A 1214 -7.48 -14.25 -52.02
CA MET A 1214 -6.21 -13.54 -51.77
C MET A 1214 -6.05 -13.05 -50.31
N ASP A 1215 -6.63 -13.78 -49.35
CA ASP A 1215 -6.63 -13.40 -47.94
C ASP A 1215 -5.35 -13.87 -47.25
N TYR A 1216 -4.35 -12.97 -47.20
CA TYR A 1216 -3.04 -13.23 -46.60
C TYR A 1216 -3.14 -13.68 -45.13
N GLY A 1217 -4.00 -13.03 -44.34
CA GLY A 1217 -4.10 -13.29 -42.91
C GLY A 1217 -4.65 -14.68 -42.62
N MET A 1218 -5.72 -15.06 -43.32
CA MET A 1218 -6.30 -16.40 -43.19
C MET A 1218 -5.35 -17.49 -43.71
N MET A 1219 -4.59 -17.20 -44.78
CA MET A 1219 -3.62 -18.15 -45.34
C MET A 1219 -2.46 -18.42 -44.37
N GLU A 1220 -1.95 -17.37 -43.74
CA GLU A 1220 -0.89 -17.44 -42.74
C GLU A 1220 -1.37 -18.16 -41.46
N GLU A 1221 -2.59 -17.88 -41.01
CA GLU A 1221 -3.21 -18.54 -39.86
C GLU A 1221 -3.39 -20.05 -40.11
N LEU A 1222 -3.91 -20.44 -41.27
CA LEU A 1222 -4.09 -21.85 -41.64
C LEU A 1222 -2.75 -22.59 -41.76
N ILE A 1223 -1.71 -21.95 -42.32
CA ILE A 1223 -0.35 -22.51 -42.37
C ILE A 1223 0.22 -22.68 -40.96
N SER A 1224 0.03 -21.69 -40.09
CA SER A 1224 0.46 -21.74 -38.69
C SER A 1224 -0.22 -22.87 -37.92
N ASP A 1225 -1.51 -23.11 -38.21
CA ASP A 1225 -2.28 -24.22 -37.63
C ASP A 1225 -1.84 -25.59 -38.15
N LEU A 1226 -1.56 -25.73 -39.45
CA LEU A 1226 -1.04 -26.98 -40.03
C LEU A 1226 0.34 -27.36 -39.46
N LYS A 1227 1.18 -26.38 -39.13
CA LYS A 1227 2.48 -26.62 -38.47
C LYS A 1227 2.36 -27.17 -37.05
N LYS A 1228 1.16 -27.21 -36.47
CA LYS A 1228 0.85 -27.84 -35.17
C LYS A 1228 0.58 -29.36 -35.31
N TYR A 1229 0.64 -29.92 -36.52
CA TYR A 1229 0.45 -31.35 -36.80
C TYR A 1229 1.72 -32.03 -37.33
N ASP A 1230 1.81 -33.36 -37.21
CA ASP A 1230 2.91 -34.12 -37.80
C ASP A 1230 2.64 -34.32 -39.31
N LEU A 1231 3.12 -33.36 -40.11
CA LEU A 1231 2.94 -33.34 -41.57
C LEU A 1231 3.84 -34.37 -42.25
N SER A 1232 3.28 -35.06 -43.25
CA SER A 1232 4.07 -35.92 -44.15
C SER A 1232 5.15 -35.10 -44.88
N PRO A 1233 6.25 -35.72 -45.35
CA PRO A 1233 7.31 -35.00 -46.08
C PRO A 1233 6.79 -34.21 -47.29
N ASP A 1234 5.76 -34.74 -47.97
CA ASP A 1234 5.15 -34.10 -49.13
C ASP A 1234 4.29 -32.89 -48.75
N ASP A 1235 3.57 -32.97 -47.63
CA ASP A 1235 2.73 -31.87 -47.13
C ASP A 1235 3.56 -30.75 -46.51
N ARG A 1236 4.63 -31.11 -45.79
CA ARG A 1236 5.57 -30.13 -45.26
C ARG A 1236 6.23 -29.35 -46.40
N SER A 1237 6.65 -30.05 -47.45
CA SER A 1237 7.19 -29.40 -48.64
C SER A 1237 6.15 -28.53 -49.37
N LEU A 1238 4.86 -28.90 -49.36
CA LEU A 1238 3.80 -28.08 -49.95
C LEU A 1238 3.58 -26.80 -49.13
N VAL A 1239 3.47 -26.91 -47.80
CA VAL A 1239 3.29 -25.76 -46.89
C VAL A 1239 4.47 -24.79 -46.99
N GLU A 1240 5.70 -25.29 -47.03
CA GLU A 1240 6.90 -24.43 -47.18
C GLU A 1240 6.94 -23.71 -48.55
N GLN A 1241 6.51 -24.37 -49.64
CA GLN A 1241 6.44 -23.74 -50.96
C GLN A 1241 5.35 -22.68 -51.03
N ILE A 1242 4.18 -22.96 -50.44
CA ILE A 1242 3.09 -21.98 -50.37
C ILE A 1242 3.52 -20.79 -49.51
N GLU A 1243 4.21 -21.00 -48.39
CA GLU A 1243 4.70 -19.94 -47.52
C GLU A 1243 5.75 -19.04 -48.22
N ASP A 1244 6.68 -19.62 -49.00
CA ASP A 1244 7.64 -18.84 -49.79
C ASP A 1244 6.96 -18.06 -50.93
N MET A 1245 5.94 -18.62 -51.57
CA MET A 1245 5.12 -17.92 -52.58
C MET A 1245 4.24 -16.84 -51.94
N LEU A 1246 3.71 -17.07 -50.73
CA LEU A 1246 2.88 -16.15 -49.97
C LEU A 1246 3.71 -14.92 -49.54
N MET A 1247 4.95 -15.12 -49.10
CA MET A 1247 5.90 -14.03 -48.82
C MET A 1247 6.22 -13.17 -50.05
N LYS A 1248 6.09 -13.73 -51.26
CA LYS A 1248 6.28 -13.03 -52.54
C LYS A 1248 4.97 -12.51 -53.14
N LEU A 1249 3.84 -12.73 -52.47
CA LEU A 1249 2.47 -12.43 -52.95
C LEU A 1249 2.14 -13.07 -54.31
N ASP A 1250 2.72 -14.24 -54.60
CA ASP A 1250 2.52 -14.99 -55.84
C ASP A 1250 1.28 -15.91 -55.74
N TRP A 1251 0.10 -15.28 -55.72
CA TRP A 1251 -1.19 -15.97 -55.57
C TRP A 1251 -1.51 -16.91 -56.74
N ASP A 1252 -1.18 -16.50 -57.97
CA ASP A 1252 -1.35 -17.34 -59.17
C ASP A 1252 -0.47 -18.61 -59.10
N GLY A 1253 0.73 -18.48 -58.54
CA GLY A 1253 1.63 -19.60 -58.26
C GLY A 1253 1.08 -20.56 -57.20
N ILE A 1254 0.50 -20.03 -56.12
CA ILE A 1254 -0.13 -20.81 -55.06
C ILE A 1254 -1.35 -21.59 -55.59
N THR A 1255 -2.25 -20.93 -56.32
CA THR A 1255 -3.44 -21.58 -56.89
C THR A 1255 -3.06 -22.67 -57.90
N SER A 1256 -2.02 -22.43 -58.72
CA SER A 1256 -1.50 -23.42 -59.66
C SER A 1256 -0.83 -24.62 -58.97
N LEU A 1257 -0.12 -24.37 -57.86
CA LEU A 1257 0.55 -25.40 -57.07
C LEU A 1257 -0.46 -26.32 -56.36
N ILE A 1258 -1.57 -25.74 -55.88
CA ILE A 1258 -2.67 -26.48 -55.23
C ILE A 1258 -3.50 -27.26 -56.27
N ALA A 1259 -3.72 -26.71 -57.48
CA ALA A 1259 -4.53 -27.34 -58.54
C ALA A 1259 -3.81 -28.43 -59.36
N SER A 1260 -2.58 -28.81 -59.00
CA SER A 1260 -1.76 -29.77 -59.77
C SER A 1260 -2.26 -31.23 -59.66
N PRO A 1261 -2.31 -32.03 -60.75
CA PRO A 1261 -2.91 -33.37 -60.71
C PRO A 1261 -2.11 -34.35 -59.83
N GLY A 1262 -2.75 -34.87 -58.78
CA GLY A 1262 -2.16 -35.85 -57.85
C GLY A 1262 -2.02 -35.38 -56.40
N ARG A 1263 -2.58 -34.22 -56.04
CA ARG A 1263 -2.68 -33.72 -54.66
C ARG A 1263 -4.13 -33.59 -54.22
#